data_AF-Q07889-F1
#
_entry.id   AF-Q07889-F1
#
_cell.length_a   1.000
_cell.length_b   1.000
_cell.length_c   1.000
_cell.angle_alpha   90.00
_cell.angle_beta   90.00
_cell.angle_gamma   90.00
#
_symmetry.space_group_name_H-M   'P 1'
#
loop_
_entity.id
_entity.type
_entity.pdbx_description
1 polymer ?
#
loop_
_entity_poly.entity_id
_entity_poly.type
_entity_poly.pdbx_seq_one_letter_code
_entity_poly.pdbx_strand_id
1 'polypeptide(L)'
;MQAQQLPYEFFSEENAPKWRGLLVPALKKVQGQVHPTLESNDDALQYVEELILQLLNMLCQAQPRSASDVEERVQKSFPHPIDKWAIADAQSAIEKRKRRNPLSLPVEKIHPLLKEVLGYKIDHQVSVYIVAVLEYISADILKLVGNYVRNIRHYEITKQDIKVAMCADKVLMDMFHQDVEDINILSLTDEEPSTSGEQTYYDLVKAFMAEIRQYIRELNLIIKVFREPFVSNSKLFSANDVENIFSRIVDIHELSVKLLGHIEDTVEMTDEGSPHPLVGSCFEDLAEELAFDPYESYARDILRPGFHDRFLSQLSKPGAALYLQSIGEGFKEAVQYVLPRLLLAPVYHCLHYFELLKQLEEKSEDQEDKECLKQAITALLNVQSGMEKICSKSLAKRRLSESACRFYSQQMKGKQLAIKKMNEIQKNIDGWEGKDIGQCCNEFIMEGTLTRVGAKHERHIFLFDGLMICCKSNHGQPRLPGASNAEYRLKEKFFMRKVQINDKDDTNEYKHAFEIILKDENSVIFSAKSAEEKNNWMAALISLQYRSTLERMLDVTMLQEEKEEQMRLPSADVYRFAEPDSEENIIFEENMQPKAGIPIIKAGTVIKLIERLTYHMYADPNFVRTFLTTYRSFCKPQELLSLIIERFEIPEPEPTEADRIAIENGDQPLSAELKRFRKEYIQPVQLRVLNVCRHWVEHHFYDFERDAYLLQRMEEFIGTVRGKAMKKWVESITKIIQRKKIARDNGPGHNITFQSSPPTVEWHISRPGHIETFDLLTLHPIEIARQLTLLESDLYRAVQPSELVGSVWTKEDKEINSPNLLKMIRHTTNLTLWFEKCIVETENLEERVAVVSRIIEILQVFQELNNFNGVLEVVSAMNSSPVYRLDHTFEQIPSRQKKILEEAHELSEDHYKKYLAKLRSINPPCVPFFGIYLTNILKTEEGNPEVLKRHGKELINFSKRRKVAEITGEIQQYQNQPYCLRVESDIKRFFENLNPMGNSMEKEFTDYLFNKSLEIEPRNPKPLPRFPKKYSYPLKSPGVRPSNPRPGTMRHPTPLQQEPRKISYSRIPESETESTASAPNSPRTPLTPPPASGASSTTDVCSVFDSDHSSPFHSSNDTVFIQVTLPHGPRSASVSSISLTKGTDEVPVPPPVPPRRRPESAPAESSPSKIMSKHLDSPPAIPPRQPTSKAYSPRYSISDRTSISDPPESPPLLPPREPVRTPDVFSSSPLHLQPPPLGKKSDHGNAFFPNSPSPFTPPPPQTPSPHGTRRHLPSPPLTQEVDLHSIAGPPVPPRQSTSQHIPKLPPKTYKREHTHPSMHRDGPPLLENAHSS
;
A
#
# COMPACT_ATOMS: atom_id res chain seq x y z
N MET A 1 -29.24 -24.18 -57.79
CA MET A 1 -28.53 -24.49 -56.53
C MET A 1 -27.67 -23.30 -56.18
N GLN A 2 -27.88 -22.70 -55.01
CA GLN A 2 -26.85 -21.87 -54.37
C GLN A 2 -26.11 -22.80 -53.40
N ALA A 3 -24.78 -22.81 -53.43
CA ALA A 3 -24.00 -23.54 -52.43
C ALA A 3 -24.14 -22.84 -51.07
N GLN A 4 -24.22 -23.61 -50.00
CA GLN A 4 -24.04 -23.06 -48.65
C GLN A 4 -22.60 -22.52 -48.57
N GLN A 5 -22.45 -21.22 -48.27
CA GLN A 5 -21.14 -20.65 -48.01
C GLN A 5 -20.61 -21.25 -46.70
N LEU A 6 -19.37 -21.74 -46.73
CA LEU A 6 -18.68 -22.22 -45.53
C LEU A 6 -18.52 -21.06 -44.54
N PRO A 7 -18.61 -21.30 -43.22
CA PRO A 7 -18.27 -20.29 -42.21
C PRO A 7 -16.84 -19.77 -42.41
N TYR A 8 -16.61 -18.50 -42.09
CA TYR A 8 -15.29 -17.91 -42.22
C TYR A 8 -14.33 -18.46 -41.14
N GLU A 9 -13.24 -19.10 -41.57
CA GLU A 9 -12.21 -19.61 -40.67
C GLU A 9 -11.23 -18.51 -40.26
N PHE A 10 -11.40 -17.98 -39.04
CA PHE A 10 -10.53 -16.95 -38.44
C PHE A 10 -9.11 -17.43 -38.17
N PHE A 11 -8.91 -18.75 -38.04
CA PHE A 11 -7.65 -19.38 -37.65
C PHE A 11 -7.01 -20.25 -38.74
N SER A 12 -7.49 -20.18 -39.99
CA SER A 12 -6.79 -20.77 -41.14
C SER A 12 -5.44 -20.09 -41.36
N GLU A 13 -4.50 -20.74 -42.05
CA GLU A 13 -3.14 -20.22 -42.26
C GLU A 13 -3.12 -18.83 -42.94
N GLU A 14 -4.07 -18.56 -43.85
CA GLU A 14 -4.21 -17.26 -44.52
C GLU A 14 -4.78 -16.16 -43.60
N ASN A 15 -5.70 -16.53 -42.70
CA ASN A 15 -6.48 -15.56 -41.92
C ASN A 15 -5.93 -15.33 -40.51
N ALA A 16 -5.28 -16.31 -39.90
CA ALA A 16 -4.69 -16.20 -38.57
C ALA A 16 -3.83 -14.92 -38.35
N PRO A 17 -2.93 -14.49 -39.29
CA PRO A 17 -2.17 -13.25 -39.11
C PRO A 17 -2.99 -11.96 -39.28
N LYS A 18 -4.22 -12.02 -39.79
CA LYS A 18 -5.15 -10.87 -39.87
C LYS A 18 -5.83 -10.61 -38.51
N TRP A 19 -6.05 -11.66 -37.72
CA TRP A 19 -6.89 -11.64 -36.52
C TRP A 19 -6.13 -11.84 -35.18
N ARG A 20 -5.11 -12.71 -35.12
CA ARG A 20 -4.34 -12.93 -33.88
C ARG A 20 -3.55 -11.67 -33.48
N GLY A 21 -3.71 -11.22 -32.24
CA GLY A 21 -3.11 -10.00 -31.70
C GLY A 21 -3.76 -8.70 -32.21
N LEU A 22 -4.86 -8.76 -32.96
CA LEU A 22 -5.57 -7.58 -33.46
C LEU A 22 -6.29 -6.83 -32.35
N LEU A 23 -6.92 -7.58 -31.44
CA LEU A 23 -7.75 -7.07 -30.35
C LEU A 23 -6.97 -7.01 -29.03
N VAL A 24 -6.01 -7.89 -28.77
CA VAL A 24 -5.22 -7.91 -27.51
C VAL A 24 -4.77 -6.51 -27.01
N PRO A 25 -4.16 -5.62 -27.84
CA PRO A 25 -3.73 -4.29 -27.39
C PRO A 25 -4.89 -3.33 -27.08
N ALA A 26 -6.09 -3.59 -27.60
CA ALA A 26 -7.31 -2.85 -27.32
C ALA A 26 -8.05 -3.43 -26.11
N LEU A 27 -8.12 -4.76 -26.00
CA LEU A 27 -8.67 -5.47 -24.84
C LEU A 27 -7.91 -5.10 -23.54
N LYS A 28 -6.59 -4.90 -23.61
CA LYS A 28 -5.80 -4.37 -22.47
C LYS A 28 -6.22 -2.94 -22.05
N LYS A 29 -6.74 -2.13 -22.98
CA LYS A 29 -7.33 -0.81 -22.65
C LYS A 29 -8.75 -0.92 -22.11
N VAL A 30 -9.55 -1.87 -22.58
CA VAL A 30 -10.89 -2.15 -22.04
C VAL A 30 -10.77 -2.66 -20.61
N GLN A 31 -9.83 -3.58 -20.35
CA GLN A 31 -9.53 -4.10 -19.02
C GLN A 31 -9.16 -2.99 -18.03
N GLY A 32 -8.23 -2.10 -18.39
CA GLY A 32 -7.87 -0.94 -17.56
C GLY A 32 -8.97 0.12 -17.40
N GLN A 33 -10.00 0.16 -18.27
CA GLN A 33 -11.19 1.00 -18.08
C GLN A 33 -12.20 0.38 -17.09
N VAL A 34 -12.23 -0.96 -17.01
CA VAL A 34 -13.22 -1.72 -16.23
C VAL A 34 -12.72 -2.05 -14.82
N HIS A 35 -11.45 -2.45 -14.70
CA HIS A 35 -10.75 -2.70 -13.44
C HIS A 35 -9.35 -2.06 -13.48
N PRO A 36 -9.23 -0.75 -13.17
CA PRO A 36 -7.96 -0.03 -13.20
C PRO A 36 -6.91 -0.52 -12.19
N THR A 37 -7.29 -1.39 -11.26
CA THR A 37 -6.45 -1.89 -10.14
C THR A 37 -5.92 -3.31 -10.34
N LEU A 38 -6.21 -3.94 -11.48
CA LEU A 38 -5.73 -5.27 -11.86
C LEU A 38 -4.79 -5.16 -13.06
N GLU A 39 -3.79 -6.03 -13.13
CA GLU A 39 -3.04 -6.28 -14.37
C GLU A 39 -3.64 -7.48 -15.13
N SER A 40 -3.17 -7.75 -16.34
CA SER A 40 -3.67 -8.87 -17.15
C SER A 40 -2.60 -9.50 -18.01
N ASN A 41 -2.52 -10.83 -17.95
CA ASN A 41 -1.62 -11.61 -18.76
C ASN A 41 -2.00 -11.52 -20.25
N ASP A 42 -1.03 -11.44 -21.15
CA ASP A 42 -1.33 -11.36 -22.59
C ASP A 42 -1.92 -12.68 -23.15
N ASP A 43 -1.71 -13.84 -22.51
CA ASP A 43 -2.43 -15.10 -22.83
C ASP A 43 -3.90 -15.06 -22.38
N ALA A 44 -4.20 -14.37 -21.28
CA ALA A 44 -5.58 -14.13 -20.84
C ALA A 44 -6.33 -13.28 -21.88
N LEU A 45 -5.69 -12.21 -22.37
CA LEU A 45 -6.26 -11.34 -23.40
C LEU A 45 -6.36 -12.02 -24.77
N GLN A 46 -5.44 -12.94 -25.11
CA GLN A 46 -5.58 -13.79 -26.30
C GLN A 46 -6.81 -14.72 -26.21
N TYR A 47 -7.12 -15.25 -25.02
CA TYR A 47 -8.34 -16.04 -24.84
C TYR A 47 -9.62 -15.20 -24.96
N VAL A 48 -9.63 -13.95 -24.49
CA VAL A 48 -10.75 -13.02 -24.74
C VAL A 48 -10.85 -12.69 -26.23
N GLU A 49 -9.73 -12.51 -26.95
CA GLU A 49 -9.74 -12.33 -28.41
C GLU A 49 -10.35 -13.54 -29.13
N GLU A 50 -9.99 -14.78 -28.74
CA GLU A 50 -10.57 -16.01 -29.28
C GLU A 50 -12.11 -16.06 -29.08
N LEU A 51 -12.61 -15.69 -27.90
CA LEU A 51 -14.05 -15.58 -27.63
C LEU A 51 -14.73 -14.49 -28.47
N ILE A 52 -14.14 -13.28 -28.55
CA ILE A 52 -14.74 -12.17 -29.30
C ILE A 52 -14.75 -12.42 -30.81
N LEU A 53 -13.82 -13.22 -31.34
CA LEU A 53 -13.85 -13.73 -32.72
C LEU A 53 -14.99 -14.74 -32.93
N GLN A 54 -15.24 -15.64 -31.97
CA GLN A 54 -16.38 -16.56 -32.00
C GLN A 54 -17.72 -15.81 -31.99
N LEU A 55 -17.85 -14.78 -31.14
CA LEU A 55 -19.01 -13.89 -31.10
C LEU A 55 -19.23 -13.19 -32.45
N LEU A 56 -18.16 -12.68 -33.05
CA LEU A 56 -18.22 -12.01 -34.34
C LEU A 56 -18.73 -12.96 -35.44
N ASN A 57 -18.30 -14.23 -35.43
CA ASN A 57 -18.82 -15.25 -36.34
C ASN A 57 -20.34 -15.43 -36.18
N MET A 58 -20.81 -15.59 -34.94
CA MET A 58 -22.25 -15.77 -34.63
C MET A 58 -23.11 -14.59 -35.12
N LEU A 59 -22.61 -13.35 -34.99
CA LEU A 59 -23.29 -12.15 -35.50
C LEU A 59 -23.27 -12.09 -37.04
N CYS A 60 -22.12 -12.38 -37.67
CA CYS A 60 -21.97 -12.33 -39.13
C CYS A 60 -22.71 -13.46 -39.88
N GLN A 61 -22.93 -14.62 -39.25
CA GLN A 61 -23.62 -15.78 -39.85
C GLN A 61 -25.04 -15.44 -40.35
N ALA A 62 -25.71 -14.45 -39.76
CA ALA A 62 -27.03 -13.99 -40.19
C ALA A 62 -27.03 -13.12 -41.47
N GLN A 63 -25.85 -12.80 -42.02
CA GLN A 63 -25.65 -11.86 -43.13
C GLN A 63 -26.41 -10.53 -43.00
N PRO A 64 -26.21 -9.77 -41.89
CA PRO A 64 -26.83 -8.47 -41.69
C PRO A 64 -26.34 -7.44 -42.72
N ARG A 65 -27.27 -6.66 -43.29
CA ARG A 65 -27.03 -5.61 -44.29
C ARG A 65 -27.22 -4.21 -43.71
N SER A 66 -28.15 -4.04 -42.77
CA SER A 66 -28.35 -2.82 -41.98
C SER A 66 -27.99 -3.01 -40.50
N ALA A 67 -27.92 -1.91 -39.74
CA ALA A 67 -27.73 -1.99 -38.28
C ALA A 67 -28.95 -2.60 -37.57
N SER A 68 -30.16 -2.44 -38.11
CA SER A 68 -31.38 -3.07 -37.59
C SER A 68 -31.33 -4.60 -37.68
N ASP A 69 -30.66 -5.12 -38.71
CA ASP A 69 -30.49 -6.56 -38.93
C ASP A 69 -29.53 -7.15 -37.87
N VAL A 70 -28.52 -6.37 -37.47
CA VAL A 70 -27.61 -6.74 -36.36
C VAL A 70 -28.37 -6.69 -35.03
N GLU A 71 -29.21 -5.67 -34.82
CA GLU A 71 -30.05 -5.56 -33.62
C GLU A 71 -30.99 -6.77 -33.47
N GLU A 72 -31.70 -7.14 -34.54
CA GLU A 72 -32.56 -8.33 -34.56
C GLU A 72 -31.77 -9.63 -34.33
N ARG A 73 -30.52 -9.73 -34.83
CA ARG A 73 -29.64 -10.87 -34.55
C ARG A 73 -29.22 -10.91 -33.07
N VAL A 74 -28.89 -9.78 -32.47
CA VAL A 74 -28.55 -9.70 -31.02
C VAL A 74 -29.75 -10.15 -30.18
N GLN A 75 -30.94 -9.58 -30.41
CA GLN A 75 -32.18 -9.95 -29.69
C GLN A 75 -32.52 -11.46 -29.76
N LYS A 76 -32.12 -12.15 -30.82
CA LYS A 76 -32.39 -13.58 -31.04
C LYS A 76 -31.27 -14.53 -30.61
N SER A 77 -30.08 -14.03 -30.26
CA SER A 77 -28.91 -14.88 -29.96
C SER A 77 -28.24 -14.58 -28.63
N PHE A 78 -28.51 -13.42 -28.03
CA PHE A 78 -28.01 -13.05 -26.70
C PHE A 78 -29.11 -13.36 -25.68
N PRO A 79 -28.81 -13.99 -24.53
CA PRO A 79 -29.82 -14.23 -23.49
C PRO A 79 -30.38 -12.93 -22.88
N HIS A 80 -31.55 -13.01 -22.27
CA HIS A 80 -32.08 -11.89 -21.49
C HIS A 80 -31.37 -11.80 -20.11
N PRO A 81 -30.92 -10.64 -19.60
CA PRO A 81 -31.08 -9.28 -20.13
C PRO A 81 -29.84 -8.68 -20.84
N ILE A 82 -28.81 -9.47 -21.17
CA ILE A 82 -27.59 -8.94 -21.81
C ILE A 82 -27.87 -8.40 -23.22
N ASP A 83 -28.89 -8.94 -23.90
CA ASP A 83 -29.46 -8.43 -25.15
C ASP A 83 -29.76 -6.91 -25.10
N LYS A 84 -30.59 -6.45 -24.16
CA LYS A 84 -31.06 -5.06 -24.10
C LYS A 84 -29.92 -4.08 -23.82
N TRP A 85 -28.98 -4.47 -22.96
CA TRP A 85 -27.84 -3.61 -22.61
C TRP A 85 -26.83 -3.49 -23.75
N ALA A 86 -26.52 -4.59 -24.45
CA ALA A 86 -25.64 -4.57 -25.62
C ALA A 86 -26.23 -3.72 -26.76
N ILE A 87 -27.55 -3.80 -26.98
CA ILE A 87 -28.27 -2.99 -27.96
C ILE A 87 -28.23 -1.50 -27.58
N ALA A 88 -28.49 -1.16 -26.32
CA ALA A 88 -28.47 0.22 -25.85
C ALA A 88 -27.08 0.88 -26.01
N ASP A 89 -25.99 0.15 -25.73
CA ASP A 89 -24.62 0.67 -25.93
C ASP A 89 -24.28 0.83 -27.42
N ALA A 90 -24.66 -0.13 -28.25
CA ALA A 90 -24.44 -0.09 -29.70
C ALA A 90 -25.26 1.00 -30.42
N GLN A 91 -26.50 1.25 -29.98
CA GLN A 91 -27.29 2.41 -30.40
C GLN A 91 -26.62 3.72 -29.98
N SER A 92 -26.09 3.81 -28.75
CA SER A 92 -25.36 5.00 -28.28
C SER A 92 -24.11 5.31 -29.12
N ALA A 93 -23.41 4.27 -29.62
CA ALA A 93 -22.30 4.43 -30.55
C ALA A 93 -22.73 4.94 -31.94
N ILE A 94 -23.93 4.58 -32.43
CA ILE A 94 -24.49 5.15 -33.67
C ILE A 94 -24.89 6.62 -33.50
N GLU A 95 -25.57 6.97 -32.41
CA GLU A 95 -26.19 8.29 -32.23
C GLU A 95 -25.20 9.45 -32.05
N LYS A 96 -23.89 9.18 -31.93
CA LYS A 96 -22.83 10.18 -31.70
C LYS A 96 -23.06 11.07 -30.47
N ARG A 97 -23.79 10.55 -29.46
CA ARG A 97 -23.82 11.16 -28.12
C ARG A 97 -22.41 11.14 -27.53
N LYS A 98 -22.18 11.90 -26.45
CA LYS A 98 -20.90 11.95 -25.72
C LYS A 98 -20.61 10.62 -24.98
N ARG A 99 -20.26 9.55 -25.69
CA ARG A 99 -19.65 8.33 -25.12
C ARG A 99 -18.34 8.74 -24.44
N ARG A 100 -18.07 8.22 -23.23
CA ARG A 100 -16.88 8.62 -22.42
C ARG A 100 -15.57 8.48 -23.20
N ASN A 101 -15.42 7.38 -23.93
CA ASN A 101 -14.31 7.13 -24.85
C ASN A 101 -14.87 6.78 -26.24
N PRO A 102 -14.14 7.05 -27.34
CA PRO A 102 -14.34 6.37 -28.62
C PRO A 102 -14.21 4.84 -28.44
N LEU A 103 -14.74 4.06 -29.39
CA LEU A 103 -14.55 2.60 -29.40
C LEU A 103 -13.04 2.28 -29.32
N SER A 104 -12.68 1.52 -28.29
CA SER A 104 -11.32 1.06 -27.99
C SER A 104 -10.88 -0.03 -28.97
N LEU A 105 -11.82 -0.86 -29.44
CA LEU A 105 -11.57 -1.86 -30.49
C LEU A 105 -11.34 -1.17 -31.86
N PRO A 106 -10.38 -1.62 -32.68
CA PRO A 106 -9.93 -0.87 -33.86
C PRO A 106 -10.90 -0.98 -35.05
N VAL A 107 -11.98 -0.18 -35.04
CA VAL A 107 -13.02 -0.14 -36.08
C VAL A 107 -12.45 -0.04 -37.50
N GLU A 108 -11.41 0.77 -37.71
CA GLU A 108 -10.77 0.96 -39.03
C GLU A 108 -10.06 -0.31 -39.55
N LYS A 109 -9.58 -1.20 -38.66
CA LYS A 109 -9.01 -2.50 -39.02
C LYS A 109 -10.08 -3.58 -39.17
N ILE A 110 -11.13 -3.52 -38.36
CA ILE A 110 -12.22 -4.51 -38.37
C ILE A 110 -13.16 -4.30 -39.57
N HIS A 111 -13.45 -3.05 -39.95
CA HIS A 111 -14.37 -2.72 -41.06
C HIS A 111 -13.98 -3.30 -42.45
N PRO A 112 -12.69 -3.35 -42.85
CA PRO A 112 -12.25 -4.12 -44.01
C PRO A 112 -12.52 -5.62 -43.86
N LEU A 113 -12.10 -6.22 -42.73
CA LEU A 113 -12.20 -7.66 -42.48
C LEU A 113 -13.66 -8.15 -42.41
N LEU A 114 -14.58 -7.34 -41.88
CA LEU A 114 -16.02 -7.64 -41.89
C LEU A 114 -16.59 -7.86 -43.31
N LYS A 115 -16.03 -7.22 -44.34
CA LYS A 115 -16.46 -7.41 -45.73
C LYS A 115 -15.93 -8.71 -46.32
N GLU A 116 -14.81 -9.20 -45.80
CA GLU A 116 -14.24 -10.52 -46.10
C GLU A 116 -15.12 -11.61 -45.46
N VAL A 117 -15.42 -11.48 -44.16
CA VAL A 117 -16.27 -12.41 -43.39
C VAL A 117 -17.71 -12.49 -43.92
N LEU A 118 -18.32 -11.35 -44.26
CA LEU A 118 -19.70 -11.31 -44.78
C LEU A 118 -19.79 -11.61 -46.29
N GLY A 119 -18.68 -11.50 -47.03
CA GLY A 119 -18.65 -11.68 -48.49
C GLY A 119 -19.32 -10.56 -49.31
N TYR A 120 -19.71 -9.44 -48.68
CA TYR A 120 -20.26 -8.27 -49.38
C TYR A 120 -19.93 -6.94 -48.68
N LYS A 121 -20.11 -5.84 -49.41
CA LYS A 121 -19.90 -4.48 -48.89
C LYS A 121 -21.04 -4.10 -47.92
N ILE A 122 -20.68 -3.83 -46.66
CA ILE A 122 -21.53 -3.15 -45.68
C ILE A 122 -21.13 -1.68 -45.49
N ASP A 123 -22.08 -0.87 -45.02
CA ASP A 123 -21.84 0.52 -44.62
C ASP A 123 -21.08 0.60 -43.29
N HIS A 124 -20.30 1.67 -43.13
CA HIS A 124 -19.46 1.86 -41.95
C HIS A 124 -20.25 1.91 -40.63
N GLN A 125 -21.49 2.42 -40.65
CA GLN A 125 -22.39 2.46 -39.50
C GLN A 125 -22.76 1.05 -38.99
N VAL A 126 -22.87 0.06 -39.88
CA VAL A 126 -23.12 -1.35 -39.52
C VAL A 126 -21.90 -1.93 -38.82
N SER A 127 -20.69 -1.62 -39.32
CA SER A 127 -19.44 -2.02 -38.64
C SER A 127 -19.24 -1.36 -37.28
N VAL A 128 -19.61 -0.08 -37.13
CA VAL A 128 -19.57 0.62 -35.82
C VAL A 128 -20.51 -0.07 -34.82
N TYR A 129 -21.73 -0.44 -35.23
CA TYR A 129 -22.68 -1.15 -34.36
C TYR A 129 -22.16 -2.54 -33.97
N ILE A 130 -21.68 -3.35 -34.92
CA ILE A 130 -21.07 -4.65 -34.63
C ILE A 130 -19.91 -4.50 -33.64
N VAL A 131 -18.97 -3.58 -33.88
CA VAL A 131 -17.81 -3.39 -33.00
C VAL A 131 -18.21 -2.85 -31.62
N ALA A 132 -19.27 -2.05 -31.51
CA ALA A 132 -19.81 -1.64 -30.21
C ALA A 132 -20.39 -2.82 -29.41
N VAL A 133 -21.12 -3.75 -30.06
CA VAL A 133 -21.58 -5.00 -29.42
C VAL A 133 -20.38 -5.86 -28.98
N LEU A 134 -19.34 -5.99 -29.81
CA LEU A 134 -18.12 -6.72 -29.42
C LEU A 134 -17.40 -6.05 -28.24
N GLU A 135 -17.35 -4.72 -28.20
CA GLU A 135 -16.71 -3.95 -27.11
C GLU A 135 -17.51 -4.09 -25.80
N TYR A 136 -18.84 -4.04 -25.86
CA TYR A 136 -19.70 -4.25 -24.70
C TYR A 136 -19.48 -5.63 -24.09
N ILE A 137 -19.48 -6.70 -24.89
CA ILE A 137 -19.20 -8.06 -24.39
C ILE A 137 -17.74 -8.22 -23.93
N SER A 138 -16.78 -7.57 -24.59
CA SER A 138 -15.38 -7.54 -24.14
C SER A 138 -15.27 -6.96 -22.72
N ALA A 139 -15.95 -5.83 -22.48
CA ALA A 139 -16.00 -5.19 -21.17
C ALA A 139 -16.73 -6.06 -20.14
N ASP A 140 -17.84 -6.70 -20.49
CA ASP A 140 -18.62 -7.57 -19.60
C ASP A 140 -17.82 -8.79 -19.11
N ILE A 141 -17.14 -9.50 -20.03
CA ILE A 141 -16.23 -10.60 -19.69
C ILE A 141 -15.13 -10.11 -18.75
N LEU A 142 -14.42 -9.04 -19.12
CA LEU A 142 -13.32 -8.50 -18.30
C LEU A 142 -13.81 -7.98 -16.93
N LYS A 143 -15.06 -7.52 -16.83
CA LYS A 143 -15.69 -7.09 -15.57
C LYS A 143 -15.98 -8.25 -14.65
N LEU A 144 -16.65 -9.29 -15.17
CA LEU A 144 -16.97 -10.51 -14.45
C LEU A 144 -15.71 -11.19 -13.91
N VAL A 145 -14.68 -11.32 -14.78
CA VAL A 145 -13.42 -11.96 -14.41
C VAL A 145 -12.65 -11.11 -13.40
N GLY A 146 -12.56 -9.80 -13.59
CA GLY A 146 -11.91 -8.92 -12.61
C GLY A 146 -12.64 -8.88 -11.26
N ASN A 147 -13.98 -8.99 -11.23
CA ASN A 147 -14.74 -9.17 -10.00
C ASN A 147 -14.37 -10.48 -9.30
N TYR A 148 -14.30 -11.60 -10.03
CA TYR A 148 -13.88 -12.90 -9.50
C TYR A 148 -12.44 -12.86 -8.93
N VAL A 149 -11.49 -12.36 -9.73
CA VAL A 149 -10.06 -12.20 -9.40
C VAL A 149 -9.86 -11.34 -8.15
N ARG A 150 -10.56 -10.18 -8.08
CA ARG A 150 -10.57 -9.31 -6.90
C ARG A 150 -11.11 -10.00 -5.66
N ASN A 151 -12.19 -10.79 -5.79
CA ASN A 151 -12.80 -11.50 -4.66
C ASN A 151 -11.90 -12.61 -4.10
N ILE A 152 -11.16 -13.33 -4.95
CA ILE A 152 -10.13 -14.30 -4.51
C ILE A 152 -8.81 -13.63 -4.08
N ARG A 153 -8.75 -12.29 -4.05
CA ARG A 153 -7.57 -11.47 -3.72
C ARG A 153 -6.34 -11.73 -4.60
N HIS A 154 -6.57 -12.15 -5.85
CA HIS A 154 -5.55 -12.20 -6.88
C HIS A 154 -5.49 -10.83 -7.60
N TYR A 155 -4.32 -10.38 -8.04
CA TYR A 155 -4.11 -9.02 -8.59
C TYR A 155 -3.84 -8.99 -10.11
N GLU A 156 -3.72 -10.17 -10.73
CA GLU A 156 -3.57 -10.35 -12.17
C GLU A 156 -4.71 -11.22 -12.72
N ILE A 157 -5.24 -10.90 -13.89
CA ILE A 157 -6.19 -11.76 -14.59
C ILE A 157 -5.43 -12.77 -15.47
N THR A 158 -5.61 -14.06 -15.19
CA THR A 158 -5.07 -15.17 -16.00
C THR A 158 -6.12 -15.80 -16.91
N LYS A 159 -5.68 -16.58 -17.90
CA LYS A 159 -6.56 -17.38 -18.78
C LYS A 159 -7.43 -18.38 -18.01
N GLN A 160 -6.92 -18.90 -16.88
CA GLN A 160 -7.67 -19.84 -16.06
C GLN A 160 -8.77 -19.13 -15.26
N ASP A 161 -8.51 -17.92 -14.76
CA ASP A 161 -9.54 -17.12 -14.07
C ASP A 161 -10.69 -16.76 -15.02
N ILE A 162 -10.37 -16.44 -16.29
CA ILE A 162 -11.40 -16.24 -17.32
C ILE A 162 -12.25 -17.50 -17.46
N LYS A 163 -11.63 -18.67 -17.65
CA LYS A 163 -12.37 -19.94 -17.77
C LYS A 163 -13.26 -20.23 -16.57
N VAL A 164 -12.77 -20.03 -15.34
CA VAL A 164 -13.54 -20.31 -14.12
C VAL A 164 -14.71 -19.35 -13.96
N ALA A 165 -14.50 -18.05 -14.12
CA ALA A 165 -15.56 -17.06 -14.02
C ALA A 165 -16.63 -17.23 -15.12
N MET A 166 -16.20 -17.55 -16.35
CA MET A 166 -17.12 -17.92 -17.45
C MET A 166 -17.93 -19.18 -17.11
N CYS A 167 -17.35 -20.19 -16.46
CA CYS A 167 -18.10 -21.38 -16.03
C CYS A 167 -19.18 -21.08 -14.97
N ALA A 168 -19.00 -20.03 -14.16
CA ALA A 168 -19.97 -19.60 -13.17
C ALA A 168 -21.09 -18.72 -13.75
N ASP A 169 -20.88 -18.06 -14.89
CA ASP A 169 -21.87 -17.18 -15.52
C ASP A 169 -22.71 -17.92 -16.57
N LYS A 170 -23.97 -18.18 -16.23
CA LYS A 170 -24.93 -18.85 -17.14
C LYS A 170 -25.12 -18.11 -18.46
N VAL A 171 -25.09 -16.78 -18.47
CA VAL A 171 -25.44 -15.95 -19.64
C VAL A 171 -24.34 -16.02 -20.70
N LEU A 172 -23.08 -15.86 -20.29
CA LEU A 172 -21.94 -15.96 -21.20
C LEU A 172 -21.71 -17.42 -21.63
N MET A 173 -21.91 -18.40 -20.75
CA MET A 173 -21.86 -19.82 -21.14
C MET A 173 -22.91 -20.18 -22.21
N ASP A 174 -24.16 -19.74 -22.08
CA ASP A 174 -25.20 -20.04 -23.08
C ASP A 174 -25.00 -19.27 -24.41
N MET A 175 -24.18 -18.22 -24.42
CA MET A 175 -23.81 -17.47 -25.62
C MET A 175 -22.57 -18.06 -26.34
N PHE A 176 -21.62 -18.67 -25.61
CA PHE A 176 -20.36 -19.19 -26.20
C PHE A 176 -20.28 -20.72 -26.32
N HIS A 177 -21.02 -21.49 -25.50
CA HIS A 177 -20.83 -22.94 -25.37
C HIS A 177 -22.17 -23.70 -25.34
N GLN A 178 -22.94 -23.59 -26.43
CA GLN A 178 -24.21 -24.29 -26.60
C GLN A 178 -24.01 -25.82 -26.75
N ASP A 179 -23.13 -26.25 -27.65
CA ASP A 179 -22.90 -27.67 -28.00
C ASP A 179 -21.41 -28.07 -28.01
N VAL A 180 -20.82 -28.41 -26.87
CA VAL A 180 -19.55 -29.18 -26.82
C VAL A 180 -19.44 -30.07 -25.58
N GLU A 181 -19.03 -31.33 -25.76
CA GLU A 181 -18.68 -32.24 -24.66
C GLU A 181 -17.22 -32.05 -24.16
N ASP A 182 -16.37 -31.42 -24.99
CA ASP A 182 -14.92 -31.30 -24.81
C ASP A 182 -14.44 -30.10 -23.96
N ILE A 183 -14.96 -29.94 -22.74
CA ILE A 183 -14.29 -29.08 -21.74
C ILE A 183 -13.09 -29.83 -21.15
N ASN A 184 -12.02 -29.95 -21.93
CA ASN A 184 -10.73 -30.45 -21.46
C ASN A 184 -9.89 -29.33 -20.81
N ILE A 185 -8.83 -29.73 -20.09
CA ILE A 185 -7.94 -28.92 -19.25
C ILE A 185 -8.52 -28.60 -17.86
N LEU A 186 -8.26 -29.48 -16.90
CA LEU A 186 -7.73 -29.08 -15.61
C LEU A 186 -6.49 -29.90 -15.26
N SER A 187 -5.44 -29.19 -14.87
CA SER A 187 -4.37 -29.67 -13.99
C SER A 187 -4.04 -28.48 -13.10
N LEU A 188 -4.54 -28.48 -11.87
CA LEU A 188 -4.14 -27.46 -10.90
C LEU A 188 -2.71 -27.78 -10.47
N THR A 189 -1.77 -26.92 -10.82
CA THR A 189 -0.42 -26.95 -10.27
C THR A 189 -0.43 -26.35 -8.88
N ASP A 190 0.08 -27.08 -7.89
CA ASP A 190 0.22 -26.59 -6.53
C ASP A 190 1.30 -25.50 -6.43
N GLU A 191 0.87 -24.26 -6.15
CA GLU A 191 1.68 -23.30 -5.42
C GLU A 191 0.95 -22.96 -4.10
N GLU A 192 1.67 -23.01 -2.98
CA GLU A 192 1.11 -22.66 -1.67
C GLU A 192 1.26 -21.16 -1.38
N PRO A 193 0.15 -20.40 -1.21
CA PRO A 193 0.19 -19.15 -0.49
C PRO A 193 0.17 -19.47 1.01
N SER A 194 1.34 -19.42 1.65
CA SER A 194 1.50 -19.71 3.08
C SER A 194 0.81 -18.66 3.96
N THR A 195 -0.46 -18.87 4.32
CA THR A 195 -1.22 -17.96 5.19
C THR A 195 -0.82 -18.15 6.66
N SER A 196 -0.28 -17.10 7.28
CA SER A 196 0.21 -17.09 8.66
C SER A 196 -0.92 -17.22 9.71
N GLY A 197 -0.60 -17.85 10.85
CA GLY A 197 -1.51 -18.00 11.99
C GLY A 197 -1.61 -16.78 12.91
N GLU A 198 -0.87 -15.71 12.61
CA GLU A 198 -0.82 -14.47 13.38
C GLU A 198 -1.24 -13.30 12.47
N GLN A 199 -2.25 -12.55 12.92
CA GLN A 199 -2.72 -11.31 12.29
C GLN A 199 -2.27 -10.12 13.13
N THR A 200 -1.66 -9.11 12.50
CA THR A 200 -1.32 -7.83 13.14
C THR A 200 -2.55 -6.92 13.24
N TYR A 201 -2.47 -5.85 14.04
CA TYR A 201 -3.49 -4.80 14.06
C TYR A 201 -3.78 -4.27 12.64
N TYR A 202 -2.73 -4.02 11.85
CA TYR A 202 -2.86 -3.46 10.50
C TYR A 202 -3.47 -4.46 9.50
N ASP A 203 -3.23 -5.77 9.67
CA ASP A 203 -3.90 -6.81 8.87
C ASP A 203 -5.39 -6.91 9.20
N LEU A 204 -5.77 -6.78 10.48
CA LEU A 204 -7.17 -6.71 10.89
C LEU A 204 -7.88 -5.51 10.28
N VAL A 205 -7.28 -4.32 10.34
CA VAL A 205 -7.82 -3.11 9.68
C VAL A 205 -7.97 -3.32 8.17
N LYS A 206 -6.96 -3.87 7.49
CA LYS A 206 -7.03 -4.18 6.04
C LYS A 206 -8.10 -5.20 5.69
N ALA A 207 -8.22 -6.27 6.48
CA ALA A 207 -9.25 -7.30 6.30
C ALA A 207 -10.65 -6.70 6.45
N PHE A 208 -10.88 -5.98 7.56
CA PHE A 208 -12.15 -5.32 7.82
C PHE A 208 -12.51 -4.28 6.75
N MET A 209 -11.55 -3.47 6.28
CA MET A 209 -11.78 -2.54 5.16
C MET A 209 -12.15 -3.25 3.85
N ALA A 210 -11.74 -4.50 3.63
CA ALA A 210 -12.20 -5.27 2.47
C ALA A 210 -13.63 -5.81 2.69
N GLU A 211 -13.92 -6.29 3.89
CA GLU A 211 -15.20 -6.88 4.28
C GLU A 211 -16.33 -5.84 4.33
N ILE A 212 -16.10 -4.67 4.93
CA ILE A 212 -17.09 -3.58 4.93
C ILE A 212 -17.38 -3.05 3.51
N ARG A 213 -16.40 -3.05 2.59
CA ARG A 213 -16.64 -2.69 1.19
C ARG A 213 -17.53 -3.71 0.46
N GLN A 214 -17.31 -5.00 0.69
CA GLN A 214 -18.20 -6.06 0.17
C GLN A 214 -19.60 -5.98 0.78
N TYR A 215 -19.69 -5.77 2.10
CA TYR A 215 -20.95 -5.55 2.80
C TYR A 215 -21.70 -4.32 2.28
N ILE A 216 -21.02 -3.20 2.03
CA ILE A 216 -21.62 -2.01 1.40
C ILE A 216 -22.11 -2.33 -0.03
N ARG A 217 -21.44 -3.19 -0.80
CA ARG A 217 -21.97 -3.66 -2.10
C ARG A 217 -23.26 -4.46 -1.92
N GLU A 218 -23.33 -5.34 -0.93
CA GLU A 218 -24.56 -6.10 -0.60
C GLU A 218 -25.70 -5.20 -0.08
N LEU A 219 -25.39 -4.17 0.72
CA LEU A 219 -26.36 -3.15 1.11
C LEU A 219 -26.88 -2.36 -0.10
N ASN A 220 -26.00 -1.96 -1.04
CA ASN A 220 -26.42 -1.34 -2.28
C ASN A 220 -27.27 -2.28 -3.14
N LEU A 221 -27.00 -3.59 -3.16
CA LEU A 221 -27.85 -4.58 -3.83
C LEU A 221 -29.26 -4.62 -3.21
N ILE A 222 -29.35 -4.67 -1.87
CA ILE A 222 -30.62 -4.65 -1.15
C ILE A 222 -31.38 -3.34 -1.42
N ILE A 223 -30.70 -2.19 -1.42
CA ILE A 223 -31.34 -0.87 -1.58
C ILE A 223 -31.74 -0.59 -3.03
N LYS A 224 -30.83 -0.78 -3.99
CA LYS A 224 -30.95 -0.28 -5.38
C LYS A 224 -31.51 -1.30 -6.37
N VAL A 225 -31.51 -2.59 -6.02
CA VAL A 225 -32.09 -3.66 -6.86
C VAL A 225 -33.32 -4.27 -6.20
N PHE A 226 -33.28 -4.60 -4.90
CA PHE A 226 -34.42 -5.23 -4.23
C PHE A 226 -35.46 -4.25 -3.68
N ARG A 227 -35.05 -3.17 -2.99
CA ARG A 227 -35.96 -2.20 -2.36
C ARG A 227 -36.55 -1.21 -3.35
N GLU A 228 -35.76 -0.75 -4.33
CA GLU A 228 -36.21 0.31 -5.24
C GLU A 228 -37.55 0.00 -5.94
N PRO A 229 -37.81 -1.18 -6.54
CA PRO A 229 -39.12 -1.49 -7.11
C PRO A 229 -40.32 -1.38 -6.14
N PHE A 230 -40.10 -1.60 -4.83
CA PHE A 230 -41.14 -1.41 -3.82
C PHE A 230 -41.39 0.09 -3.53
N VAL A 231 -40.39 0.96 -3.75
CA VAL A 231 -40.49 2.42 -3.63
C VAL A 231 -41.10 3.03 -4.88
N SER A 232 -40.62 2.66 -6.08
CA SER A 232 -41.09 3.24 -7.34
C SER A 232 -42.57 2.95 -7.62
N ASN A 233 -43.11 1.82 -7.12
CA ASN A 233 -44.53 1.48 -7.24
C ASN A 233 -45.35 1.80 -5.97
N SER A 234 -45.38 3.08 -5.61
CA SER A 234 -46.12 3.64 -4.46
C SER A 234 -47.63 3.39 -4.47
N LYS A 235 -48.21 3.01 -5.62
CA LYS A 235 -49.62 2.59 -5.75
C LYS A 235 -49.87 1.18 -5.24
N LEU A 236 -48.85 0.33 -5.23
CA LEU A 236 -48.92 -1.08 -4.87
C LEU A 236 -48.32 -1.33 -3.48
N PHE A 237 -47.27 -0.60 -3.10
CA PHE A 237 -46.67 -0.62 -1.77
C PHE A 237 -46.63 0.79 -1.16
N SER A 238 -47.17 0.94 0.05
CA SER A 238 -47.06 2.16 0.85
C SER A 238 -45.68 2.29 1.52
N ALA A 239 -45.34 3.47 2.05
CA ALA A 239 -44.08 3.66 2.79
C ALA A 239 -43.94 2.69 3.98
N ASN A 240 -45.05 2.41 4.70
CA ASN A 240 -45.09 1.43 5.78
C ASN A 240 -44.89 -0.02 5.28
N ASP A 241 -45.30 -0.32 4.05
CA ASP A 241 -45.07 -1.64 3.44
C ASP A 241 -43.58 -1.88 3.15
N VAL A 242 -42.88 -0.84 2.66
CA VAL A 242 -41.42 -0.88 2.47
C VAL A 242 -40.73 -1.05 3.83
N GLU A 243 -41.15 -0.30 4.84
CA GLU A 243 -40.59 -0.38 6.21
C GLU A 243 -40.75 -1.79 6.81
N ASN A 244 -41.91 -2.44 6.66
CA ASN A 244 -42.14 -3.79 7.19
C ASN A 244 -41.30 -4.89 6.53
N ILE A 245 -40.70 -4.63 5.36
CA ILE A 245 -39.77 -5.55 4.68
C ILE A 245 -38.32 -5.21 5.00
N PHE A 246 -37.95 -3.94 4.87
CA PHE A 246 -36.56 -3.49 4.84
C PHE A 246 -36.08 -2.82 6.14
N SER A 247 -36.98 -2.33 7.00
CA SER A 247 -36.66 -1.58 8.22
C SER A 247 -35.59 -0.49 7.95
N ARG A 248 -34.70 -0.24 8.92
CA ARG A 248 -33.67 0.81 8.95
C ARG A 248 -32.44 0.52 8.04
N ILE A 249 -32.62 -0.16 6.90
CA ILE A 249 -31.51 -0.58 6.01
C ILE A 249 -30.71 0.60 5.43
N VAL A 250 -31.37 1.75 5.21
CA VAL A 250 -30.73 2.97 4.66
C VAL A 250 -29.80 3.59 5.71
N ASP A 251 -30.29 3.76 6.93
CA ASP A 251 -29.53 4.27 8.08
C ASP A 251 -28.25 3.44 8.32
N ILE A 252 -28.36 2.10 8.19
CA ILE A 252 -27.24 1.15 8.28
C ILE A 252 -26.23 1.32 7.13
N HIS A 253 -26.69 1.61 5.91
CA HIS A 253 -25.82 1.91 4.76
C HIS A 253 -25.08 3.23 4.94
N GLU A 254 -25.78 4.30 5.36
CA GLU A 254 -25.16 5.60 5.62
C GLU A 254 -24.09 5.52 6.72
N LEU A 255 -24.38 4.82 7.82
CA LEU A 255 -23.39 4.52 8.87
C LEU A 255 -22.18 3.76 8.32
N SER A 256 -22.41 2.68 7.55
CA SER A 256 -21.33 1.83 7.07
C SER A 256 -20.41 2.58 6.09
N VAL A 257 -20.99 3.41 5.22
CA VAL A 257 -20.26 4.29 4.31
C VAL A 257 -19.49 5.39 5.08
N LYS A 258 -20.06 5.95 6.16
CA LYS A 258 -19.38 6.92 7.03
C LYS A 258 -18.19 6.29 7.77
N LEU A 259 -18.38 5.11 8.36
CA LEU A 259 -17.32 4.38 9.07
C LEU A 259 -16.17 3.98 8.12
N LEU A 260 -16.48 3.46 6.93
CA LEU A 260 -15.46 3.17 5.92
C LEU A 260 -14.64 4.44 5.58
N GLY A 261 -15.31 5.56 5.32
CA GLY A 261 -14.64 6.83 5.03
C GLY A 261 -13.72 7.27 6.16
N HIS A 262 -14.19 7.30 7.41
CA HIS A 262 -13.37 7.67 8.57
C HIS A 262 -12.12 6.77 8.74
N ILE A 263 -12.21 5.48 8.37
CA ILE A 263 -11.08 4.55 8.41
C ILE A 263 -10.15 4.76 7.21
N GLU A 264 -10.67 4.96 6.00
CA GLU A 264 -9.89 5.29 4.80
C GLU A 264 -9.10 6.61 5.00
N ASP A 265 -9.75 7.66 5.48
CA ASP A 265 -9.14 8.95 5.84
C ASP A 265 -8.02 8.78 6.89
N THR A 266 -8.26 7.97 7.93
CA THR A 266 -7.28 7.74 9.00
C THR A 266 -6.07 6.94 8.51
N VAL A 267 -6.27 5.93 7.66
CA VAL A 267 -5.18 5.16 7.03
C VAL A 267 -4.35 6.04 6.10
N GLU A 268 -4.97 6.98 5.38
CA GLU A 268 -4.25 7.93 4.52
C GLU A 268 -3.47 9.00 5.31
N MET A 269 -3.97 9.39 6.48
CA MET A 269 -3.32 10.33 7.42
C MET A 269 -2.29 9.67 8.36
N THR A 270 -1.89 8.41 8.08
CA THR A 270 -0.91 7.67 8.88
C THR A 270 0.46 7.69 8.21
N ASP A 271 1.35 8.56 8.71
CA ASP A 271 2.75 8.68 8.29
C ASP A 271 3.55 7.39 8.57
N GLU A 272 4.63 7.18 7.81
CA GLU A 272 5.51 5.98 7.88
C GLU A 272 6.23 5.79 9.23
N GLY A 273 6.14 6.77 10.15
CA GLY A 273 6.67 6.69 11.51
C GLY A 273 5.71 6.12 12.56
N SER A 274 4.44 5.89 12.22
CA SER A 274 3.45 5.27 13.11
C SER A 274 3.49 3.73 13.01
N PRO A 275 3.30 2.98 14.11
CA PRO A 275 3.31 1.51 14.07
C PRO A 275 2.11 0.94 13.29
N HIS A 276 0.94 1.59 13.44
CA HIS A 276 -0.28 1.30 12.69
C HIS A 276 -1.18 2.56 12.67
N PRO A 277 -2.23 2.59 11.82
CA PRO A 277 -3.26 3.63 11.87
C PRO A 277 -4.02 3.62 13.20
N LEU A 278 -4.38 4.79 13.72
CA LEU A 278 -5.07 4.96 15.00
C LEU A 278 -6.60 5.04 14.79
N VAL A 279 -7.23 3.89 14.55
CA VAL A 279 -8.66 3.80 14.16
C VAL A 279 -9.63 3.76 15.34
N GLY A 280 -9.16 3.62 16.58
CA GLY A 280 -9.99 3.55 17.78
C GLY A 280 -10.96 4.72 17.92
N SER A 281 -10.47 5.94 17.69
CA SER A 281 -11.30 7.16 17.74
C SER A 281 -12.38 7.21 16.65
N CYS A 282 -12.18 6.51 15.52
CA CYS A 282 -13.21 6.42 14.47
C CYS A 282 -14.42 5.58 14.91
N PHE A 283 -14.22 4.62 15.82
CA PHE A 283 -15.29 3.86 16.45
C PHE A 283 -15.88 4.59 17.66
N GLU A 284 -15.05 5.30 18.44
CA GLU A 284 -15.45 6.14 19.56
C GLU A 284 -16.45 7.23 19.13
N ASP A 285 -16.10 8.05 18.12
CA ASP A 285 -16.97 9.10 17.53
C ASP A 285 -18.37 8.58 17.16
N LEU A 286 -18.45 7.34 16.67
CA LEU A 286 -19.68 6.71 16.19
C LEU A 286 -20.45 5.96 17.29
N ALA A 287 -19.77 5.53 18.34
CA ALA A 287 -20.39 4.93 19.51
C ALA A 287 -20.93 5.98 20.50
N GLU A 288 -20.24 7.12 20.67
CA GLU A 288 -20.71 8.24 21.50
C GLU A 288 -21.98 8.88 20.90
N GLU A 289 -22.03 9.11 19.59
CA GLU A 289 -23.24 9.62 18.90
C GLU A 289 -24.31 8.53 18.67
N LEU A 290 -24.21 7.38 19.38
CA LEU A 290 -25.15 6.23 19.36
C LEU A 290 -25.49 5.73 17.94
N ALA A 291 -24.58 5.90 16.98
CA ALA A 291 -24.90 5.71 15.56
C ALA A 291 -25.19 4.25 15.18
N PHE A 292 -24.86 3.29 16.06
CA PHE A 292 -25.09 1.85 15.88
C PHE A 292 -26.50 1.37 16.33
N ASP A 293 -27.30 2.19 17.03
CA ASP A 293 -28.66 1.85 17.46
C ASP A 293 -29.61 1.34 16.33
N PRO A 294 -29.50 1.79 15.06
CA PRO A 294 -30.27 1.22 13.95
C PRO A 294 -30.07 -0.30 13.77
N TYR A 295 -28.90 -0.86 14.11
CA TYR A 295 -28.65 -2.31 14.03
C TYR A 295 -29.50 -3.10 15.03
N GLU A 296 -29.66 -2.64 16.27
CA GLU A 296 -30.49 -3.35 17.27
C GLU A 296 -31.96 -3.33 16.85
N SER A 297 -32.42 -2.20 16.31
CA SER A 297 -33.79 -2.06 15.80
C SER A 297 -34.05 -2.89 14.54
N TYR A 298 -33.13 -2.86 13.58
CA TYR A 298 -33.17 -3.71 12.39
C TYR A 298 -33.19 -5.21 12.74
N ALA A 299 -32.30 -5.65 13.64
CA ALA A 299 -32.26 -7.02 14.11
C ALA A 299 -33.58 -7.43 14.81
N ARG A 300 -34.18 -6.52 15.58
CA ARG A 300 -35.46 -6.71 16.27
C ARG A 300 -36.63 -6.93 15.30
N ASP A 301 -36.62 -6.25 14.16
CA ASP A 301 -37.65 -6.37 13.11
C ASP A 301 -37.45 -7.60 12.23
N ILE A 302 -36.26 -7.79 11.66
CA ILE A 302 -35.99 -8.90 10.73
C ILE A 302 -36.05 -10.26 11.44
N LEU A 303 -35.65 -10.35 12.72
CA LEU A 303 -35.71 -11.58 13.52
C LEU A 303 -37.03 -11.73 14.31
N ARG A 304 -38.03 -10.89 14.04
CA ARG A 304 -39.38 -11.04 14.59
C ARG A 304 -40.01 -12.36 14.12
N PRO A 305 -40.67 -13.15 14.98
CA PRO A 305 -41.20 -14.47 14.59
C PRO A 305 -42.10 -14.46 13.35
N GLY A 306 -43.05 -13.52 13.28
CA GLY A 306 -43.95 -13.33 12.14
C GLY A 306 -43.41 -12.46 11.00
N PHE A 307 -42.09 -12.28 10.87
CA PHE A 307 -41.49 -11.53 9.75
C PHE A 307 -41.79 -12.22 8.41
N HIS A 308 -41.57 -13.54 8.33
CA HIS A 308 -41.70 -14.29 7.09
C HIS A 308 -43.15 -14.36 6.58
N ASP A 309 -44.13 -14.54 7.48
CA ASP A 309 -45.56 -14.59 7.14
C ASP A 309 -46.04 -13.26 6.54
N ARG A 310 -45.59 -12.14 7.11
CA ARG A 310 -45.84 -10.78 6.59
C ARG A 310 -45.20 -10.58 5.23
N PHE A 311 -43.93 -10.98 5.09
CA PHE A 311 -43.19 -10.89 3.84
C PHE A 311 -43.89 -11.66 2.71
N LEU A 312 -44.24 -12.93 2.93
CA LEU A 312 -44.96 -13.74 1.93
C LEU A 312 -46.34 -13.16 1.60
N SER A 313 -47.11 -12.74 2.61
CA SER A 313 -48.42 -12.06 2.42
C SER A 313 -48.30 -10.83 1.51
N GLN A 314 -47.17 -10.13 1.61
CA GLN A 314 -46.89 -8.91 0.86
C GLN A 314 -46.45 -9.16 -0.59
N LEU A 315 -45.94 -10.35 -0.89
CA LEU A 315 -45.68 -10.84 -2.25
C LEU A 315 -46.92 -11.47 -2.89
N SER A 316 -47.82 -12.05 -2.10
CA SER A 316 -49.04 -12.73 -2.58
C SER A 316 -50.25 -11.82 -2.77
N LYS A 317 -50.20 -10.57 -2.30
CA LYS A 317 -51.32 -9.62 -2.46
C LYS A 317 -51.60 -9.29 -3.94
N PRO A 318 -52.84 -8.90 -4.31
CA PRO A 318 -53.23 -8.66 -5.70
C PRO A 318 -52.27 -7.72 -6.44
N GLY A 319 -51.84 -8.14 -7.64
CA GLY A 319 -50.91 -7.41 -8.50
C GLY A 319 -49.42 -7.52 -8.12
N ALA A 320 -49.05 -7.84 -6.87
CA ALA A 320 -47.65 -7.84 -6.44
C ALA A 320 -46.79 -8.86 -7.23
N ALA A 321 -47.26 -10.10 -7.37
CA ALA A 321 -46.56 -11.14 -8.12
C ALA A 321 -46.32 -10.76 -9.60
N LEU A 322 -47.34 -10.21 -10.28
CA LEU A 322 -47.25 -9.76 -11.67
C LEU A 322 -46.29 -8.56 -11.81
N TYR A 323 -46.33 -7.62 -10.87
CA TYR A 323 -45.41 -6.48 -10.87
C TYR A 323 -43.95 -6.93 -10.70
N LEU A 324 -43.67 -7.83 -9.75
CA LEU A 324 -42.31 -8.36 -9.56
C LEU A 324 -41.82 -9.16 -10.77
N GLN A 325 -42.70 -9.91 -11.46
CA GLN A 325 -42.36 -10.56 -12.73
C GLN A 325 -42.08 -9.56 -13.87
N SER A 326 -42.71 -8.37 -13.84
CA SER A 326 -42.49 -7.35 -14.88
C SER A 326 -41.17 -6.59 -14.78
N ILE A 327 -40.47 -6.68 -13.64
CA ILE A 327 -39.13 -6.07 -13.45
C ILE A 327 -38.04 -6.85 -14.19
N GLY A 328 -38.14 -8.18 -14.21
CA GLY A 328 -37.16 -9.05 -14.86
C GLY A 328 -37.44 -10.53 -14.59
N GLU A 329 -36.96 -11.40 -15.48
CA GLU A 329 -37.11 -12.84 -15.34
C GLU A 329 -36.45 -13.34 -14.04
N GLY A 330 -37.19 -14.10 -13.23
CA GLY A 330 -36.72 -14.60 -11.94
C GLY A 330 -36.66 -13.57 -10.80
N PHE A 331 -37.00 -12.30 -11.05
CA PHE A 331 -36.91 -11.26 -10.02
C PHE A 331 -37.89 -11.53 -8.86
N LYS A 332 -39.12 -11.97 -9.16
CA LYS A 332 -40.08 -12.44 -8.14
C LYS A 332 -39.49 -13.53 -7.27
N GLU A 333 -38.82 -14.52 -7.87
CA GLU A 333 -38.28 -15.70 -7.20
C GLU A 333 -37.06 -15.33 -6.35
N ALA A 334 -36.20 -14.43 -6.85
CA ALA A 334 -35.09 -13.86 -6.10
C ALA A 334 -35.59 -13.05 -4.88
N VAL A 335 -36.64 -12.24 -5.04
CA VAL A 335 -37.29 -11.53 -3.92
C VAL A 335 -37.89 -12.54 -2.94
N GLN A 336 -38.65 -13.54 -3.41
CA GLN A 336 -39.35 -14.50 -2.56
C GLN A 336 -38.40 -15.37 -1.71
N TYR A 337 -37.26 -15.78 -2.27
CA TYR A 337 -36.38 -16.78 -1.66
C TYR A 337 -35.01 -16.25 -1.20
N VAL A 338 -34.39 -15.33 -1.94
CA VAL A 338 -33.01 -14.88 -1.68
C VAL A 338 -32.97 -13.65 -0.77
N LEU A 339 -33.83 -12.65 -1.00
CA LEU A 339 -33.88 -11.42 -0.19
C LEU A 339 -34.01 -11.67 1.33
N PRO A 340 -34.83 -12.62 1.84
CA PRO A 340 -34.91 -12.94 3.27
C PRO A 340 -33.61 -13.46 3.92
N ARG A 341 -32.59 -13.81 3.12
CA ARG A 341 -31.23 -14.16 3.58
C ARG A 341 -30.29 -12.96 3.50
N LEU A 342 -30.37 -12.16 2.44
CA LEU A 342 -29.60 -10.90 2.32
C LEU A 342 -29.92 -9.94 3.48
N LEU A 343 -31.18 -9.89 3.91
CA LEU A 343 -31.62 -9.12 5.08
C LEU A 343 -31.05 -9.64 6.43
N LEU A 344 -30.30 -10.74 6.46
CA LEU A 344 -29.57 -11.19 7.65
C LEU A 344 -28.11 -10.70 7.69
N ALA A 345 -27.54 -10.24 6.56
CA ALA A 345 -26.16 -9.77 6.51
C ALA A 345 -25.84 -8.67 7.54
N PRO A 346 -26.69 -7.64 7.78
CA PRO A 346 -26.44 -6.63 8.81
C PRO A 346 -26.37 -7.18 10.23
N VAL A 347 -27.04 -8.30 10.53
CA VAL A 347 -27.02 -8.89 11.89
C VAL A 347 -25.65 -9.49 12.18
N TYR A 348 -25.08 -10.26 11.25
CA TYR A 348 -23.73 -10.81 11.42
C TYR A 348 -22.68 -9.71 11.38
N HIS A 349 -22.81 -8.74 10.48
CA HIS A 349 -21.85 -7.65 10.36
C HIS A 349 -21.79 -6.80 11.64
N CYS A 350 -22.92 -6.57 12.31
CA CYS A 350 -22.91 -5.92 13.62
C CYS A 350 -22.26 -6.78 14.72
N LEU A 351 -22.57 -8.09 14.76
CA LEU A 351 -21.95 -9.01 15.72
C LEU A 351 -20.43 -9.12 15.55
N HIS A 352 -19.91 -8.93 14.33
CA HIS A 352 -18.47 -8.92 14.07
C HIS A 352 -17.75 -7.71 14.66
N TYR A 353 -18.35 -6.51 14.69
CA TYR A 353 -17.74 -5.32 15.32
C TYR A 353 -17.33 -5.59 16.77
N PHE A 354 -18.19 -6.23 17.56
CA PHE A 354 -17.93 -6.50 18.98
C PHE A 354 -16.77 -7.48 19.20
N GLU A 355 -16.37 -8.23 18.18
CA GLU A 355 -15.23 -9.13 18.23
C GLU A 355 -13.96 -8.47 17.69
N LEU A 356 -14.07 -7.80 16.54
CA LEU A 356 -12.98 -7.01 15.95
C LEU A 356 -12.43 -5.96 16.93
N LEU A 357 -13.30 -5.21 17.61
CA LEU A 357 -12.89 -4.16 18.55
C LEU A 357 -12.04 -4.69 19.71
N LYS A 358 -12.33 -5.90 20.22
CA LYS A 358 -11.52 -6.53 21.28
C LYS A 358 -10.12 -6.90 20.76
N GLN A 359 -10.05 -7.44 19.55
CA GLN A 359 -8.78 -7.82 18.92
C GLN A 359 -7.93 -6.59 18.58
N LEU A 360 -8.55 -5.46 18.22
CA LEU A 360 -7.86 -4.18 18.09
C LEU A 360 -7.39 -3.65 19.46
N GLU A 361 -8.19 -3.73 20.52
CA GLU A 361 -7.78 -3.33 21.88
C GLU A 361 -6.55 -4.15 22.32
N GLU A 362 -6.59 -5.47 22.18
CA GLU A 362 -5.51 -6.39 22.54
C GLU A 362 -4.20 -6.10 21.78
N LYS A 363 -4.30 -5.71 20.50
CA LYS A 363 -3.16 -5.57 19.57
C LYS A 363 -2.69 -4.13 19.33
N SER A 364 -3.30 -3.13 19.95
CA SER A 364 -2.88 -1.72 19.76
C SER A 364 -1.54 -1.45 20.46
N GLU A 365 -0.58 -0.93 19.69
CA GLU A 365 0.74 -0.51 20.18
C GLU A 365 0.73 0.94 20.71
N ASP A 366 -0.35 1.70 20.48
CA ASP A 366 -0.52 3.07 20.96
C ASP A 366 -1.52 3.18 22.12
N GLN A 367 -1.14 3.93 23.15
CA GLN A 367 -1.89 4.05 24.39
C GLN A 367 -3.07 5.05 24.29
N GLU A 368 -3.08 5.97 23.33
CA GLU A 368 -4.22 6.87 23.10
C GLU A 368 -5.32 6.12 22.33
N ASP A 369 -4.95 5.41 21.26
CA ASP A 369 -5.83 4.52 20.49
C ASP A 369 -6.48 3.42 21.34
N LYS A 370 -5.71 2.80 22.25
CA LYS A 370 -6.21 1.75 23.15
C LYS A 370 -7.28 2.27 24.13
N GLU A 371 -7.22 3.52 24.60
CA GLU A 371 -8.31 4.08 25.42
C GLU A 371 -9.56 4.43 24.57
N CYS A 372 -9.40 4.98 23.36
CA CYS A 372 -10.51 5.18 22.43
C CYS A 372 -11.28 3.87 22.13
N LEU A 373 -10.55 2.77 21.91
CA LEU A 373 -11.12 1.44 21.70
C LEU A 373 -11.93 0.95 22.91
N LYS A 374 -11.43 1.15 24.14
CA LYS A 374 -12.19 0.82 25.37
C LYS A 374 -13.47 1.65 25.50
N GLN A 375 -13.42 2.94 25.18
CA GLN A 375 -14.60 3.82 25.21
C GLN A 375 -15.65 3.37 24.19
N ALA A 376 -15.23 3.07 22.95
CA ALA A 376 -16.10 2.52 21.90
C ALA A 376 -16.76 1.19 22.33
N ILE A 377 -15.98 0.23 22.85
CA ILE A 377 -16.51 -1.04 23.38
C ILE A 377 -17.53 -0.78 24.50
N THR A 378 -17.21 0.11 25.44
CA THR A 378 -18.05 0.41 26.61
C THR A 378 -19.39 1.02 26.21
N ALA A 379 -19.41 1.97 25.27
CA ALA A 379 -20.64 2.56 24.74
C ALA A 379 -21.51 1.53 24.00
N LEU A 380 -20.88 0.61 23.26
CA LEU A 380 -21.56 -0.43 22.48
C LEU A 380 -22.14 -1.60 23.30
N LEU A 381 -21.83 -1.72 24.61
CA LEU A 381 -22.33 -2.82 25.46
C LEU A 381 -23.87 -2.93 25.48
N ASN A 382 -24.59 -1.81 25.36
CA ASN A 382 -26.05 -1.79 25.29
C ASN A 382 -26.56 -2.44 23.98
N VAL A 383 -25.98 -2.04 22.83
CA VAL A 383 -26.31 -2.59 21.52
C VAL A 383 -25.92 -4.07 21.44
N GLN A 384 -24.72 -4.44 21.91
CA GLN A 384 -24.25 -5.82 21.96
C GLN A 384 -25.21 -6.71 22.77
N SER A 385 -25.49 -6.35 24.03
CA SER A 385 -26.35 -7.17 24.90
C SER A 385 -27.82 -7.21 24.43
N GLY A 386 -28.31 -6.14 23.79
CA GLY A 386 -29.59 -6.13 23.10
C GLY A 386 -29.63 -7.12 21.93
N MET A 387 -28.62 -7.08 21.05
CA MET A 387 -28.51 -7.97 19.89
C MET A 387 -28.27 -9.43 20.28
N GLU A 388 -27.40 -9.72 21.25
CA GLU A 388 -27.22 -11.09 21.79
C GLU A 388 -28.53 -11.65 22.33
N LYS A 389 -29.32 -10.84 23.05
CA LYS A 389 -30.65 -11.21 23.57
C LYS A 389 -31.72 -11.36 22.49
N ILE A 390 -31.57 -10.72 21.33
CA ILE A 390 -32.43 -10.94 20.16
C ILE A 390 -32.02 -12.25 19.45
N CYS A 391 -30.73 -12.42 19.16
CA CYS A 391 -30.19 -13.52 18.37
C CYS A 391 -30.23 -14.87 19.10
N SER A 392 -30.14 -14.89 20.44
CA SER A 392 -30.24 -16.10 21.25
C SER A 392 -31.64 -16.72 21.32
N LYS A 393 -32.70 -16.02 20.89
CA LYS A 393 -34.06 -16.58 20.81
C LYS A 393 -34.09 -17.75 19.82
N SER A 394 -34.73 -18.86 20.18
CA SER A 394 -34.66 -20.12 19.42
C SER A 394 -34.89 -19.99 17.90
N LEU A 395 -35.92 -19.26 17.46
CA LEU A 395 -36.19 -19.02 16.02
C LEU A 395 -35.13 -18.13 15.34
N ALA A 396 -34.60 -17.14 16.05
CA ALA A 396 -33.54 -16.26 15.54
C ALA A 396 -32.22 -17.05 15.43
N LYS A 397 -31.81 -17.74 16.50
CA LYS A 397 -30.62 -18.60 16.52
C LYS A 397 -30.66 -19.64 15.41
N ARG A 398 -31.84 -20.21 15.12
CA ARG A 398 -32.03 -21.16 14.02
C ARG A 398 -31.83 -20.51 12.65
N ARG A 399 -32.55 -19.42 12.32
CA ARG A 399 -32.38 -18.68 11.04
C ARG A 399 -30.94 -18.21 10.81
N LEU A 400 -30.25 -17.83 11.88
CA LEU A 400 -28.84 -17.46 11.84
C LEU A 400 -27.95 -18.69 11.57
N SER A 401 -28.15 -19.81 12.27
CA SER A 401 -27.41 -21.05 12.01
C SER A 401 -27.59 -21.58 10.58
N GLU A 402 -28.78 -21.41 9.99
CA GLU A 402 -29.08 -21.84 8.63
C GLU A 402 -28.42 -20.96 7.55
N SER A 403 -28.27 -19.65 7.80
CA SER A 403 -27.64 -18.73 6.83
C SER A 403 -26.14 -18.50 7.07
N ALA A 404 -25.60 -18.91 8.23
CA ALA A 404 -24.18 -18.84 8.56
C ALA A 404 -23.28 -19.59 7.56
N CYS A 405 -23.80 -20.65 6.92
CA CYS A 405 -23.13 -21.43 5.88
C CYS A 405 -22.75 -20.64 4.61
N ARG A 406 -23.21 -19.39 4.45
CA ARG A 406 -22.92 -18.55 3.26
C ARG A 406 -22.30 -17.18 3.55
N PHE A 407 -22.54 -16.60 4.72
CA PHE A 407 -22.24 -15.17 4.94
C PHE A 407 -21.11 -14.87 5.92
N TYR A 408 -20.83 -15.75 6.89
CA TYR A 408 -19.79 -15.50 7.91
C TYR A 408 -18.89 -16.71 8.22
N SER A 409 -19.09 -17.84 7.53
CA SER A 409 -18.21 -19.00 7.61
C SER A 409 -17.31 -19.08 6.37
N GLN A 410 -16.01 -18.80 6.56
CA GLN A 410 -14.91 -19.22 5.68
C GLN A 410 -14.74 -18.58 4.28
N GLN A 411 -14.88 -17.25 4.11
CA GLN A 411 -14.11 -16.56 3.04
C GLN A 411 -12.63 -16.31 3.38
N MET A 412 -12.21 -16.60 4.63
CA MET A 412 -10.83 -16.48 5.10
C MET A 412 -10.09 -17.83 5.28
N LYS A 413 -10.71 -18.97 4.94
CA LYS A 413 -10.12 -20.32 5.17
C LYS A 413 -10.05 -21.20 3.92
N GLY A 414 -9.51 -20.62 2.86
CA GLY A 414 -8.79 -21.34 1.80
C GLY A 414 -9.62 -22.11 0.78
N LYS A 415 -9.37 -21.84 -0.50
CA LYS A 415 -9.70 -22.70 -1.65
C LYS A 415 -9.30 -24.17 -1.40
N GLN A 416 -8.20 -24.40 -0.69
CA GLN A 416 -7.77 -25.74 -0.23
C GLN A 416 -8.79 -26.44 0.69
N LEU A 417 -9.50 -25.74 1.58
CA LEU A 417 -10.43 -26.37 2.51
C LEU A 417 -11.74 -26.75 1.80
N ALA A 418 -12.20 -25.89 0.87
CA ALA A 418 -13.26 -26.23 -0.07
C ALA A 418 -12.89 -27.48 -0.90
N ILE A 419 -11.72 -27.50 -1.54
CA ILE A 419 -11.23 -28.66 -2.29
C ILE A 419 -11.12 -29.92 -1.41
N LYS A 420 -10.65 -29.81 -0.16
CA LYS A 420 -10.63 -30.93 0.80
C LYS A 420 -12.04 -31.49 1.04
N LYS A 421 -13.04 -30.64 1.32
CA LYS A 421 -14.44 -31.07 1.50
C LYS A 421 -15.05 -31.64 0.21
N MET A 422 -14.69 -31.10 -0.96
CA MET A 422 -15.14 -31.62 -2.27
C MET A 422 -14.59 -33.02 -2.55
N ASN A 423 -13.29 -33.23 -2.30
CA ASN A 423 -12.63 -34.52 -2.47
C ASN A 423 -13.17 -35.58 -1.47
N GLU A 424 -13.47 -35.16 -0.23
CA GLU A 424 -14.11 -35.99 0.79
C GLU A 424 -15.53 -36.41 0.36
N ILE A 425 -16.37 -35.48 -0.08
CA ILE A 425 -17.72 -35.77 -0.58
C ILE A 425 -17.66 -36.71 -1.78
N GLN A 426 -16.77 -36.48 -2.75
CA GLN A 426 -16.62 -37.36 -3.91
C GLN A 426 -16.19 -38.77 -3.50
N LYS A 427 -15.26 -38.90 -2.55
CA LYS A 427 -14.80 -40.20 -2.00
C LYS A 427 -15.91 -40.95 -1.25
N ASN A 428 -16.84 -40.22 -0.62
CA ASN A 428 -17.99 -40.78 0.10
C ASN A 428 -19.19 -41.12 -0.81
N ILE A 429 -19.04 -41.02 -2.14
CA ILE A 429 -20.06 -41.36 -3.14
C ILE A 429 -19.60 -42.54 -4.00
N ASP A 430 -20.20 -43.71 -3.78
CA ASP A 430 -19.98 -44.91 -4.57
C ASP A 430 -20.46 -44.75 -6.02
N GLY A 431 -19.67 -45.29 -6.95
CA GLY A 431 -19.83 -45.18 -8.40
C GLY A 431 -20.05 -43.75 -8.88
N TRP A 432 -19.09 -42.88 -8.59
CA TRP A 432 -18.95 -41.56 -9.21
C TRP A 432 -18.72 -41.71 -10.72
N GLU A 433 -19.34 -40.85 -11.52
CA GLU A 433 -19.28 -40.90 -12.98
C GLU A 433 -18.98 -39.50 -13.54
N GLY A 434 -17.86 -39.34 -14.24
CA GLY A 434 -17.40 -38.08 -14.82
C GLY A 434 -16.15 -37.50 -14.15
N LYS A 435 -15.88 -36.23 -14.44
CA LYS A 435 -14.74 -35.45 -13.90
C LYS A 435 -14.92 -35.18 -12.40
N ASP A 436 -13.84 -34.85 -11.70
CA ASP A 436 -13.89 -34.57 -10.26
C ASP A 436 -14.72 -33.32 -9.97
N ILE A 437 -15.30 -33.22 -8.77
CA ILE A 437 -16.13 -32.06 -8.38
C ILE A 437 -15.29 -30.76 -8.47
N GLY A 438 -14.01 -30.82 -8.08
CA GLY A 438 -13.05 -29.71 -8.20
C GLY A 438 -12.69 -29.29 -9.63
N GLN A 439 -13.14 -30.02 -10.67
CA GLN A 439 -12.94 -29.64 -12.07
C GLN A 439 -14.04 -28.71 -12.62
N CYS A 440 -15.14 -28.51 -11.89
CA CYS A 440 -16.29 -27.74 -12.40
C CYS A 440 -17.08 -27.02 -11.29
N CYS A 441 -16.52 -26.93 -10.09
CA CYS A 441 -17.04 -26.25 -8.92
C CYS A 441 -15.87 -25.63 -8.13
N ASN A 442 -16.15 -24.64 -7.30
CA ASN A 442 -15.23 -23.96 -6.40
C ASN A 442 -15.73 -23.94 -4.95
N GLU A 443 -17.05 -24.04 -4.74
CA GLU A 443 -17.71 -23.78 -3.46
C GLU A 443 -18.72 -24.89 -3.13
N PHE A 444 -18.62 -25.46 -1.94
CA PHE A 444 -19.68 -26.29 -1.35
C PHE A 444 -20.71 -25.36 -0.70
N ILE A 445 -22.00 -25.55 -1.01
CA ILE A 445 -23.05 -24.58 -0.67
C ILE A 445 -24.01 -25.10 0.40
N MET A 446 -24.50 -26.33 0.25
CA MET A 446 -25.34 -26.99 1.25
C MET A 446 -25.41 -28.51 1.01
N GLU A 447 -25.76 -29.22 2.06
CA GLU A 447 -26.16 -30.63 2.03
C GLU A 447 -27.55 -30.77 2.65
N GLY A 448 -28.29 -31.81 2.29
CA GLY A 448 -29.63 -32.04 2.80
C GLY A 448 -30.31 -33.23 2.14
N THR A 449 -31.60 -33.41 2.39
CA THR A 449 -32.35 -34.58 1.91
C THR A 449 -33.65 -34.16 1.25
N LEU A 450 -33.87 -34.57 -0.01
CA LEU A 450 -35.10 -34.30 -0.77
C LEU A 450 -35.65 -35.60 -1.36
N THR A 451 -36.97 -35.65 -1.51
CA THR A 451 -37.65 -36.76 -2.20
C THR A 451 -37.85 -36.39 -3.67
N ARG A 452 -37.16 -37.07 -4.59
CA ARG A 452 -37.50 -37.02 -6.03
C ARG A 452 -38.87 -37.67 -6.22
N VAL A 453 -39.84 -36.96 -6.80
CA VAL A 453 -41.17 -37.51 -7.09
C VAL A 453 -41.01 -38.71 -8.04
N GLY A 454 -41.66 -39.83 -7.71
CA GLY A 454 -41.52 -41.12 -8.41
C GLY A 454 -40.31 -41.97 -8.01
N ALA A 455 -39.39 -41.49 -7.15
CA ALA A 455 -38.28 -42.30 -6.65
C ALA A 455 -38.69 -43.15 -5.43
N LYS A 456 -38.20 -44.39 -5.36
CA LYS A 456 -38.51 -45.35 -4.27
C LYS A 456 -37.88 -45.01 -2.90
N HIS A 457 -36.99 -44.03 -2.86
CA HIS A 457 -36.27 -43.59 -1.66
C HIS A 457 -35.99 -42.09 -1.76
N GLU A 458 -35.93 -41.41 -0.62
CA GLU A 458 -35.35 -40.06 -0.55
C GLU A 458 -33.89 -40.06 -1.03
N ARG A 459 -33.43 -38.90 -1.52
CA ARG A 459 -32.05 -38.68 -1.94
C ARG A 459 -31.37 -37.73 -0.98
N HIS A 460 -30.18 -38.10 -0.53
CA HIS A 460 -29.27 -37.16 0.08
C HIS A 460 -28.59 -36.37 -1.05
N ILE A 461 -28.51 -35.06 -0.92
CA ILE A 461 -28.08 -34.16 -2.00
C ILE A 461 -26.99 -33.23 -1.50
N PHE A 462 -25.89 -33.17 -2.24
CA PHE A 462 -24.83 -32.19 -2.07
C PHE A 462 -24.95 -31.13 -3.17
N LEU A 463 -25.00 -29.86 -2.79
CA LEU A 463 -25.06 -28.72 -3.71
C LEU A 463 -23.74 -27.96 -3.68
N PHE A 464 -23.21 -27.72 -4.88
CA PHE A 464 -22.04 -26.91 -5.18
C PHE A 464 -22.43 -25.79 -6.16
N ASP A 465 -21.53 -24.84 -6.41
CA ASP A 465 -21.73 -23.75 -7.36
C ASP A 465 -22.05 -24.24 -8.78
N GLY A 466 -21.35 -25.27 -9.27
CA GLY A 466 -21.56 -25.83 -10.62
C GLY A 466 -22.46 -27.07 -10.70
N LEU A 467 -22.74 -27.75 -9.59
CA LEU A 467 -23.38 -29.08 -9.58
C LEU A 467 -24.33 -29.32 -8.41
N MET A 468 -25.44 -30.00 -8.68
CA MET A 468 -26.26 -30.66 -7.68
C MET A 468 -26.13 -32.17 -7.83
N ILE A 469 -25.66 -32.86 -6.78
CA ILE A 469 -25.32 -34.28 -6.79
C ILE A 469 -26.32 -35.04 -5.92
N CYS A 470 -27.08 -35.96 -6.51
CA CYS A 470 -28.16 -36.68 -5.82
C CYS A 470 -27.81 -38.15 -5.62
N CYS A 471 -27.77 -38.59 -4.37
CA CYS A 471 -27.37 -39.93 -3.98
C CYS A 471 -28.46 -40.68 -3.20
N LYS A 472 -28.48 -42.00 -3.33
CA LYS A 472 -29.15 -42.87 -2.34
C LYS A 472 -28.22 -43.04 -1.13
N SER A 473 -28.73 -42.91 0.09
CA SER A 473 -28.02 -43.39 1.28
C SER A 473 -28.05 -44.92 1.35
N ASN A 474 -26.88 -45.50 1.57
CA ASN A 474 -26.63 -46.90 1.90
C ASN A 474 -26.01 -47.01 3.32
N HIS A 475 -26.21 -46.00 4.17
CA HIS A 475 -25.77 -46.01 5.57
C HIS A 475 -26.41 -47.20 6.32
N GLY A 476 -25.61 -47.93 7.10
CA GLY A 476 -26.06 -49.12 7.83
C GLY A 476 -26.46 -50.35 6.98
N GLN A 477 -26.39 -50.29 5.65
CA GLN A 477 -26.74 -51.46 4.81
C GLN A 477 -25.56 -52.45 4.74
N PRO A 478 -25.80 -53.77 4.85
CA PRO A 478 -24.74 -54.78 4.80
C PRO A 478 -24.10 -54.83 3.41
N ARG A 479 -22.76 -54.90 3.37
CA ARG A 479 -21.92 -54.88 2.16
C ARG A 479 -21.13 -56.17 2.06
N LEU A 480 -20.83 -56.59 0.83
CA LEU A 480 -19.93 -57.72 0.60
C LEU A 480 -18.48 -57.31 0.95
N PRO A 481 -17.66 -58.17 1.54
CA PRO A 481 -16.24 -57.89 1.77
C PRO A 481 -15.54 -57.48 0.45
N GLY A 482 -14.85 -56.34 0.47
CA GLY A 482 -14.20 -55.76 -0.71
C GLY A 482 -15.09 -54.87 -1.59
N ALA A 483 -16.39 -54.75 -1.31
CA ALA A 483 -17.23 -53.71 -1.91
C ALA A 483 -16.90 -52.32 -1.33
N SER A 484 -17.25 -51.26 -2.06
CA SER A 484 -17.11 -49.88 -1.61
C SER A 484 -17.84 -49.64 -0.28
N ASN A 485 -17.18 -49.01 0.69
CA ASN A 485 -17.75 -48.63 1.99
C ASN A 485 -18.39 -47.23 2.00
N ALA A 486 -18.31 -46.49 0.89
CA ALA A 486 -18.87 -45.14 0.77
C ALA A 486 -20.36 -45.08 1.15
N GLU A 487 -20.74 -44.17 2.04
CA GLU A 487 -22.08 -44.13 2.65
C GLU A 487 -23.19 -43.88 1.63
N TYR A 488 -22.88 -43.14 0.57
CA TYR A 488 -23.81 -42.73 -0.47
C TYR A 488 -23.50 -43.46 -1.79
N ARG A 489 -24.52 -43.69 -2.63
CA ARG A 489 -24.37 -44.17 -4.02
C ARG A 489 -24.99 -43.15 -4.96
N LEU A 490 -24.23 -42.70 -5.97
CA LEU A 490 -24.73 -41.78 -6.99
C LEU A 490 -26.02 -42.28 -7.66
N LYS A 491 -26.95 -41.36 -7.96
CA LYS A 491 -28.21 -41.64 -8.67
C LYS A 491 -28.50 -40.64 -9.77
N GLU A 492 -28.35 -39.34 -9.51
CA GLU A 492 -28.37 -38.29 -10.53
C GLU A 492 -27.25 -37.28 -10.24
N LYS A 493 -26.79 -36.58 -11.27
CA LYS A 493 -26.00 -35.36 -11.18
C LYS A 493 -26.60 -34.33 -12.13
N PHE A 494 -26.77 -33.10 -11.69
CA PHE A 494 -27.30 -32.02 -12.52
C PHE A 494 -26.28 -30.89 -12.56
N PHE A 495 -25.87 -30.50 -13.77
CA PHE A 495 -25.03 -29.32 -13.96
C PHE A 495 -25.90 -28.08 -13.79
N MET A 496 -25.64 -27.26 -12.76
CA MET A 496 -26.50 -26.12 -12.39
C MET A 496 -26.69 -25.11 -13.52
N ARG A 497 -25.73 -25.04 -14.47
CA ARG A 497 -25.81 -24.26 -15.71
C ARG A 497 -26.90 -24.71 -16.70
N LYS A 498 -27.21 -26.00 -16.83
CA LYS A 498 -28.27 -26.54 -17.73
C LYS A 498 -29.66 -26.61 -17.07
N VAL A 499 -29.80 -26.08 -15.85
CA VAL A 499 -31.03 -26.11 -15.05
C VAL A 499 -31.72 -24.75 -15.01
N GLN A 500 -33.03 -24.75 -15.20
CA GLN A 500 -33.93 -23.69 -14.74
C GLN A 500 -34.75 -24.23 -13.56
N ILE A 501 -34.68 -23.53 -12.42
CA ILE A 501 -35.47 -23.86 -11.22
C ILE A 501 -36.83 -23.17 -11.32
N ASN A 502 -37.90 -23.95 -11.15
CA ASN A 502 -39.28 -23.47 -11.14
C ASN A 502 -39.96 -23.82 -9.80
N ASP A 503 -40.76 -22.90 -9.27
CA ASP A 503 -41.53 -23.15 -8.05
C ASP A 503 -42.72 -24.06 -8.34
N LYS A 504 -43.18 -24.83 -7.34
CA LYS A 504 -44.39 -25.65 -7.44
C LYS A 504 -45.28 -25.43 -6.23
N ASP A 505 -46.54 -25.14 -6.50
CA ASP A 505 -47.63 -25.16 -5.52
C ASP A 505 -47.82 -26.58 -4.97
N ASP A 506 -48.28 -26.66 -3.72
CA ASP A 506 -48.58 -27.93 -3.05
C ASP A 506 -49.75 -28.65 -3.72
N THR A 507 -49.60 -29.96 -3.93
CA THR A 507 -50.64 -30.83 -4.50
C THR A 507 -51.01 -31.95 -3.52
N ASN A 508 -51.91 -32.84 -3.95
CA ASN A 508 -52.19 -34.08 -3.20
C ASN A 508 -51.05 -35.12 -3.29
N GLU A 509 -50.15 -34.99 -4.27
CA GLU A 509 -49.06 -35.96 -4.51
C GLU A 509 -47.72 -35.53 -3.91
N TYR A 510 -47.47 -34.22 -3.84
CA TYR A 510 -46.23 -33.64 -3.31
C TYR A 510 -46.50 -32.31 -2.60
N LYS A 511 -45.68 -32.02 -1.58
CA LYS A 511 -45.69 -30.75 -0.85
C LYS A 511 -44.28 -30.19 -0.71
N HIS A 512 -44.18 -28.89 -0.45
CA HIS A 512 -42.92 -28.16 -0.35
C HIS A 512 -41.99 -28.49 -1.53
N ALA A 513 -42.54 -28.52 -2.75
CA ALA A 513 -41.85 -28.97 -3.93
C ALA A 513 -41.28 -27.84 -4.80
N PHE A 514 -40.31 -28.18 -5.63
CA PHE A 514 -39.81 -27.37 -6.74
C PHE A 514 -39.43 -28.28 -7.91
N GLU A 515 -39.38 -27.71 -9.11
CA GLU A 515 -39.07 -28.40 -10.36
C GLU A 515 -37.71 -27.97 -10.92
N ILE A 516 -36.95 -28.95 -11.35
CA ILE A 516 -35.70 -28.80 -12.11
C ILE A 516 -36.05 -29.06 -13.57
N ILE A 517 -36.12 -28.01 -14.37
CA ILE A 517 -36.26 -28.08 -15.82
C ILE A 517 -34.85 -28.18 -16.41
N LEU A 518 -34.63 -29.18 -17.26
CA LEU A 518 -33.36 -29.47 -17.89
C LEU A 518 -33.46 -29.13 -19.38
N LYS A 519 -32.41 -28.54 -19.97
CA LYS A 519 -32.30 -28.53 -21.44
C LYS A 519 -32.21 -29.99 -21.93
N ASP A 520 -33.13 -30.34 -22.83
CA ASP A 520 -33.21 -31.61 -23.57
C ASP A 520 -33.53 -32.89 -22.75
N GLU A 521 -33.87 -32.77 -21.46
CA GLU A 521 -34.31 -33.88 -20.60
C GLU A 521 -35.66 -33.59 -19.91
N ASN A 522 -36.36 -34.65 -19.46
CA ASN A 522 -37.60 -34.53 -18.69
C ASN A 522 -37.38 -33.81 -17.36
N SER A 523 -38.28 -32.89 -16.99
CA SER A 523 -38.17 -32.17 -15.71
C SER A 523 -38.26 -33.10 -14.49
N VAL A 524 -37.60 -32.70 -13.40
CA VAL A 524 -37.50 -33.47 -12.17
C VAL A 524 -38.05 -32.67 -10.99
N ILE A 525 -39.15 -33.16 -10.40
CA ILE A 525 -39.74 -32.53 -9.20
C ILE A 525 -39.07 -33.12 -7.94
N PHE A 526 -38.59 -32.24 -7.06
CA PHE A 526 -38.08 -32.57 -5.74
C PHE A 526 -39.00 -31.98 -4.66
N SER A 527 -39.26 -32.75 -3.60
CA SER A 527 -40.09 -32.37 -2.44
C SER A 527 -39.25 -32.35 -1.16
N ALA A 528 -39.37 -31.26 -0.39
CA ALA A 528 -38.70 -31.08 0.90
C ALA A 528 -39.60 -31.50 2.08
N LYS A 529 -39.00 -31.84 3.23
CA LYS A 529 -39.77 -32.33 4.40
C LYS A 529 -40.56 -31.21 5.07
N SER A 530 -40.14 -29.95 4.90
CA SER A 530 -40.83 -28.76 5.40
C SER A 530 -40.72 -27.57 4.43
N ALA A 531 -41.60 -26.57 4.61
CA ALA A 531 -41.48 -25.29 3.92
C ALA A 531 -40.16 -24.55 4.26
N GLU A 532 -39.62 -24.75 5.46
CA GLU A 532 -38.34 -24.22 5.93
C GLU A 532 -37.16 -24.82 5.12
N GLU A 533 -37.16 -26.14 4.91
CA GLU A 533 -36.21 -26.81 4.01
C GLU A 533 -36.39 -26.35 2.55
N LYS A 534 -37.63 -26.29 2.02
CA LYS A 534 -37.89 -25.74 0.67
C LYS A 534 -37.32 -24.34 0.53
N ASN A 535 -37.56 -23.48 1.52
CA ASN A 535 -37.10 -22.10 1.50
C ASN A 535 -35.56 -22.01 1.49
N ASN A 536 -34.85 -22.92 2.17
CA ASN A 536 -33.39 -22.96 2.17
C ASN A 536 -32.82 -23.51 0.85
N TRP A 537 -33.41 -24.58 0.30
CA TRP A 537 -33.06 -25.09 -1.03
C TRP A 537 -33.33 -24.06 -2.13
N MET A 538 -34.53 -23.47 -2.17
CA MET A 538 -34.88 -22.42 -3.13
C MET A 538 -33.98 -21.20 -2.98
N ALA A 539 -33.68 -20.75 -1.76
CA ALA A 539 -32.72 -19.66 -1.55
C ALA A 539 -31.34 -19.96 -2.13
N ALA A 540 -30.83 -21.18 -1.95
CA ALA A 540 -29.53 -21.58 -2.48
C ALA A 540 -29.52 -21.69 -4.02
N LEU A 541 -30.52 -22.35 -4.58
CA LEU A 541 -30.65 -22.66 -6.01
C LEU A 541 -31.01 -21.42 -6.86
N ILE A 542 -31.97 -20.60 -6.41
CA ILE A 542 -32.34 -19.33 -7.06
C ILE A 542 -31.19 -18.32 -6.95
N SER A 543 -30.47 -18.30 -5.82
CA SER A 543 -29.26 -17.49 -5.69
C SER A 543 -28.18 -17.90 -6.71
N LEU A 544 -27.95 -19.19 -6.95
CA LEU A 544 -27.03 -19.64 -8.00
C LEU A 544 -27.50 -19.25 -9.40
N GLN A 545 -28.80 -19.35 -9.68
CA GLN A 545 -29.35 -19.04 -11.00
C GLN A 545 -29.32 -17.53 -11.33
N TYR A 546 -29.54 -16.65 -10.34
CA TYR A 546 -29.78 -15.23 -10.58
C TYR A 546 -28.74 -14.27 -9.97
N ARG A 547 -27.70 -14.74 -9.26
CA ARG A 547 -26.64 -13.84 -8.72
C ARG A 547 -26.00 -12.99 -9.80
N SER A 548 -25.61 -13.57 -10.94
CA SER A 548 -25.04 -12.79 -12.06
C SER A 548 -26.00 -11.69 -12.53
N THR A 549 -27.28 -12.03 -12.76
CA THR A 549 -28.31 -11.06 -13.17
C THR A 549 -28.47 -9.92 -12.15
N LEU A 550 -28.49 -10.24 -10.85
CA LEU A 550 -28.61 -9.26 -9.76
C LEU A 550 -27.39 -8.33 -9.65
N GLU A 551 -26.17 -8.88 -9.76
CA GLU A 551 -24.92 -8.11 -9.76
C GLU A 551 -24.83 -7.20 -11.00
N ARG A 552 -25.26 -7.68 -12.18
CA ARG A 552 -25.38 -6.89 -13.42
C ARG A 552 -26.40 -5.76 -13.28
N MET A 553 -27.57 -6.02 -12.69
CA MET A 553 -28.58 -4.98 -12.42
C MET A 553 -28.04 -3.89 -11.50
N LEU A 554 -27.40 -4.26 -10.38
CA LEU A 554 -26.77 -3.30 -9.48
C LEU A 554 -25.73 -2.44 -10.20
N ASP A 555 -24.84 -3.09 -10.95
CA ASP A 555 -23.76 -2.44 -11.67
C ASP A 555 -24.25 -1.42 -12.71
N VAL A 556 -25.38 -1.67 -13.36
CA VAL A 556 -26.01 -0.72 -14.29
C VAL A 556 -26.63 0.46 -13.55
N THR A 557 -27.36 0.23 -12.44
CA THR A 557 -27.92 1.31 -11.63
C THR A 557 -26.83 2.24 -11.11
N MET A 558 -25.76 1.67 -10.53
CA MET A 558 -24.60 2.44 -10.03
C MET A 558 -23.92 3.28 -11.13
N LEU A 559 -23.78 2.74 -12.35
CA LEU A 559 -23.18 3.45 -13.49
C LEU A 559 -24.09 4.57 -14.05
N GLN A 560 -25.42 4.40 -13.96
CA GLN A 560 -26.36 5.42 -14.40
C GLN A 560 -26.42 6.59 -13.40
N GLU A 561 -26.40 6.33 -12.09
CA GLU A 561 -26.23 7.37 -11.06
C GLU A 561 -24.93 8.17 -11.28
N GLU A 562 -23.79 7.50 -11.46
CA GLU A 562 -22.47 8.13 -11.70
C GLU A 562 -22.44 9.02 -12.96
N LYS A 563 -23.36 8.79 -13.89
CA LYS A 563 -23.51 9.51 -15.16
C LYS A 563 -24.50 10.67 -15.06
N GLU A 564 -25.55 10.55 -14.26
CA GLU A 564 -26.51 11.63 -13.99
C GLU A 564 -25.94 12.67 -13.02
N GLU A 565 -25.12 12.25 -12.06
CA GLU A 565 -24.56 13.07 -10.98
C GLU A 565 -23.12 13.56 -11.24
N GLN A 566 -22.71 13.82 -12.48
CA GLN A 566 -21.35 14.30 -12.77
C GLN A 566 -21.08 15.67 -12.12
N MET A 567 -20.30 15.67 -11.04
CA MET A 567 -19.98 16.85 -10.24
C MET A 567 -19.37 17.98 -11.08
N ARG A 568 -19.86 19.19 -10.86
CA ARG A 568 -19.25 20.41 -11.40
C ARG A 568 -18.12 20.85 -10.49
N LEU A 569 -16.98 21.22 -11.09
CA LEU A 569 -15.90 21.91 -10.38
C LEU A 569 -16.23 23.41 -10.25
N PRO A 570 -15.63 24.13 -9.28
CA PRO A 570 -15.70 25.58 -9.22
C PRO A 570 -15.18 26.26 -10.50
N SER A 571 -15.55 27.52 -10.76
CA SER A 571 -14.91 28.23 -11.88
C SER A 571 -13.43 28.48 -11.58
N ALA A 572 -12.59 28.32 -12.61
CA ALA A 572 -11.17 28.65 -12.53
C ALA A 572 -10.91 30.14 -12.20
N ASP A 573 -11.88 31.03 -12.46
CA ASP A 573 -11.82 32.45 -12.12
C ASP A 573 -11.81 32.71 -10.61
N VAL A 574 -12.48 31.85 -9.83
CA VAL A 574 -12.59 31.98 -8.35
C VAL A 574 -11.70 30.99 -7.60
N TYR A 575 -11.25 29.93 -8.25
CA TYR A 575 -10.45 28.88 -7.63
C TYR A 575 -9.44 28.31 -8.64
N ARG A 576 -8.19 28.76 -8.56
CA ARG A 576 -7.16 28.52 -9.60
C ARG A 576 -6.84 27.05 -9.83
N PHE A 577 -7.04 26.20 -8.82
CA PHE A 577 -6.85 24.74 -8.90
C PHE A 577 -8.02 23.99 -9.59
N ALA A 578 -8.94 24.71 -10.24
CA ALA A 578 -9.94 24.15 -11.17
C ALA A 578 -9.59 24.39 -12.66
N GLU A 579 -8.44 25.01 -12.98
CA GLU A 579 -7.93 25.08 -14.36
C GLU A 579 -7.77 23.65 -14.94
N PRO A 580 -8.27 23.34 -16.15
CA PRO A 580 -8.11 22.01 -16.74
C PRO A 580 -6.64 21.62 -16.98
N ASP A 581 -6.32 20.32 -16.89
CA ASP A 581 -5.00 19.80 -17.28
C ASP A 581 -4.71 20.04 -18.76
N SER A 582 -3.51 20.54 -19.07
CA SER A 582 -3.02 20.72 -20.43
C SER A 582 -1.50 20.59 -20.51
N GLU A 583 -0.95 20.32 -21.69
CA GLU A 583 0.52 20.34 -21.92
C GLU A 583 1.16 21.72 -21.63
N GLU A 584 0.36 22.78 -21.50
CA GLU A 584 0.80 24.12 -21.10
C GLU A 584 1.00 24.26 -19.58
N ASN A 585 0.40 23.39 -18.76
CA ASN A 585 0.39 23.52 -17.29
C ASN A 585 0.85 22.27 -16.52
N ILE A 586 0.78 21.05 -17.08
CA ILE A 586 1.24 19.81 -16.47
C ILE A 586 1.69 18.76 -17.51
N ILE A 587 2.69 17.94 -17.18
CA ILE A 587 3.14 16.78 -17.96
C ILE A 587 3.44 15.60 -17.04
N PHE A 588 3.01 14.40 -17.45
CA PHE A 588 3.23 13.12 -16.77
C PHE A 588 4.35 12.29 -17.43
N GLU A 589 4.78 11.18 -16.79
CA GLU A 589 5.80 10.27 -17.34
C GLU A 589 5.23 8.95 -17.88
N GLU A 590 5.20 8.83 -19.21
CA GLU A 590 4.77 7.63 -19.96
C GLU A 590 5.59 6.37 -19.63
N ASN A 591 6.91 6.52 -19.42
CA ASN A 591 7.84 5.39 -19.27
C ASN A 591 7.86 4.74 -17.88
N MET A 592 7.21 5.33 -16.87
CA MET A 592 7.25 4.83 -15.48
C MET A 592 5.93 4.15 -15.05
N GLN A 593 5.01 3.91 -15.98
CA GLN A 593 3.65 3.45 -15.69
C GLN A 593 3.38 2.03 -16.22
N PRO A 594 3.24 1.02 -15.33
CA PRO A 594 2.24 -0.04 -15.50
C PRO A 594 0.86 0.61 -15.66
N LYS A 595 -0.08 -0.02 -16.37
CA LYS A 595 -1.22 0.69 -17.00
C LYS A 595 -2.41 0.89 -16.05
N ALA A 596 -2.10 0.96 -14.76
CA ALA A 596 -2.97 0.89 -13.60
C ALA A 596 -2.55 1.88 -12.47
N GLY A 597 -1.46 2.64 -12.67
CA GLY A 597 -0.78 3.39 -11.60
C GLY A 597 -1.27 4.81 -11.33
N ILE A 598 -0.83 5.36 -10.19
CA ILE A 598 -0.97 6.78 -9.85
C ILE A 598 -0.16 7.63 -10.85
N PRO A 599 -0.71 8.70 -11.45
CA PRO A 599 -0.02 9.54 -12.43
C PRO A 599 1.26 10.23 -11.90
N ILE A 600 2.42 9.72 -12.29
CA ILE A 600 3.74 10.30 -11.95
C ILE A 600 3.97 11.59 -12.75
N ILE A 601 4.15 12.71 -12.05
CA ILE A 601 4.41 14.01 -12.66
C ILE A 601 5.87 14.12 -13.13
N LYS A 602 6.03 14.63 -14.36
CA LYS A 602 7.31 15.00 -14.98
C LYS A 602 7.66 16.46 -14.70
N ALA A 603 6.70 17.35 -14.93
CA ALA A 603 6.79 18.79 -14.73
C ALA A 603 5.39 19.44 -14.62
N GLY A 604 5.31 20.64 -14.03
CA GLY A 604 4.06 21.41 -13.97
C GLY A 604 4.25 22.83 -13.43
N THR A 605 3.18 23.64 -13.40
CA THR A 605 3.15 24.89 -12.65
C THR A 605 3.07 24.64 -11.14
N VAL A 606 3.40 25.62 -10.29
CA VAL A 606 3.27 25.46 -8.82
C VAL A 606 1.82 25.12 -8.45
N ILE A 607 0.84 25.74 -9.11
CA ILE A 607 -0.60 25.48 -8.94
C ILE A 607 -0.91 24.01 -9.23
N LYS A 608 -0.50 23.48 -10.40
CA LYS A 608 -0.73 22.08 -10.79
C LYS A 608 0.03 21.08 -9.90
N LEU A 609 1.21 21.45 -9.39
CA LEU A 609 1.93 20.61 -8.42
C LEU A 609 1.19 20.55 -7.06
N ILE A 610 0.63 21.67 -6.57
CA ILE A 610 -0.13 21.70 -5.30
C ILE A 610 -1.53 21.06 -5.45
N GLU A 611 -2.18 21.24 -6.60
CA GLU A 611 -3.42 20.52 -6.94
C GLU A 611 -3.21 19.00 -6.88
N ARG A 612 -2.09 18.51 -7.42
CA ARG A 612 -1.75 17.08 -7.43
C ARG A 612 -1.18 16.57 -6.10
N LEU A 613 -0.52 17.44 -5.33
CA LEU A 613 -0.14 17.19 -3.92
C LEU A 613 -1.36 16.88 -3.05
N THR A 614 -2.49 17.46 -3.41
CA THR A 614 -3.76 17.41 -2.67
C THR A 614 -4.90 17.03 -3.63
N TYR A 615 -4.66 16.06 -4.51
CA TYR A 615 -5.65 15.68 -5.52
C TYR A 615 -6.87 15.04 -4.85
N HIS A 616 -8.05 15.10 -5.47
CA HIS A 616 -9.27 14.56 -4.84
C HIS A 616 -9.48 13.06 -5.10
N MET A 617 -9.02 12.54 -6.26
CA MET A 617 -9.24 11.13 -6.65
C MET A 617 -8.27 10.13 -6.01
N TYR A 618 -7.11 10.56 -5.52
CA TYR A 618 -6.07 9.70 -4.96
C TYR A 618 -5.10 10.49 -4.08
N ALA A 619 -4.39 9.79 -3.19
CA ALA A 619 -3.24 10.32 -2.45
C ALA A 619 -1.92 9.72 -2.96
N ASP A 620 -0.82 10.46 -2.78
CA ASP A 620 0.54 9.99 -3.08
C ASP A 620 1.51 10.46 -1.98
N PRO A 621 1.73 9.63 -0.93
CA PRO A 621 2.69 9.94 0.14
C PRO A 621 4.13 10.12 -0.37
N ASN A 622 4.52 9.46 -1.47
CA ASN A 622 5.84 9.63 -2.05
C ASN A 622 5.99 11.00 -2.71
N PHE A 623 4.94 11.50 -3.35
CA PHE A 623 4.89 12.87 -3.86
C PHE A 623 4.89 13.89 -2.71
N VAL A 624 4.17 13.67 -1.60
CA VAL A 624 4.22 14.53 -0.40
C VAL A 624 5.66 14.63 0.14
N ARG A 625 6.31 13.49 0.41
CA ARG A 625 7.70 13.43 0.91
C ARG A 625 8.68 14.12 -0.05
N THR A 626 8.55 13.86 -1.36
CA THR A 626 9.39 14.46 -2.40
C THR A 626 9.18 15.97 -2.50
N PHE A 627 7.93 16.43 -2.45
CA PHE A 627 7.57 17.84 -2.55
C PHE A 627 8.10 18.61 -1.33
N LEU A 628 7.75 18.20 -0.10
CA LEU A 628 8.17 18.88 1.13
C LEU A 628 9.69 18.87 1.34
N THR A 629 10.39 17.86 0.82
CA THR A 629 11.86 17.85 0.74
C THR A 629 12.38 18.92 -0.22
N THR A 630 11.80 19.05 -1.41
CA THR A 630 12.46 19.73 -2.55
C THR A 630 11.88 21.08 -2.98
N TYR A 631 10.69 21.47 -2.52
CA TYR A 631 9.95 22.63 -3.05
C TYR A 631 10.69 23.96 -2.93
N ARG A 632 11.58 24.10 -1.94
CA ARG A 632 12.42 25.29 -1.69
C ARG A 632 13.28 25.70 -2.89
N SER A 633 13.50 24.78 -3.84
CA SER A 633 14.16 25.02 -5.14
C SER A 633 13.26 25.67 -6.22
N PHE A 634 11.99 25.97 -5.93
CA PHE A 634 11.05 26.61 -6.86
C PHE A 634 9.91 27.42 -6.21
N CYS A 635 9.65 27.26 -4.91
CA CYS A 635 8.62 27.95 -4.15
C CYS A 635 9.13 28.27 -2.73
N LYS A 636 8.80 29.44 -2.19
CA LYS A 636 9.24 29.87 -0.85
C LYS A 636 8.32 29.30 0.25
N PRO A 637 8.79 29.05 1.49
CA PRO A 637 7.95 28.57 2.59
C PRO A 637 6.68 29.43 2.82
N GLN A 638 6.83 30.76 2.88
CA GLN A 638 5.70 31.69 3.03
C GLN A 638 4.70 31.65 1.86
N GLU A 639 5.16 31.34 0.64
CA GLU A 639 4.33 31.22 -0.55
C GLU A 639 3.59 29.88 -0.57
N LEU A 640 4.28 28.77 -0.24
CA LEU A 640 3.65 27.47 -0.10
C LEU A 640 2.50 27.50 0.91
N LEU A 641 2.69 28.15 2.06
CA LEU A 641 1.64 28.30 3.07
C LEU A 641 0.42 29.07 2.53
N SER A 642 0.64 30.15 1.79
CA SER A 642 -0.46 30.90 1.13
C SER A 642 -1.21 30.04 0.11
N LEU A 643 -0.49 29.26 -0.70
CA LEU A 643 -1.09 28.43 -1.76
C LEU A 643 -1.85 27.21 -1.21
N ILE A 644 -1.43 26.61 -0.08
CA ILE A 644 -2.19 25.51 0.54
C ILE A 644 -3.42 26.03 1.32
N ILE A 645 -3.39 27.27 1.83
CA ILE A 645 -4.58 27.93 2.39
C ILE A 645 -5.60 28.18 1.26
N GLU A 646 -5.18 28.77 0.13
CA GLU A 646 -6.05 28.94 -1.05
C GLU A 646 -6.60 27.60 -1.57
N ARG A 647 -5.80 26.53 -1.52
CA ARG A 647 -6.24 25.17 -1.89
C ARG A 647 -7.31 24.63 -0.94
N PHE A 648 -7.26 24.98 0.35
CA PHE A 648 -8.20 24.57 1.40
C PHE A 648 -9.54 25.33 1.33
N GLU A 649 -9.50 26.63 1.01
CA GLU A 649 -10.65 27.54 0.94
C GLU A 649 -11.47 27.36 -0.36
N ILE A 650 -11.96 26.14 -0.58
CA ILE A 650 -12.77 25.78 -1.75
C ILE A 650 -14.14 26.46 -1.67
N PRO A 651 -14.55 27.27 -2.67
CA PRO A 651 -15.90 27.83 -2.73
C PRO A 651 -16.92 26.72 -3.04
N GLU A 652 -18.05 26.75 -2.33
CA GLU A 652 -19.14 25.80 -2.53
C GLU A 652 -19.97 26.16 -3.78
N PRO A 653 -20.56 25.17 -4.49
CA PRO A 653 -21.45 25.43 -5.61
C PRO A 653 -22.75 26.13 -5.15
N GLU A 654 -23.19 27.09 -5.96
CA GLU A 654 -24.48 27.77 -5.82
C GLU A 654 -25.66 26.76 -5.76
N PRO A 655 -26.72 27.01 -4.97
CA PRO A 655 -27.90 26.16 -4.92
C PRO A 655 -28.51 25.95 -6.31
N THR A 656 -28.83 24.69 -6.63
CA THR A 656 -29.42 24.33 -7.94
C THR A 656 -30.80 24.94 -8.10
N GLU A 657 -31.32 24.99 -9.33
CA GLU A 657 -32.69 25.48 -9.58
C GLU A 657 -33.74 24.69 -8.77
N ALA A 658 -33.53 23.39 -8.58
CA ALA A 658 -34.39 22.56 -7.74
C ALA A 658 -34.28 22.92 -6.25
N ASP A 659 -33.07 23.23 -5.75
CA ASP A 659 -32.87 23.73 -4.38
C ASP A 659 -33.52 25.12 -4.20
N ARG A 660 -33.41 26.01 -5.19
CA ARG A 660 -34.04 27.35 -5.16
C ARG A 660 -35.56 27.25 -5.13
N ILE A 661 -36.16 26.41 -5.98
CA ILE A 661 -37.61 26.15 -5.97
C ILE A 661 -38.04 25.55 -4.62
N ALA A 662 -37.27 24.65 -4.01
CA ALA A 662 -37.58 24.15 -2.67
C ALA A 662 -37.56 25.28 -1.62
N ILE A 663 -36.50 26.09 -1.58
CA ILE A 663 -36.34 27.23 -0.66
C ILE A 663 -37.48 28.25 -0.82
N GLU A 664 -37.89 28.56 -2.06
CA GLU A 664 -38.99 29.48 -2.36
C GLU A 664 -40.37 28.95 -1.91
N ASN A 665 -40.60 27.63 -1.98
CA ASN A 665 -41.80 26.99 -1.44
C ASN A 665 -41.75 26.82 0.10
N GLY A 666 -40.60 27.04 0.74
CA GLY A 666 -40.37 26.80 2.17
C GLY A 666 -40.04 25.35 2.52
N ASP A 667 -39.84 24.49 1.52
CA ASP A 667 -39.36 23.12 1.67
C ASP A 667 -37.84 23.10 1.92
N GLN A 668 -37.35 22.07 2.62
CA GLN A 668 -35.92 21.93 2.84
C GLN A 668 -35.23 21.41 1.56
N PRO A 669 -34.24 22.14 1.00
CA PRO A 669 -33.56 21.72 -0.22
C PRO A 669 -32.80 20.41 -0.03
N LEU A 670 -32.86 19.52 -1.04
CA LEU A 670 -32.16 18.23 -1.02
C LEU A 670 -30.65 18.41 -1.06
N SER A 671 -30.17 19.40 -1.83
CA SER A 671 -28.77 19.80 -1.98
C SER A 671 -27.81 18.63 -2.25
N ALA A 672 -28.25 17.71 -3.10
CA ALA A 672 -27.52 16.47 -3.41
C ALA A 672 -26.16 16.76 -4.06
N GLU A 673 -26.11 17.63 -5.07
CA GLU A 673 -24.87 18.05 -5.75
C GLU A 673 -23.88 18.68 -4.75
N LEU A 674 -24.36 19.55 -3.85
CA LEU A 674 -23.55 20.16 -2.79
C LEU A 674 -23.05 19.15 -1.74
N LYS A 675 -23.91 18.22 -1.29
CA LYS A 675 -23.52 17.15 -0.36
C LYS A 675 -22.47 16.23 -0.97
N ARG A 676 -22.62 15.88 -2.26
CA ARG A 676 -21.68 15.06 -3.00
C ARG A 676 -20.35 15.78 -3.21
N PHE A 677 -20.37 17.04 -3.67
CA PHE A 677 -19.16 17.86 -3.84
C PHE A 677 -18.39 18.06 -2.52
N ARG A 678 -19.10 18.29 -1.41
CA ARG A 678 -18.49 18.32 -0.06
C ARG A 678 -17.75 17.02 0.29
N LYS A 679 -18.32 15.87 -0.07
CA LYS A 679 -17.80 14.53 0.28
C LYS A 679 -16.68 14.05 -0.65
N GLU A 680 -16.84 14.22 -1.95
CA GLU A 680 -15.93 13.64 -2.97
C GLU A 680 -14.87 14.63 -3.48
N TYR A 681 -15.02 15.93 -3.20
CA TYR A 681 -14.02 16.96 -3.56
C TYR A 681 -13.49 17.72 -2.34
N ILE A 682 -14.34 18.37 -1.55
CA ILE A 682 -13.87 19.24 -0.45
C ILE A 682 -13.16 18.43 0.64
N GLN A 683 -13.79 17.37 1.17
CA GLN A 683 -13.23 16.54 2.24
C GLN A 683 -11.84 15.97 1.88
N PRO A 684 -11.63 15.27 0.74
CA PRO A 684 -10.32 14.73 0.39
C PRO A 684 -9.25 15.81 0.15
N VAL A 685 -9.60 16.94 -0.46
CA VAL A 685 -8.62 18.03 -0.68
C VAL A 685 -8.21 18.68 0.64
N GLN A 686 -9.18 19.01 1.51
CA GLN A 686 -8.91 19.59 2.83
C GLN A 686 -8.12 18.63 3.73
N LEU A 687 -8.47 17.34 3.74
CA LEU A 687 -7.72 16.30 4.44
C LEU A 687 -6.26 16.25 3.95
N ARG A 688 -6.04 16.23 2.64
CA ARG A 688 -4.69 16.16 2.05
C ARG A 688 -3.89 17.44 2.27
N VAL A 689 -4.51 18.62 2.32
CA VAL A 689 -3.84 19.86 2.80
C VAL A 689 -3.39 19.71 4.26
N LEU A 690 -4.25 19.21 5.15
CA LEU A 690 -3.87 18.96 6.55
C LEU A 690 -2.77 17.88 6.65
N ASN A 691 -2.76 16.87 5.77
CA ASN A 691 -1.69 15.86 5.68
C ASN A 691 -0.33 16.49 5.33
N VAL A 692 -0.32 17.43 4.36
CA VAL A 692 0.87 18.22 4.01
C VAL A 692 1.34 19.07 5.18
N CYS A 693 0.43 19.76 5.88
CA CYS A 693 0.77 20.52 7.09
C CYS A 693 1.36 19.63 8.20
N ARG A 694 0.76 18.46 8.43
CA ARG A 694 1.21 17.44 9.40
C ARG A 694 2.65 17.02 9.12
N HIS A 695 2.94 16.55 7.90
CA HIS A 695 4.28 16.16 7.46
C HIS A 695 5.29 17.33 7.48
N TRP A 696 4.86 18.56 7.15
CA TRP A 696 5.72 19.74 7.14
C TRP A 696 6.19 20.10 8.56
N VAL A 697 5.27 20.11 9.54
CA VAL A 697 5.62 20.36 10.95
C VAL A 697 6.41 19.18 11.54
N GLU A 698 6.08 17.93 11.20
CA GLU A 698 6.74 16.76 11.81
C GLU A 698 8.16 16.50 11.25
N HIS A 699 8.38 16.59 9.93
CA HIS A 699 9.66 16.22 9.31
C HIS A 699 10.49 17.43 8.82
N HIS A 700 9.88 18.59 8.64
CA HIS A 700 10.54 19.77 8.06
C HIS A 700 10.44 21.01 8.98
N PHE A 701 10.43 20.78 10.29
CA PHE A 701 10.21 21.82 11.31
C PHE A 701 11.19 23.00 11.21
N TYR A 702 12.39 22.78 10.66
CA TYR A 702 13.44 23.78 10.49
C TYR A 702 13.01 25.03 9.68
N ASP A 703 11.96 24.97 8.84
CA ASP A 703 11.42 26.18 8.20
C ASP A 703 10.78 27.12 9.22
N PHE A 704 10.01 26.57 10.15
CA PHE A 704 9.32 27.29 11.23
C PHE A 704 10.28 27.73 12.35
N GLU A 705 11.43 27.06 12.49
CA GLU A 705 12.53 27.51 13.36
C GLU A 705 13.29 28.71 12.78
N ARG A 706 13.46 28.73 11.44
CA ARG A 706 14.10 29.83 10.69
C ARG A 706 13.18 31.03 10.50
N ASP A 707 11.87 30.82 10.42
CA ASP A 707 10.85 31.86 10.23
C ASP A 707 9.72 31.72 11.28
N ALA A 708 9.80 32.51 12.35
CA ALA A 708 8.80 32.53 13.41
C ALA A 708 7.43 33.08 12.94
N TYR A 709 7.38 33.88 11.87
CA TYR A 709 6.12 34.37 11.30
C TYR A 709 5.43 33.29 10.46
N LEU A 710 6.20 32.39 9.81
CA LEU A 710 5.67 31.18 9.20
C LEU A 710 5.01 30.27 10.25
N LEU A 711 5.62 30.13 11.43
CA LEU A 711 5.05 29.37 12.54
C LEU A 711 3.75 29.99 13.03
N GLN A 712 3.74 31.31 13.26
CA GLN A 712 2.53 32.03 13.65
C GLN A 712 1.39 31.83 12.63
N ARG A 713 1.65 32.02 11.33
CA ARG A 713 0.65 31.81 10.27
C ARG A 713 0.13 30.36 10.22
N MET A 714 0.95 29.37 10.55
CA MET A 714 0.53 27.97 10.64
C MET A 714 -0.36 27.73 11.88
N GLU A 715 0.02 28.25 13.04
CA GLU A 715 -0.81 28.18 14.26
C GLU A 715 -2.16 28.91 14.07
N GLU A 716 -2.17 30.06 13.40
CA GLU A 716 -3.38 30.83 13.05
C GLU A 716 -4.27 30.10 12.04
N PHE A 717 -3.71 29.53 10.96
CA PHE A 717 -4.47 28.76 9.98
C PHE A 717 -5.12 27.53 10.60
N ILE A 718 -4.35 26.70 11.31
CA ILE A 718 -4.88 25.49 11.97
C ILE A 718 -5.95 25.88 13.02
N GLY A 719 -5.80 27.02 13.69
CA GLY A 719 -6.80 27.56 14.62
C GLY A 719 -8.08 28.12 13.99
N THR A 720 -8.11 28.43 12.69
CA THR A 720 -9.33 28.91 12.00
C THR A 720 -10.09 27.82 11.24
N VAL A 721 -9.51 26.62 11.07
CA VAL A 721 -10.19 25.46 10.47
C VAL A 721 -11.37 25.02 11.35
N ARG A 722 -12.56 24.93 10.76
CA ARG A 722 -13.82 24.58 11.45
C ARG A 722 -14.51 23.38 10.77
N GLY A 723 -15.18 22.56 11.58
CA GLY A 723 -16.07 21.48 11.12
C GLY A 723 -15.85 20.19 11.92
N LYS A 724 -16.92 19.41 12.17
CA LYS A 724 -16.83 18.15 12.94
C LYS A 724 -15.76 17.20 12.37
N ALA A 725 -15.72 17.03 11.04
CA ALA A 725 -14.76 16.16 10.37
C ALA A 725 -13.29 16.59 10.63
N MET A 726 -12.97 17.87 10.47
CA MET A 726 -11.57 18.33 10.52
C MET A 726 -10.99 18.44 11.94
N LYS A 727 -11.83 18.42 12.98
CA LYS A 727 -11.45 18.62 14.39
C LYS A 727 -10.28 17.71 14.83
N LYS A 728 -10.39 16.40 14.59
CA LYS A 728 -9.39 15.38 14.99
C LYS A 728 -7.99 15.72 14.47
N TRP A 729 -7.89 16.12 13.20
CA TRP A 729 -6.61 16.44 12.57
C TRP A 729 -6.07 17.83 12.98
N VAL A 730 -6.94 18.81 13.20
CA VAL A 730 -6.59 20.12 13.78
C VAL A 730 -5.96 19.97 15.18
N GLU A 731 -6.59 19.19 16.05
CA GLU A 731 -6.09 18.93 17.40
C GLU A 731 -4.77 18.14 17.37
N SER A 732 -4.66 17.14 16.49
CA SER A 732 -3.41 16.40 16.24
C SER A 732 -2.26 17.30 15.77
N ILE A 733 -2.48 18.16 14.76
CA ILE A 733 -1.44 19.06 14.24
C ILE A 733 -1.02 20.07 15.31
N THR A 734 -1.97 20.63 16.07
CA THR A 734 -1.67 21.51 17.22
C THR A 734 -0.82 20.78 18.27
N LYS A 735 -1.14 19.52 18.58
CA LYS A 735 -0.37 18.64 19.50
C LYS A 735 1.04 18.33 18.96
N ILE A 736 1.23 18.23 17.64
CA ILE A 736 2.57 18.12 17.01
C ILE A 736 3.35 19.43 17.15
N ILE A 737 2.73 20.58 16.83
CA ILE A 737 3.37 21.90 16.91
C ILE A 737 3.90 22.17 18.33
N GLN A 738 3.09 21.99 19.37
CA GLN A 738 3.55 22.23 20.74
C GLN A 738 4.66 21.24 21.17
N ARG A 739 4.59 19.96 20.77
CA ARG A 739 5.67 18.99 21.02
C ARG A 739 6.99 19.42 20.38
N LYS A 740 6.97 19.93 19.14
CA LYS A 740 8.16 20.44 18.45
C LYS A 740 8.76 21.67 19.14
N LYS A 741 7.92 22.62 19.58
CA LYS A 741 8.35 23.80 20.35
C LYS A 741 9.07 23.39 21.65
N ILE A 742 8.48 22.47 22.43
CA ILE A 742 9.08 21.94 23.67
C ILE A 742 10.40 21.18 23.41
N ALA A 743 10.48 20.41 22.32
CA ALA A 743 11.69 19.66 21.96
C ALA A 743 12.86 20.55 21.50
N ARG A 744 12.58 21.75 20.99
CA ARG A 744 13.59 22.79 20.71
C ARG A 744 14.12 23.39 22.02
N ASP A 745 13.24 23.75 22.95
CA ASP A 745 13.61 24.47 24.17
C ASP A 745 14.38 23.60 25.19
N ASN A 746 14.02 22.32 25.32
CA ASN A 746 14.70 21.37 26.21
C ASN A 746 15.80 20.53 25.52
N GLY A 747 15.97 20.70 24.20
CA GLY A 747 16.79 19.82 23.37
C GLY A 747 16.14 18.44 23.10
N PRO A 748 16.73 17.64 22.20
CA PRO A 748 16.17 16.36 21.77
C PRO A 748 16.33 15.27 22.84
N GLY A 749 15.41 15.24 23.81
CA GLY A 749 15.32 14.22 24.88
C GLY A 749 14.92 12.82 24.42
N HIS A 750 15.37 12.37 23.25
CA HIS A 750 15.14 11.02 22.75
C HIS A 750 15.99 10.01 23.54
N ASN A 751 15.37 9.35 24.52
CA ASN A 751 15.93 8.19 25.21
C ASN A 751 16.01 6.99 24.25
N ILE A 752 17.12 6.89 23.52
CA ILE A 752 17.42 5.75 22.65
C ILE A 752 17.61 4.50 23.53
N THR A 753 16.71 3.53 23.39
CA THR A 753 16.81 2.23 24.05
C THR A 753 17.55 1.26 23.13
N PHE A 754 18.65 0.68 23.61
CA PHE A 754 19.43 -0.33 22.88
C PHE A 754 19.11 -1.74 23.39
N GLN A 755 19.14 -2.74 22.49
CA GLN A 755 18.97 -4.16 22.85
C GLN A 755 20.14 -4.72 23.68
N SER A 756 21.29 -4.05 23.70
CA SER A 756 22.50 -4.46 24.41
C SER A 756 23.14 -3.27 25.11
N SER A 757 24.01 -3.53 26.09
CA SER A 757 24.79 -2.50 26.76
C SER A 757 25.98 -2.07 25.89
N PRO A 758 26.34 -0.77 25.83
CA PRO A 758 27.51 -0.30 25.10
C PRO A 758 28.80 -0.84 25.74
N PRO A 759 29.88 -1.04 24.94
CA PRO A 759 31.14 -1.58 25.42
C PRO A 759 31.85 -0.63 26.40
N THR A 760 32.81 -1.16 27.16
CA THR A 760 33.66 -0.38 28.06
C THR A 760 34.61 0.54 27.29
N VAL A 761 34.72 1.79 27.75
CA VAL A 761 35.67 2.80 27.25
C VAL A 761 37.10 2.33 27.53
N GLU A 762 37.94 2.24 26.50
CA GLU A 762 39.33 1.77 26.60
C GLU A 762 40.29 2.93 26.89
N TRP A 763 41.22 2.75 27.84
CA TRP A 763 42.20 3.78 28.23
C TRP A 763 43.64 3.29 28.04
N HIS A 764 44.56 4.20 27.73
CA HIS A 764 45.95 3.87 27.41
C HIS A 764 46.94 4.60 28.33
N ILE A 765 47.80 5.48 27.79
CA ILE A 765 48.80 6.24 28.56
C ILE A 765 48.09 7.40 29.27
N SER A 766 47.28 8.16 28.53
CA SER A 766 46.36 9.13 29.11
C SER A 766 45.34 8.43 30.02
N ARG A 767 45.05 9.06 31.15
CA ARG A 767 44.06 8.62 32.14
C ARG A 767 42.80 9.48 32.06
N PRO A 768 41.65 9.01 32.58
CA PRO A 768 40.43 9.82 32.65
C PRO A 768 40.69 11.22 33.23
N GLY A 769 40.11 12.25 32.61
CA GLY A 769 40.23 13.65 33.01
C GLY A 769 41.59 14.34 32.76
N HIS A 770 42.62 13.63 32.30
CA HIS A 770 43.97 14.20 32.06
C HIS A 770 44.09 14.74 30.63
N ILE A 771 43.22 15.69 30.28
CA ILE A 771 43.00 16.19 28.92
C ILE A 771 44.24 16.83 28.30
N GLU A 772 45.11 17.40 29.14
CA GLU A 772 46.41 17.98 28.76
C GLU A 772 47.42 16.94 28.26
N THR A 773 47.14 15.65 28.43
CA THR A 773 47.97 14.54 27.92
C THR A 773 47.43 13.93 26.63
N PHE A 774 46.26 14.36 26.13
CA PHE A 774 45.57 13.71 25.01
C PHE A 774 46.30 14.01 23.69
N ASP A 775 46.70 12.94 23.00
CA ASP A 775 47.45 12.94 21.75
C ASP A 775 47.19 11.60 21.03
N LEU A 776 47.49 11.54 19.73
CA LEU A 776 47.27 10.39 18.85
C LEU A 776 47.88 9.08 19.40
N LEU A 777 49.04 9.17 20.05
CA LEU A 777 49.73 8.01 20.61
C LEU A 777 49.40 7.74 22.09
N THR A 778 48.85 8.69 22.85
CA THR A 778 48.59 8.54 24.29
C THR A 778 47.19 8.04 24.61
N LEU A 779 46.20 8.37 23.78
CA LEU A 779 44.86 7.79 23.80
C LEU A 779 44.85 6.37 23.20
N HIS A 780 43.79 5.60 23.50
CA HIS A 780 43.65 4.23 23.01
C HIS A 780 43.11 4.22 21.57
N PRO A 781 43.70 3.50 20.59
CA PRO A 781 43.28 3.56 19.18
C PRO A 781 41.82 3.18 18.97
N ILE A 782 41.32 2.18 19.70
CA ILE A 782 39.89 1.80 19.68
C ILE A 782 39.00 2.96 20.13
N GLU A 783 39.42 3.71 21.16
CA GLU A 783 38.59 4.75 21.75
C GLU A 783 38.64 6.06 20.94
N ILE A 784 39.79 6.37 20.34
CA ILE A 784 39.89 7.39 19.28
C ILE A 784 38.86 7.08 18.18
N ALA A 785 38.88 5.87 17.62
CA ALA A 785 37.96 5.49 16.55
C ALA A 785 36.48 5.49 16.98
N ARG A 786 36.15 5.07 18.22
CA ARG A 786 34.78 5.09 18.75
C ARG A 786 34.24 6.51 18.95
N GLN A 787 35.01 7.40 19.59
CA GLN A 787 34.55 8.75 19.89
C GLN A 787 34.48 9.63 18.63
N LEU A 788 35.39 9.41 17.68
CA LEU A 788 35.29 9.97 16.33
C LEU A 788 34.06 9.45 15.59
N THR A 789 33.84 8.12 15.55
CA THR A 789 32.65 7.53 14.91
C THR A 789 31.34 8.05 15.52
N LEU A 790 31.28 8.30 16.83
CA LEU A 790 30.15 8.96 17.48
C LEU A 790 29.98 10.41 17.02
N LEU A 791 31.06 11.20 16.99
CA LEU A 791 31.05 12.60 16.55
C LEU A 791 30.68 12.74 15.06
N GLU A 792 31.26 11.94 14.19
CA GLU A 792 30.96 11.87 12.76
C GLU A 792 29.52 11.37 12.51
N SER A 793 29.04 10.42 13.31
CA SER A 793 27.63 9.96 13.28
C SER A 793 26.67 11.09 13.66
N ASP A 794 26.94 11.84 14.72
CA ASP A 794 26.11 12.99 15.12
C ASP A 794 26.08 14.05 14.01
N LEU A 795 27.24 14.35 13.42
CA LEU A 795 27.37 15.28 12.30
C LEU A 795 26.62 14.81 11.05
N TYR A 796 26.77 13.53 10.66
CA TYR A 796 26.06 12.90 9.54
C TYR A 796 24.55 12.93 9.72
N ARG A 797 24.06 12.61 10.93
CA ARG A 797 22.63 12.62 11.30
C ARG A 797 22.03 14.02 11.38
N ALA A 798 22.85 15.04 11.63
CA ALA A 798 22.39 16.43 11.69
C ALA A 798 22.09 17.03 10.30
N VAL A 799 22.72 16.54 9.22
CA VAL A 799 22.53 17.10 7.87
C VAL A 799 21.10 16.90 7.38
N GLN A 800 20.37 17.99 7.19
CA GLN A 800 19.00 17.96 6.66
C GLN A 800 18.96 17.96 5.13
N PRO A 801 17.98 17.33 4.47
CA PRO A 801 17.82 17.39 3.01
C PRO A 801 17.73 18.81 2.42
N SER A 802 17.26 19.78 3.22
CA SER A 802 17.22 21.20 2.85
C SER A 802 18.59 21.87 2.71
N GLU A 803 19.66 21.25 3.25
CA GLU A 803 21.06 21.66 3.07
C GLU A 803 21.64 21.18 1.73
N LEU A 804 20.89 20.36 0.98
CA LEU A 804 21.34 19.66 -0.22
C LEU A 804 20.58 20.09 -1.48
N VAL A 805 19.25 20.22 -1.39
CA VAL A 805 18.41 20.58 -2.54
C VAL A 805 18.80 21.93 -3.13
N GLY A 806 18.88 22.04 -4.46
CA GLY A 806 19.20 23.29 -5.15
C GLY A 806 20.69 23.67 -5.06
N SER A 807 21.58 22.72 -4.73
CA SER A 807 23.03 22.92 -4.54
C SER A 807 23.37 24.07 -3.60
N VAL A 808 22.59 24.29 -2.54
CA VAL A 808 22.72 25.49 -1.69
C VAL A 808 24.06 25.57 -0.94
N TRP A 809 24.79 24.46 -0.80
CA TRP A 809 26.13 24.41 -0.20
C TRP A 809 27.23 24.99 -1.11
N THR A 810 27.00 25.15 -2.41
CA THR A 810 27.96 25.77 -3.36
C THR A 810 27.74 27.25 -3.56
N LYS A 811 26.67 27.82 -3.00
CA LYS A 811 26.25 29.23 -3.17
C LYS A 811 26.87 30.13 -2.10
N GLU A 812 26.73 31.44 -2.26
CA GLU A 812 27.26 32.44 -1.32
C GLU A 812 26.68 32.24 0.09
N ASP A 813 25.36 32.04 0.21
CA ASP A 813 24.63 31.79 1.46
C ASP A 813 24.82 30.37 2.05
N LYS A 814 25.91 29.66 1.69
CA LYS A 814 26.14 28.27 2.14
C LYS A 814 26.18 28.10 3.65
N GLU A 815 26.73 29.07 4.38
CA GLU A 815 26.81 29.06 5.85
C GLU A 815 25.42 29.15 6.52
N ILE A 816 24.46 29.82 5.85
CA ILE A 816 23.08 29.99 6.33
C ILE A 816 22.25 28.76 5.96
N ASN A 817 22.40 28.27 4.72
CA ASN A 817 21.55 27.21 4.19
C ASN A 817 22.03 25.79 4.56
N SER A 818 23.34 25.58 4.70
CA SER A 818 23.98 24.26 4.85
C SER A 818 24.90 24.13 6.10
N PRO A 819 24.48 24.63 7.29
CA PRO A 819 25.36 24.77 8.43
C PRO A 819 25.86 23.45 9.04
N ASN A 820 25.13 22.34 8.91
CA ASN A 820 25.53 21.05 9.48
C ASN A 820 26.39 20.27 8.48
N LEU A 821 26.04 20.32 7.19
CA LEU A 821 26.89 19.81 6.12
C LEU A 821 28.30 20.44 6.18
N LEU A 822 28.37 21.76 6.35
CA LEU A 822 29.66 22.45 6.42
C LEU A 822 30.43 22.14 7.72
N LYS A 823 29.76 21.94 8.87
CA LYS A 823 30.43 21.44 10.09
C LYS A 823 31.05 20.06 9.86
N MET A 824 30.30 19.15 9.24
CA MET A 824 30.76 17.79 8.93
C MET A 824 31.98 17.82 7.99
N ILE A 825 31.90 18.54 6.87
CA ILE A 825 33.03 18.69 5.93
C ILE A 825 34.26 19.33 6.62
N ARG A 826 34.05 20.36 7.47
CA ARG A 826 35.13 20.99 8.24
C ARG A 826 35.80 20.03 9.22
N HIS A 827 35.03 19.17 9.89
CA HIS A 827 35.58 18.13 10.76
C HIS A 827 36.47 17.17 9.98
N THR A 828 35.97 16.65 8.86
CA THR A 828 36.71 15.77 7.92
C THR A 828 38.03 16.38 7.46
N THR A 829 38.02 17.65 7.04
CA THR A 829 39.26 18.36 6.66
C THR A 829 40.21 18.52 7.83
N ASN A 830 39.73 18.95 9.01
CA ASN A 830 40.59 19.15 10.18
C ASN A 830 41.18 17.83 10.72
N LEU A 831 40.43 16.74 10.68
CA LEU A 831 40.90 15.43 11.14
C LEU A 831 41.93 14.82 10.17
N THR A 832 41.68 14.94 8.86
CA THR A 832 42.65 14.57 7.80
C THR A 832 43.96 15.36 7.97
N LEU A 833 43.88 16.69 8.05
CA LEU A 833 45.05 17.56 8.25
C LEU A 833 45.76 17.34 9.60
N TRP A 834 45.04 16.89 10.64
CA TRP A 834 45.65 16.51 11.92
C TRP A 834 46.45 15.21 11.81
N PHE A 835 45.96 14.19 11.11
CA PHE A 835 46.73 12.99 10.82
C PHE A 835 48.00 13.31 10.03
N GLU A 836 47.91 14.13 8.98
CA GLU A 836 49.08 14.60 8.22
C GLU A 836 50.09 15.34 9.11
N LYS A 837 49.61 16.27 9.95
CA LYS A 837 50.44 17.03 10.89
C LYS A 837 51.17 16.11 11.87
N CYS A 838 50.47 15.13 12.47
CA CYS A 838 51.08 14.16 13.37
C CYS A 838 52.21 13.37 12.68
N ILE A 839 52.04 13.03 11.40
CA ILE A 839 53.07 12.32 10.62
C ILE A 839 54.28 13.23 10.36
N VAL A 840 54.10 14.41 9.77
CA VAL A 840 55.24 15.23 9.29
C VAL A 840 55.92 16.05 10.39
N GLU A 841 55.24 16.35 11.50
CA GLU A 841 55.86 16.92 12.71
C GLU A 841 56.51 15.86 13.62
N THR A 842 56.54 14.60 13.18
CA THR A 842 57.29 13.52 13.85
C THR A 842 58.54 13.23 13.01
N GLU A 843 59.59 14.01 13.27
CA GLU A 843 60.79 14.04 12.42
C GLU A 843 61.64 12.77 12.55
N ASN A 844 61.63 12.13 13.73
CA ASN A 844 62.28 10.85 13.95
C ASN A 844 61.55 9.70 13.23
N LEU A 845 62.28 8.95 12.42
CA LEU A 845 61.71 7.87 11.60
C LEU A 845 61.05 6.74 12.41
N GLU A 846 61.64 6.33 13.54
CA GLU A 846 61.06 5.26 14.38
C GLU A 846 59.73 5.68 15.01
N GLU A 847 59.64 6.95 15.44
CA GLU A 847 58.40 7.54 15.95
C GLU A 847 57.37 7.74 14.84
N ARG A 848 57.79 8.17 13.65
CA ARG A 848 56.88 8.39 12.52
C ARG A 848 56.28 7.09 11.99
N VAL A 849 57.06 6.01 11.98
CA VAL A 849 56.57 4.65 11.71
C VAL A 849 55.54 4.22 12.77
N ALA A 850 55.75 4.54 14.05
CA ALA A 850 54.77 4.27 15.11
C ALA A 850 53.49 5.11 14.96
N VAL A 851 53.58 6.37 14.54
CA VAL A 851 52.46 7.27 14.22
C VAL A 851 51.63 6.71 13.04
N VAL A 852 52.26 6.43 11.90
CA VAL A 852 51.57 5.86 10.72
C VAL A 852 50.93 4.50 11.06
N SER A 853 51.64 3.64 11.81
CA SER A 853 51.09 2.38 12.34
C SER A 853 49.84 2.60 13.20
N ARG A 854 49.83 3.60 14.09
CA ARG A 854 48.68 3.91 14.96
C ARG A 854 47.48 4.42 14.16
N ILE A 855 47.71 5.21 13.10
CA ILE A 855 46.64 5.70 12.23
C ILE A 855 46.03 4.55 11.41
N ILE A 856 46.84 3.59 10.95
CA ILE A 856 46.33 2.36 10.28
C ILE A 856 45.58 1.44 11.26
N GLU A 857 45.95 1.43 12.54
CA GLU A 857 45.17 0.76 13.59
C GLU A 857 43.79 1.43 13.82
N ILE A 858 43.72 2.76 13.86
CA ILE A 858 42.46 3.52 13.94
C ILE A 858 41.58 3.23 12.71
N LEU A 859 42.16 3.20 11.50
CA LEU A 859 41.50 2.77 10.27
C LEU A 859 40.91 1.35 10.34
N GLN A 860 41.60 0.39 10.98
CA GLN A 860 41.05 -0.96 11.15
C GLN A 860 39.76 -0.92 11.99
N VAL A 861 39.75 -0.14 13.08
CA VAL A 861 38.56 0.01 13.94
C VAL A 861 37.43 0.79 13.25
N PHE A 862 37.75 1.81 12.44
CA PHE A 862 36.73 2.46 11.60
C PHE A 862 36.08 1.50 10.60
N GLN A 863 36.84 0.57 10.00
CA GLN A 863 36.27 -0.48 9.15
C GLN A 863 35.39 -1.47 9.94
N GLU A 864 35.77 -1.83 11.16
CA GLU A 864 34.98 -2.70 12.05
C GLU A 864 33.69 -2.02 12.56
N LEU A 865 33.67 -0.69 12.67
CA LEU A 865 32.52 0.11 13.05
C LEU A 865 31.63 0.54 11.86
N ASN A 866 31.94 0.16 10.61
CA ASN A 866 31.29 0.70 9.40
C ASN A 866 31.35 2.24 9.28
N ASN A 867 32.36 2.88 9.86
CA ASN A 867 32.62 4.29 9.66
C ASN A 867 33.44 4.48 8.37
N PHE A 868 32.75 4.60 7.23
CA PHE A 868 33.39 4.82 5.94
C PHE A 868 33.90 6.25 5.75
N ASN A 869 33.44 7.20 6.57
CA ASN A 869 33.92 8.57 6.58
C ASN A 869 35.34 8.63 7.17
N GLY A 870 35.53 8.21 8.42
CA GLY A 870 36.85 8.06 9.07
C GLY A 870 37.82 7.14 8.33
N VAL A 871 37.32 6.09 7.65
CA VAL A 871 38.14 5.28 6.71
C VAL A 871 38.74 6.14 5.60
N LEU A 872 37.94 6.99 4.95
CA LEU A 872 38.40 7.80 3.82
C LEU A 872 39.14 9.07 4.23
N GLU A 873 38.98 9.54 5.46
CA GLU A 873 39.84 10.56 6.07
C GLU A 873 41.27 10.04 6.24
N VAL A 874 41.44 8.82 6.79
CA VAL A 874 42.76 8.18 6.86
C VAL A 874 43.33 7.91 5.47
N VAL A 875 42.53 7.40 4.52
CA VAL A 875 43.01 7.19 3.13
C VAL A 875 43.41 8.52 2.49
N SER A 876 42.70 9.62 2.75
CA SER A 876 43.05 10.95 2.24
C SER A 876 44.36 11.45 2.82
N ALA A 877 44.55 11.36 4.14
CA ALA A 877 45.81 11.74 4.81
C ALA A 877 47.00 10.90 4.32
N MET A 878 46.81 9.59 4.10
CA MET A 878 47.88 8.70 3.60
C MET A 878 48.22 8.92 2.12
N ASN A 879 47.30 9.48 1.33
CA ASN A 879 47.49 9.80 -0.09
C ASN A 879 47.79 11.29 -0.33
N SER A 880 48.03 12.07 0.71
CA SER A 880 48.37 13.50 0.59
C SER A 880 49.79 13.69 0.05
N SER A 881 50.06 14.82 -0.63
CA SER A 881 51.40 15.12 -1.15
C SER A 881 52.51 15.16 -0.07
N PRO A 882 52.24 15.62 1.17
CA PRO A 882 53.19 15.48 2.29
C PRO A 882 53.46 14.03 2.73
N VAL A 883 52.44 13.16 2.80
CA VAL A 883 52.56 11.83 3.42
C VAL A 883 52.92 10.74 2.40
N TYR A 884 52.24 10.68 1.25
CA TYR A 884 52.37 9.62 0.24
C TYR A 884 53.82 9.37 -0.20
N ARG A 885 54.65 10.41 -0.16
CA ARG A 885 56.05 10.41 -0.60
C ARG A 885 57.09 10.01 0.47
N LEU A 886 56.65 9.55 1.64
CA LEU A 886 57.51 9.15 2.76
C LEU A 886 57.92 7.68 2.63
N ASP A 887 58.65 7.38 1.55
CA ASP A 887 59.03 6.03 1.15
C ASP A 887 59.73 5.25 2.28
N HIS A 888 60.60 5.89 3.06
CA HIS A 888 61.32 5.23 4.17
C HIS A 888 60.44 4.97 5.39
N THR A 889 59.42 5.80 5.61
CA THR A 889 58.38 5.54 6.62
C THR A 889 57.54 4.36 6.20
N PHE A 890 57.00 4.37 4.98
CA PHE A 890 56.17 3.28 4.48
C PHE A 890 56.96 1.98 4.33
N GLU A 891 58.24 2.00 3.96
CA GLU A 891 59.11 0.81 3.89
C GLU A 891 59.01 -0.05 5.16
N GLN A 892 59.08 0.59 6.35
CA GLN A 892 59.07 -0.07 7.65
C GLN A 892 57.68 -0.44 8.21
N ILE A 893 56.58 -0.02 7.56
CA ILE A 893 55.23 -0.42 8.01
C ILE A 893 55.01 -1.93 7.80
N PRO A 894 54.56 -2.68 8.83
CA PRO A 894 54.22 -4.10 8.72
C PRO A 894 53.33 -4.42 7.53
N SER A 895 53.65 -5.48 6.77
CA SER A 895 52.94 -5.86 5.55
C SER A 895 51.43 -6.09 5.73
N ARG A 896 50.99 -6.51 6.93
CA ARG A 896 49.57 -6.60 7.28
C ARG A 896 48.88 -5.23 7.31
N GLN A 897 49.54 -4.19 7.83
CA GLN A 897 49.00 -2.83 7.87
C GLN A 897 49.01 -2.20 6.48
N LYS A 898 50.04 -2.46 5.66
CA LYS A 898 50.04 -2.09 4.23
C LYS A 898 48.80 -2.64 3.52
N LYS A 899 48.53 -3.95 3.66
CA LYS A 899 47.34 -4.59 3.07
C LYS A 899 46.00 -3.98 3.55
N ILE A 900 45.90 -3.58 4.83
CA ILE A 900 44.69 -2.91 5.36
C ILE A 900 44.52 -1.51 4.74
N LEU A 901 45.60 -0.78 4.52
CA LEU A 901 45.59 0.53 3.86
C LEU A 901 45.32 0.42 2.35
N GLU A 902 45.87 -0.59 1.69
CA GLU A 902 45.60 -0.95 0.29
C GLU A 902 44.10 -1.28 0.11
N GLU A 903 43.55 -2.21 0.89
CA GLU A 903 42.12 -2.55 0.89
C GLU A 903 41.19 -1.36 1.19
N ALA A 904 41.66 -0.38 1.96
CA ALA A 904 40.94 0.87 2.20
C ALA A 904 41.05 1.83 1.00
N HIS A 905 42.22 1.94 0.35
CA HIS A 905 42.39 2.74 -0.86
C HIS A 905 41.54 2.22 -2.01
N GLU A 906 41.44 0.89 -2.17
CA GLU A 906 40.60 0.21 -3.16
C GLU A 906 39.12 0.66 -3.09
N LEU A 907 38.61 1.09 -1.93
CA LEU A 907 37.25 1.61 -1.77
C LEU A 907 37.00 2.90 -2.59
N SER A 908 38.06 3.65 -2.90
CA SER A 908 38.03 4.90 -3.69
C SER A 908 38.22 4.69 -5.20
N GLU A 909 38.51 3.46 -5.64
CA GLU A 909 38.78 3.13 -7.04
C GLU A 909 37.51 2.92 -7.86
N ASP A 910 37.66 2.96 -9.20
CA ASP A 910 36.59 2.76 -10.19
C ASP A 910 35.30 3.54 -9.82
N HIS A 911 35.46 4.83 -9.54
CA HIS A 911 34.40 5.74 -9.06
C HIS A 911 33.65 5.24 -7.82
N TYR A 912 34.39 4.78 -6.81
CA TYR A 912 33.88 4.27 -5.52
C TYR A 912 33.03 2.99 -5.63
N LYS A 913 33.21 2.19 -6.69
CA LYS A 913 32.43 0.97 -6.94
C LYS A 913 32.54 -0.08 -5.83
N LYS A 914 33.76 -0.29 -5.28
CA LYS A 914 33.97 -1.20 -4.14
C LYS A 914 33.30 -0.66 -2.86
N TYR A 915 33.39 0.64 -2.59
CA TYR A 915 32.65 1.29 -1.50
C TYR A 915 31.12 1.14 -1.66
N LEU A 916 30.56 1.44 -2.83
CA LEU A 916 29.11 1.38 -3.06
C LEU A 916 28.54 -0.04 -2.92
N ALA A 917 29.33 -1.05 -3.29
CA ALA A 917 28.99 -2.45 -3.02
C ALA A 917 29.07 -2.78 -1.51
N LYS A 918 30.14 -2.34 -0.83
CA LYS A 918 30.34 -2.58 0.61
C LYS A 918 29.25 -1.92 1.46
N LEU A 919 28.94 -0.64 1.22
CA LEU A 919 27.88 0.11 1.91
C LEU A 919 26.52 -0.60 1.82
N ARG A 920 26.15 -1.09 0.62
CA ARG A 920 24.88 -1.79 0.39
C ARG A 920 24.86 -3.24 0.88
N SER A 921 25.95 -3.71 1.49
CA SER A 921 26.09 -5.06 2.05
C SER A 921 26.22 -5.09 3.58
N ILE A 922 26.40 -3.94 4.24
CA ILE A 922 26.48 -3.86 5.70
C ILE A 922 25.10 -3.66 6.34
N ASN A 923 24.99 -4.02 7.61
CA ASN A 923 23.87 -3.61 8.45
C ASN A 923 24.27 -2.32 9.19
N PRO A 924 23.39 -1.30 9.27
CA PRO A 924 23.59 -0.15 10.15
C PRO A 924 23.71 -0.57 11.64
N PRO A 925 24.34 0.25 12.51
CA PRO A 925 24.84 1.60 12.26
C PRO A 925 26.09 1.62 11.36
N CYS A 926 26.25 2.74 10.66
CA CYS A 926 27.37 3.05 9.78
C CYS A 926 27.48 4.57 9.61
N VAL A 927 28.65 5.09 9.24
CA VAL A 927 28.79 6.48 8.75
C VAL A 927 29.17 6.44 7.27
N PRO A 928 28.24 6.68 6.33
CA PRO A 928 28.53 6.72 4.90
C PRO A 928 29.40 7.93 4.51
N PHE A 929 30.28 7.76 3.54
CA PHE A 929 31.08 8.85 2.98
C PHE A 929 30.22 9.80 2.14
N PHE A 930 30.14 11.06 2.56
CA PHE A 930 29.16 12.02 2.04
C PHE A 930 29.51 12.58 0.64
N GLY A 931 30.79 12.58 0.25
CA GLY A 931 31.26 13.21 -0.99
C GLY A 931 30.64 12.64 -2.28
N ILE A 932 30.24 11.37 -2.26
CA ILE A 932 29.54 10.72 -3.39
C ILE A 932 28.13 11.28 -3.54
N TYR A 933 27.41 11.52 -2.45
CA TYR A 933 26.08 12.11 -2.50
C TYR A 933 26.12 13.54 -3.04
N LEU A 934 27.07 14.37 -2.58
CA LEU A 934 27.27 15.73 -3.13
C LEU A 934 27.57 15.69 -4.63
N THR A 935 28.45 14.77 -5.05
CA THR A 935 28.80 14.57 -6.46
C THR A 935 27.59 14.17 -7.31
N ASN A 936 26.74 13.27 -6.80
CA ASN A 936 25.56 12.78 -7.51
C ASN A 936 24.41 13.80 -7.52
N ILE A 937 24.22 14.55 -6.44
CA ILE A 937 23.25 15.65 -6.37
C ILE A 937 23.67 16.77 -7.31
N LEU A 938 24.93 17.22 -7.29
CA LEU A 938 25.44 18.26 -8.18
C LEU A 938 25.26 17.88 -9.67
N LYS A 939 25.68 16.67 -10.06
CA LYS A 939 25.46 16.15 -11.43
C LYS A 939 23.99 16.04 -11.80
N THR A 940 23.10 15.80 -10.84
CA THR A 940 21.65 15.75 -11.07
C THR A 940 21.05 17.15 -11.18
N GLU A 941 21.54 18.10 -10.38
CA GLU A 941 21.14 19.50 -10.34
C GLU A 941 21.54 20.26 -11.62
N GLU A 942 22.76 20.03 -12.11
CA GLU A 942 23.30 20.63 -13.34
C GLU A 942 22.83 19.89 -14.61
N GLY A 943 22.84 18.55 -14.57
CA GLY A 943 22.52 17.69 -15.72
C GLY A 943 21.04 17.57 -16.07
N ASN A 944 20.14 18.26 -15.34
CA ASN A 944 18.71 18.31 -15.63
C ASN A 944 18.24 19.78 -15.54
N PRO A 945 17.57 20.33 -16.59
CA PRO A 945 17.15 21.72 -16.58
C PRO A 945 16.11 21.99 -15.48
N GLU A 946 16.12 23.19 -14.89
CA GLU A 946 15.23 23.53 -13.77
C GLU A 946 13.76 23.59 -14.18
N VAL A 947 13.51 24.02 -15.42
CA VAL A 947 12.19 24.12 -16.07
C VAL A 947 12.20 23.46 -17.45
N LEU A 948 11.05 22.96 -17.89
CA LEU A 948 10.81 22.46 -19.24
C LEU A 948 9.92 23.46 -19.99
N LYS A 949 10.38 23.94 -21.15
CA LYS A 949 9.59 24.86 -21.99
C LYS A 949 8.58 24.09 -22.84
N ARG A 950 7.30 24.49 -22.81
CA ARG A 950 6.17 23.84 -23.47
C ARG A 950 5.14 24.88 -23.89
N HIS A 951 4.80 24.93 -25.17
CA HIS A 951 3.84 25.89 -25.75
C HIS A 951 4.08 27.36 -25.29
N GLY A 952 5.36 27.73 -25.13
CA GLY A 952 5.78 29.05 -24.64
C GLY A 952 5.77 29.24 -23.11
N LYS A 953 5.17 28.33 -22.34
CA LYS A 953 5.21 28.30 -20.86
C LYS A 953 6.48 27.63 -20.34
N GLU A 954 6.79 27.89 -19.07
CA GLU A 954 7.87 27.23 -18.33
C GLU A 954 7.29 26.39 -17.19
N LEU A 955 7.51 25.08 -17.24
CA LEU A 955 7.02 24.12 -16.25
C LEU A 955 8.16 23.66 -15.34
N ILE A 956 7.98 23.70 -14.02
CA ILE A 956 8.99 23.25 -13.05
C ILE A 956 9.30 21.78 -13.30
N ASN A 957 10.57 21.47 -13.57
CA ASN A 957 11.01 20.09 -13.77
C ASN A 957 11.02 19.34 -12.44
N PHE A 958 9.92 18.66 -12.14
CA PHE A 958 9.76 17.83 -10.94
C PHE A 958 10.56 16.53 -11.05
N SER A 959 10.86 16.07 -12.27
CA SER A 959 11.75 14.91 -12.51
C SER A 959 13.18 15.16 -12.02
N LYS A 960 13.69 16.40 -12.07
CA LYS A 960 14.95 16.80 -11.42
C LYS A 960 14.83 16.61 -9.90
N ARG A 961 13.75 17.10 -9.30
CA ARG A 961 13.55 17.09 -7.84
C ARG A 961 13.38 15.67 -7.30
N ARG A 962 12.62 14.81 -7.97
CA ARG A 962 12.46 13.40 -7.57
C ARG A 962 13.79 12.64 -7.52
N LYS A 963 14.68 12.82 -8.52
CA LYS A 963 16.03 12.24 -8.50
C LYS A 963 16.90 12.74 -7.34
N VAL A 964 16.79 14.01 -6.98
CA VAL A 964 17.50 14.55 -5.80
C VAL A 964 16.92 13.95 -4.51
N ALA A 965 15.59 13.84 -4.41
CA ALA A 965 14.91 13.22 -3.26
C ALA A 965 15.22 11.72 -3.10
N GLU A 966 15.40 10.99 -4.21
CA GLU A 966 15.89 9.60 -4.20
C GLU A 966 17.28 9.50 -3.53
N ILE A 967 18.19 10.43 -3.81
CA ILE A 967 19.53 10.47 -3.20
C ILE A 967 19.45 10.90 -1.72
N THR A 968 18.61 11.88 -1.37
CA THR A 968 18.44 12.26 0.06
C THR A 968 17.73 11.17 0.86
N GLY A 969 16.89 10.34 0.23
CA GLY A 969 16.33 9.13 0.84
C GLY A 969 17.38 8.07 1.17
N GLU A 970 18.35 7.84 0.27
CA GLU A 970 19.50 6.94 0.56
C GLU A 970 20.32 7.46 1.76
N ILE A 971 20.49 8.79 1.90
CA ILE A 971 21.11 9.40 3.10
C ILE A 971 20.26 9.12 4.36
N GLN A 972 18.97 9.50 4.35
CA GLN A 972 18.09 9.40 5.51
C GLN A 972 17.92 7.96 6.01
N GLN A 973 17.98 6.97 5.11
CA GLN A 973 17.95 5.55 5.46
C GLN A 973 19.07 5.18 6.46
N TYR A 974 20.30 5.65 6.23
CA TYR A 974 21.44 5.40 7.12
C TYR A 974 21.46 6.32 8.35
N GLN A 975 20.81 7.49 8.30
CA GLN A 975 20.70 8.40 9.45
C GLN A 975 19.84 7.82 10.60
N ASN A 976 18.98 6.82 10.35
CA ASN A 976 18.06 6.30 11.36
C ASN A 976 18.76 5.61 12.54
N GLN A 977 19.61 4.61 12.29
CA GLN A 977 20.14 3.72 13.33
C GLN A 977 21.32 4.36 14.10
N PRO A 978 21.22 4.53 15.44
CA PRO A 978 22.32 5.06 16.25
C PRO A 978 23.35 3.99 16.65
N TYR A 979 24.57 4.43 16.97
CA TYR A 979 25.64 3.58 17.50
C TYR A 979 25.43 3.23 18.98
N CYS A 980 25.57 1.94 19.32
CA CYS A 980 25.60 1.47 20.71
C CYS A 980 27.01 1.64 21.31
N LEU A 981 27.47 2.90 21.43
CA LEU A 981 28.75 3.28 22.01
C LEU A 981 28.50 4.33 23.11
N ARG A 982 29.37 4.36 24.13
CA ARG A 982 29.30 5.36 25.20
C ARG A 982 30.11 6.59 24.81
N VAL A 983 29.50 7.78 24.85
CA VAL A 983 30.23 9.04 24.72
C VAL A 983 31.19 9.23 25.90
N GLU A 984 32.44 9.53 25.60
CA GLU A 984 33.44 10.01 26.56
C GLU A 984 33.58 11.53 26.35
N SER A 985 33.19 12.33 27.34
CA SER A 985 32.96 13.76 27.17
C SER A 985 34.23 14.58 26.93
N ASP A 986 35.37 14.14 27.43
CA ASP A 986 36.63 14.84 27.30
C ASP A 986 37.34 14.46 26.00
N ILE A 987 37.26 13.19 25.59
CA ILE A 987 37.78 12.72 24.29
C ILE A 987 36.93 13.31 23.15
N LYS A 988 35.59 13.35 23.26
CA LYS A 988 34.74 14.04 22.28
C LYS A 988 35.12 15.51 22.17
N ARG A 989 35.27 16.22 23.30
CA ARG A 989 35.70 17.63 23.35
C ARG A 989 37.09 17.85 22.75
N PHE A 990 38.04 16.92 22.92
CA PHE A 990 39.35 16.99 22.29
C PHE A 990 39.23 16.98 20.75
N PHE A 991 38.43 16.07 20.19
CA PHE A 991 38.22 15.97 18.74
C PHE A 991 37.36 17.10 18.16
N GLU A 992 36.40 17.62 18.91
CA GLU A 992 35.63 18.84 18.55
C GLU A 992 36.52 20.08 18.45
N ASN A 993 37.58 20.17 19.27
CA ASN A 993 38.51 21.30 19.30
C ASN A 993 39.75 21.13 18.39
N LEU A 994 39.80 20.11 17.53
CA LEU A 994 40.93 19.94 16.60
C LEU A 994 41.01 21.09 15.58
N ASN A 995 42.06 21.90 15.71
CA ASN A 995 42.46 22.91 14.76
C ASN A 995 43.95 22.71 14.37
N PRO A 996 44.26 21.88 13.36
CA PRO A 996 45.64 21.61 12.96
C PRO A 996 46.34 22.83 12.34
N MET A 997 45.59 23.66 11.60
CA MET A 997 46.06 24.88 10.94
C MET A 997 46.36 26.03 11.93
N GLY A 998 45.72 26.02 13.10
CA GLY A 998 45.84 27.07 14.10
C GLY A 998 45.27 28.39 13.58
N ASN A 999 46.15 29.33 13.22
CA ASN A 999 45.82 30.63 12.66
C ASN A 999 46.34 30.82 11.22
N SER A 1000 47.05 29.83 10.66
CA SER A 1000 47.61 29.88 9.30
C SER A 1000 46.53 29.63 8.24
N MET A 1001 46.73 30.18 7.04
CA MET A 1001 45.83 29.93 5.91
C MET A 1001 46.01 28.51 5.34
N GLU A 1002 44.96 27.94 4.75
CA GLU A 1002 44.98 26.57 4.18
C GLU A 1002 46.20 26.30 3.28
N LYS A 1003 46.51 27.23 2.35
CA LYS A 1003 47.68 27.14 1.48
C LYS A 1003 49.00 27.19 2.26
N GLU A 1004 49.13 28.12 3.20
CA GLU A 1004 50.33 28.29 4.03
C GLU A 1004 50.60 27.02 4.85
N PHE A 1005 49.55 26.44 5.43
CA PHE A 1005 49.64 25.19 6.19
C PHE A 1005 49.95 23.99 5.31
N THR A 1006 49.35 23.89 4.12
CA THR A 1006 49.65 22.82 3.14
C THR A 1006 51.09 22.90 2.63
N ASP A 1007 51.56 24.11 2.32
CA ASP A 1007 52.96 24.36 1.95
C ASP A 1007 53.90 24.02 3.12
N TYR A 1008 53.52 24.33 4.37
CA TYR A 1008 54.27 23.92 5.58
C TYR A 1008 54.38 22.40 5.72
N LEU A 1009 53.26 21.66 5.63
CA LEU A 1009 53.26 20.19 5.71
C LEU A 1009 54.17 19.57 4.63
N PHE A 1010 54.11 20.09 3.41
CA PHE A 1010 54.95 19.61 2.30
C PHE A 1010 56.43 19.95 2.50
N ASN A 1011 56.75 21.13 3.04
CA ASN A 1011 58.12 21.50 3.39
C ASN A 1011 58.66 20.62 4.53
N LYS A 1012 57.86 20.31 5.56
CA LYS A 1012 58.23 19.35 6.61
C LYS A 1012 58.48 17.95 6.04
N SER A 1013 57.65 17.48 5.11
CA SER A 1013 57.91 16.24 4.37
C SER A 1013 59.26 16.25 3.64
N LEU A 1014 59.60 17.34 2.95
CA LEU A 1014 60.89 17.50 2.25
C LEU A 1014 62.11 17.68 3.18
N GLU A 1015 61.88 18.03 4.45
CA GLU A 1015 62.89 18.10 5.51
C GLU A 1015 63.16 16.70 6.10
N ILE A 1016 62.10 15.98 6.48
CA ILE A 1016 62.20 14.68 7.17
C ILE A 1016 62.60 13.52 6.24
N GLU A 1017 62.16 13.57 4.97
CA GLU A 1017 62.59 12.64 3.91
C GLU A 1017 62.89 13.43 2.63
N PRO A 1018 64.12 13.96 2.48
CA PRO A 1018 64.51 14.75 1.31
C PRO A 1018 64.38 14.00 -0.02
N ARG A 1019 64.19 14.75 -1.12
CA ARG A 1019 64.25 14.16 -2.47
C ARG A 1019 65.65 13.64 -2.77
N ASN A 1020 65.73 12.41 -3.29
CA ASN A 1020 66.95 11.85 -3.88
C ASN A 1020 67.59 12.84 -4.88
N PRO A 1021 68.93 13.01 -4.87
CA PRO A 1021 69.94 12.24 -4.16
C PRO A 1021 70.37 12.81 -2.79
N LYS A 1022 69.57 13.68 -2.14
CA LYS A 1022 69.90 14.17 -0.79
C LYS A 1022 69.83 13.02 0.22
N PRO A 1023 70.80 12.89 1.16
CA PRO A 1023 70.79 11.83 2.16
C PRO A 1023 69.68 12.05 3.21
N LEU A 1024 69.14 10.94 3.71
CA LEU A 1024 68.15 10.93 4.79
C LEU A 1024 68.75 11.42 6.12
N PRO A 1025 68.23 12.48 6.76
CA PRO A 1025 68.75 12.96 8.04
C PRO A 1025 68.33 12.06 9.21
N ARG A 1026 68.96 12.25 10.37
CA ARG A 1026 68.54 11.63 11.64
C ARG A 1026 68.10 12.72 12.61
N PHE A 1027 66.85 12.64 13.05
CA PHE A 1027 66.24 13.60 13.97
C PHE A 1027 66.11 13.00 15.39
N PRO A 1028 66.18 13.82 16.45
CA PRO A 1028 65.98 13.37 17.83
C PRO A 1028 64.53 12.91 18.06
N LYS A 1029 64.31 12.09 19.09
CA LYS A 1029 62.98 11.66 19.50
C LYS A 1029 62.21 12.76 20.22
N LYS A 1030 60.93 12.91 19.86
CA LYS A 1030 59.96 13.90 20.35
C LYS A 1030 59.17 13.37 21.55
N TYR A 1031 58.90 12.07 21.59
CA TYR A 1031 57.99 11.45 22.55
C TYR A 1031 58.75 10.76 23.70
N SER A 1032 58.47 11.18 24.93
CA SER A 1032 59.08 10.65 26.15
C SER A 1032 58.37 9.40 26.71
N TYR A 1033 57.26 8.99 26.09
CA TYR A 1033 56.39 7.90 26.53
C TYR A 1033 56.50 6.66 25.60
N PRO A 1034 56.01 5.47 26.02
CA PRO A 1034 56.13 4.25 25.22
C PRO A 1034 55.35 4.33 23.90
N LEU A 1035 56.06 4.21 22.76
CA LEU A 1035 55.46 4.23 21.42
C LEU A 1035 54.57 3.00 21.12
N LYS A 1036 54.73 1.91 21.89
CA LYS A 1036 54.08 0.63 21.63
C LYS A 1036 52.56 0.73 21.82
N SER A 1037 51.83 0.48 20.74
CA SER A 1037 50.37 0.40 20.75
C SER A 1037 49.84 -0.65 21.73
N PRO A 1038 48.70 -0.40 22.41
CA PRO A 1038 47.96 -1.44 23.13
C PRO A 1038 47.26 -2.41 22.16
N GLY A 1039 47.11 -2.02 20.88
CA GLY A 1039 46.42 -2.77 19.85
C GLY A 1039 44.92 -2.47 19.74
N VAL A 1040 44.27 -3.14 18.79
CA VAL A 1040 42.88 -2.89 18.37
C VAL A 1040 41.89 -3.97 18.81
N ARG A 1041 42.24 -4.82 19.77
CA ARG A 1041 41.32 -5.81 20.36
C ARG A 1041 40.70 -5.23 21.64
N PRO A 1042 39.37 -5.18 21.78
CA PRO A 1042 38.73 -4.66 22.99
C PRO A 1042 38.97 -5.56 24.20
N SER A 1043 38.97 -4.94 25.37
CA SER A 1043 39.05 -5.60 26.67
C SER A 1043 37.68 -6.15 27.07
N ASN A 1044 37.63 -7.37 27.62
CA ASN A 1044 36.45 -7.90 28.31
C ASN A 1044 36.76 -8.09 29.81
N PRO A 1045 36.51 -7.06 30.66
CA PRO A 1045 36.69 -7.19 32.10
C PRO A 1045 35.66 -8.17 32.69
N ARG A 1046 36.11 -9.30 33.23
CA ARG A 1046 35.23 -10.22 33.98
C ARG A 1046 34.79 -9.54 35.30
N PRO A 1047 33.49 -9.50 35.63
CA PRO A 1047 33.05 -9.05 36.94
C PRO A 1047 33.40 -10.08 38.02
N GLY A 1048 34.32 -9.73 38.91
CA GLY A 1048 34.47 -10.36 40.23
C GLY A 1048 35.58 -11.40 40.40
N THR A 1049 36.69 -10.99 41.02
CA THR A 1049 37.36 -11.83 42.04
C THR A 1049 38.07 -10.93 43.06
N MET A 1050 37.59 -10.93 44.31
CA MET A 1050 38.04 -9.99 45.36
C MET A 1050 39.38 -10.38 45.99
N ARG A 1051 40.27 -9.39 46.23
CA ARG A 1051 41.35 -9.47 47.23
C ARG A 1051 41.66 -8.11 47.87
N HIS A 1052 40.92 -7.75 48.91
CA HIS A 1052 41.37 -6.82 49.96
C HIS A 1052 40.83 -7.29 51.32
N PRO A 1053 41.68 -7.45 52.35
CA PRO A 1053 41.24 -7.97 53.66
C PRO A 1053 41.05 -6.87 54.74
N THR A 1054 40.02 -7.07 55.57
CA THR A 1054 39.95 -6.70 57.01
C THR A 1054 39.73 -5.19 57.39
N PRO A 1055 39.18 -4.85 58.58
CA PRO A 1055 37.71 -4.73 58.73
C PRO A 1055 37.19 -3.61 59.70
N LEU A 1056 35.86 -3.60 59.96
CA LEU A 1056 35.13 -3.27 61.22
C LEU A 1056 33.98 -2.24 61.10
N GLN A 1057 32.99 -2.37 62.02
CA GLN A 1057 31.70 -1.66 62.17
C GLN A 1057 30.62 -2.05 61.11
N GLN A 1058 29.65 -2.94 61.40
CA GLN A 1058 28.40 -2.79 62.22
C GLN A 1058 27.33 -1.91 61.55
N GLU A 1059 26.05 -2.26 61.36
CA GLU A 1059 25.24 -3.52 61.43
C GLU A 1059 23.81 -3.20 60.85
N PRO A 1060 22.73 -4.03 60.95
CA PRO A 1060 22.46 -5.44 60.57
C PRO A 1060 21.44 -5.55 59.38
N ARG A 1061 21.54 -6.47 58.39
CA ARG A 1061 21.24 -7.93 58.36
C ARG A 1061 19.78 -8.42 58.57
N LYS A 1062 19.18 -8.95 57.49
CA LYS A 1062 18.39 -10.22 57.39
C LYS A 1062 18.83 -10.90 56.07
N ILE A 1063 19.45 -12.08 56.00
CA ILE A 1063 18.94 -13.46 56.25
C ILE A 1063 17.82 -13.82 55.23
N SER A 1064 17.98 -14.61 54.14
CA SER A 1064 19.03 -15.47 53.54
C SER A 1064 18.97 -17.00 53.77
N TYR A 1065 18.55 -17.72 52.70
CA TYR A 1065 18.85 -19.10 52.23
C TYR A 1065 18.62 -19.07 50.68
N SER A 1066 19.26 -19.79 49.72
CA SER A 1066 20.06 -21.04 49.61
C SER A 1066 19.22 -22.30 49.31
N ARG A 1067 19.51 -23.21 48.35
CA ARG A 1067 20.78 -23.54 47.63
C ARG A 1067 20.58 -24.18 46.21
N ILE A 1068 21.57 -24.00 45.29
CA ILE A 1068 22.34 -25.01 44.48
C ILE A 1068 21.58 -26.13 43.69
N PRO A 1069 21.92 -26.49 42.40
CA PRO A 1069 22.66 -25.75 41.35
C PRO A 1069 22.25 -26.04 39.84
N GLU A 1070 22.99 -25.41 38.90
CA GLU A 1070 23.49 -25.94 37.58
C GLU A 1070 22.64 -26.41 36.37
N SER A 1071 23.12 -26.00 35.19
CA SER A 1071 23.09 -26.64 33.85
C SER A 1071 21.90 -26.49 32.87
N GLU A 1072 22.11 -25.59 31.89
CA GLU A 1072 21.94 -25.79 30.43
C GLU A 1072 20.59 -26.28 29.82
N THR A 1073 19.81 -25.34 29.30
CA THR A 1073 19.53 -25.27 27.84
C THR A 1073 18.99 -23.89 27.46
N GLU A 1074 19.61 -23.20 26.49
CA GLU A 1074 19.25 -21.82 26.15
C GLU A 1074 17.93 -21.73 25.38
N SER A 1075 17.02 -20.86 25.82
CA SER A 1075 15.74 -20.56 25.17
C SER A 1075 15.61 -19.06 24.99
N THR A 1076 16.30 -18.50 23.98
CA THR A 1076 16.34 -17.05 23.73
C THR A 1076 15.03 -16.56 23.12
N ALA A 1077 14.12 -16.11 23.99
CA ALA A 1077 12.91 -15.39 23.58
C ALA A 1077 13.29 -14.17 22.73
N SER A 1078 12.69 -14.04 21.56
CA SER A 1078 12.96 -12.98 20.60
C SER A 1078 11.76 -12.03 20.53
N ALA A 1079 11.82 -10.93 21.29
CA ALA A 1079 10.84 -9.85 21.23
C ALA A 1079 10.94 -9.08 19.89
N PRO A 1080 9.85 -8.44 19.40
CA PRO A 1080 9.78 -7.94 18.03
C PRO A 1080 10.52 -6.61 17.80
N ASN A 1081 10.70 -6.31 16.50
CA ASN A 1081 10.76 -4.98 15.84
C ASN A 1081 11.89 -4.87 14.81
N SER A 1082 11.56 -5.15 13.54
CA SER A 1082 12.26 -4.68 12.32
C SER A 1082 11.45 -5.04 11.07
N PRO A 1083 10.99 -4.09 10.24
CA PRO A 1083 10.33 -4.40 8.98
C PRO A 1083 11.33 -4.97 7.96
N ARG A 1084 11.32 -6.29 7.78
CA ARG A 1084 12.19 -6.97 6.80
C ARG A 1084 11.65 -6.80 5.38
N THR A 1085 12.53 -6.43 4.46
CA THR A 1085 12.38 -6.77 3.04
C THR A 1085 12.34 -8.30 2.88
N PRO A 1086 11.34 -8.87 2.20
CA PRO A 1086 11.27 -10.32 2.00
C PRO A 1086 12.33 -10.77 0.98
N LEU A 1087 13.25 -11.62 1.44
CA LEU A 1087 14.13 -12.42 0.58
C LEU A 1087 13.53 -13.82 0.44
N THR A 1088 13.67 -14.41 -0.74
CA THR A 1088 13.13 -15.72 -1.10
C THR A 1088 13.71 -16.86 -0.24
N PRO A 1089 12.87 -17.79 0.27
CA PRO A 1089 13.36 -19.04 0.86
C PRO A 1089 13.87 -20.00 -0.25
N PRO A 1090 14.75 -20.96 0.10
CA PRO A 1090 15.34 -21.89 -0.87
C PRO A 1090 14.39 -23.05 -1.25
N PRO A 1091 14.54 -23.67 -2.43
CA PRO A 1091 13.73 -24.81 -2.84
C PRO A 1091 14.14 -26.11 -2.12
N ALA A 1092 13.17 -26.79 -1.52
CA ALA A 1092 13.36 -28.13 -0.95
C ALA A 1092 12.94 -29.20 -1.97
N SER A 1093 13.91 -29.95 -2.50
CA SER A 1093 13.63 -31.11 -3.36
C SER A 1093 13.07 -32.27 -2.51
N GLY A 1094 12.00 -32.91 -2.99
CA GLY A 1094 11.26 -33.91 -2.20
C GLY A 1094 11.98 -35.27 -2.06
N ALA A 1095 11.66 -35.97 -0.97
CA ALA A 1095 11.94 -37.38 -0.78
C ALA A 1095 10.76 -38.06 -0.08
N SER A 1096 10.46 -39.31 -0.45
CA SER A 1096 9.28 -40.04 0.04
C SER A 1096 9.53 -40.72 1.40
N SER A 1097 8.56 -40.64 2.33
CA SER A 1097 8.44 -41.60 3.43
C SER A 1097 6.98 -41.78 3.87
N THR A 1098 6.40 -42.87 3.37
CA THR A 1098 5.53 -43.83 4.08
C THR A 1098 4.80 -43.39 5.36
N THR A 1099 3.47 -43.43 5.27
CA THR A 1099 2.49 -43.79 6.31
C THR A 1099 3.01 -44.48 7.59
N ASP A 1100 2.49 -44.07 8.75
CA ASP A 1100 2.12 -45.01 9.82
C ASP A 1100 0.88 -44.51 10.60
N VAL A 1101 0.19 -45.38 11.35
CA VAL A 1101 -1.24 -45.20 11.70
C VAL A 1101 -1.58 -45.43 13.18
N CYS A 1102 -2.19 -44.44 13.83
CA CYS A 1102 -3.04 -44.54 15.03
C CYS A 1102 -4.18 -43.52 14.88
N SER A 1103 -5.47 -43.84 14.72
CA SER A 1103 -6.33 -44.94 15.18
C SER A 1103 -6.70 -44.88 16.67
N VAL A 1104 -7.86 -44.30 16.95
CA VAL A 1104 -8.76 -44.66 18.06
C VAL A 1104 -10.17 -44.66 17.48
N PHE A 1105 -10.89 -45.77 17.63
CA PHE A 1105 -12.22 -46.04 17.08
C PHE A 1105 -13.14 -46.58 18.21
N ASP A 1106 -14.44 -46.63 17.93
CA ASP A 1106 -15.50 -47.34 18.68
C ASP A 1106 -15.81 -46.79 20.11
N SER A 1107 -17.05 -46.87 20.65
CA SER A 1107 -18.17 -47.76 20.32
C SER A 1107 -19.55 -47.10 20.45
N ASP A 1108 -20.34 -47.19 19.38
CA ASP A 1108 -21.74 -47.65 19.30
C ASP A 1108 -22.96 -47.11 20.12
N HIS A 1109 -24.11 -47.20 19.43
CA HIS A 1109 -25.51 -47.31 19.90
C HIS A 1109 -26.35 -46.09 20.39
N SER A 1110 -27.48 -45.92 19.67
CA SER A 1110 -28.81 -45.41 20.11
C SER A 1110 -29.08 -43.90 20.35
N SER A 1111 -30.06 -43.43 19.57
CA SER A 1111 -30.77 -42.14 19.56
C SER A 1111 -31.88 -42.02 20.65
N PRO A 1112 -32.62 -40.88 20.79
CA PRO A 1112 -32.47 -39.53 20.21
C PRO A 1112 -32.64 -38.35 21.22
N PHE A 1113 -32.61 -37.10 20.72
CA PHE A 1113 -33.12 -35.85 21.34
C PHE A 1113 -32.65 -35.49 22.78
N HIS A 1114 -31.69 -34.55 22.92
CA HIS A 1114 -32.04 -33.14 23.17
C HIS A 1114 -30.81 -32.20 23.19
N SER A 1115 -31.08 -30.95 22.80
CA SER A 1115 -30.19 -29.80 22.71
C SER A 1115 -29.35 -29.48 23.96
N SER A 1116 -28.07 -29.12 23.75
CA SER A 1116 -27.46 -27.95 24.39
C SER A 1116 -26.22 -27.46 23.63
N ASN A 1117 -25.80 -26.21 23.90
CA ASN A 1117 -24.75 -25.52 23.14
C ASN A 1117 -23.35 -26.09 23.41
N ASP A 1118 -22.46 -25.93 22.43
CA ASP A 1118 -21.12 -25.44 22.73
C ASP A 1118 -20.90 -24.10 22.00
N THR A 1119 -20.58 -23.07 22.77
CA THR A 1119 -20.28 -21.72 22.30
C THR A 1119 -19.09 -21.22 23.07
N VAL A 1120 -17.99 -20.91 22.38
CA VAL A 1120 -16.77 -20.37 23.01
C VAL A 1120 -16.99 -18.92 23.41
N PHE A 1121 -17.67 -18.73 24.53
CA PHE A 1121 -17.74 -17.49 25.29
C PHE A 1121 -17.06 -17.72 26.64
N ILE A 1122 -15.97 -17.01 26.92
CA ILE A 1122 -15.30 -17.07 28.22
C ILE A 1122 -16.14 -16.25 29.20
N GLN A 1123 -16.94 -16.93 30.03
CA GLN A 1123 -17.80 -16.28 31.02
C GLN A 1123 -17.23 -16.44 32.44
N VAL A 1124 -16.60 -15.39 32.95
CA VAL A 1124 -16.12 -15.34 34.34
C VAL A 1124 -17.29 -15.10 35.30
N THR A 1125 -17.61 -16.08 36.14
CA THR A 1125 -18.76 -16.05 37.05
C THR A 1125 -18.45 -15.34 38.37
N LEU A 1126 -19.22 -14.30 38.71
CA LEU A 1126 -19.26 -13.69 40.05
C LEU A 1126 -20.34 -14.35 40.95
N PRO A 1127 -20.04 -14.71 42.21
CA PRO A 1127 -21.04 -15.28 43.15
C PRO A 1127 -22.09 -14.27 43.65
N HIS A 1128 -23.24 -14.77 44.12
CA HIS A 1128 -24.40 -13.96 44.54
C HIS A 1128 -24.46 -13.64 46.05
N GLY A 1129 -24.23 -12.37 46.42
CA GLY A 1129 -24.86 -11.65 47.56
C GLY A 1129 -24.77 -12.26 48.99
N PRO A 1130 -25.63 -11.82 49.95
CA PRO A 1130 -26.59 -10.72 49.89
C PRO A 1130 -26.60 -9.72 51.10
N ARG A 1131 -27.25 -8.56 50.90
CA ARG A 1131 -27.93 -7.70 51.92
C ARG A 1131 -27.13 -7.01 53.06
N SER A 1132 -27.07 -5.67 52.90
CA SER A 1132 -27.49 -4.65 53.89
C SER A 1132 -26.54 -4.13 55.00
N ALA A 1133 -26.70 -2.81 55.22
CA ALA A 1133 -26.48 -2.05 56.46
C ALA A 1133 -25.03 -1.65 56.89
N SER A 1134 -24.71 -0.39 56.56
CA SER A 1134 -24.37 0.67 57.53
C SER A 1134 -22.92 0.91 58.00
N VAL A 1135 -22.49 2.16 57.76
CA VAL A 1135 -21.84 3.07 58.75
C VAL A 1135 -20.37 2.79 59.14
N SER A 1136 -19.49 3.44 58.35
CA SER A 1136 -18.42 4.36 58.82
C SER A 1136 -17.00 3.89 59.16
N SER A 1137 -16.08 4.78 58.72
CA SER A 1137 -14.92 5.36 59.45
C SER A 1137 -13.57 4.64 59.59
N ILE A 1138 -12.59 5.25 58.89
CA ILE A 1138 -11.29 5.76 59.42
C ILE A 1138 -10.07 4.81 59.47
N SER A 1139 -8.97 5.32 58.87
CA SER A 1139 -7.53 5.01 59.09
C SER A 1139 -6.98 3.64 58.65
N LEU A 1140 -5.66 3.45 58.48
CA LEU A 1140 -4.62 4.22 57.76
C LEU A 1140 -3.35 3.33 57.68
N THR A 1141 -2.45 3.63 56.72
CA THR A 1141 -1.02 3.23 56.67
C THR A 1141 -0.55 1.79 56.35
N LYS A 1142 0.16 1.70 55.21
CA LYS A 1142 1.43 0.97 54.92
C LYS A 1142 1.51 -0.57 54.99
N GLY A 1143 1.95 -1.18 53.86
CA GLY A 1143 2.93 -2.28 53.94
C GLY A 1143 3.06 -3.30 52.78
N THR A 1144 3.77 -2.92 51.69
CA THR A 1144 4.53 -3.80 50.74
C THR A 1144 3.83 -4.88 49.91
N ASP A 1145 4.39 -5.12 48.70
CA ASP A 1145 3.90 -5.99 47.62
C ASP A 1145 4.47 -7.42 47.64
N GLU A 1146 3.78 -8.36 46.98
CA GLU A 1146 4.41 -9.52 46.30
C GLU A 1146 3.51 -10.05 45.15
N VAL A 1147 4.07 -10.84 44.21
CA VAL A 1147 3.50 -11.07 42.86
C VAL A 1147 3.13 -12.55 42.61
N PRO A 1148 1.98 -12.88 41.97
CA PRO A 1148 1.61 -14.24 41.58
C PRO A 1148 2.18 -14.68 40.21
N VAL A 1149 2.41 -15.99 40.04
CA VAL A 1149 3.06 -16.63 38.87
C VAL A 1149 2.14 -17.66 38.18
N PRO A 1150 2.11 -17.76 36.83
CA PRO A 1150 1.27 -18.72 36.09
C PRO A 1150 1.87 -20.16 35.95
N PRO A 1151 1.05 -21.19 35.60
CA PRO A 1151 1.40 -22.63 35.68
C PRO A 1151 1.97 -23.30 34.40
N PRO A 1152 2.45 -24.58 34.46
CA PRO A 1152 3.36 -25.19 33.46
C PRO A 1152 2.74 -26.17 32.43
N VAL A 1153 3.57 -26.71 31.51
CA VAL A 1153 3.21 -27.57 30.35
C VAL A 1153 4.01 -28.90 30.30
N PRO A 1154 3.49 -30.04 29.76
CA PRO A 1154 4.10 -31.39 29.85
C PRO A 1154 5.21 -31.76 28.81
N PRO A 1155 5.88 -32.94 28.92
CA PRO A 1155 7.18 -33.23 28.29
C PRO A 1155 7.19 -34.09 26.98
N ARG A 1156 8.35 -34.12 26.30
CA ARG A 1156 8.70 -34.97 25.11
C ARG A 1156 9.66 -36.14 25.44
N ARG A 1157 9.79 -37.12 24.52
CA ARG A 1157 10.76 -38.25 24.56
C ARG A 1157 11.79 -38.21 23.41
N ARG A 1158 12.96 -38.88 23.57
CA ARG A 1158 14.00 -39.20 22.54
C ARG A 1158 14.01 -40.72 22.20
N PRO A 1159 14.65 -41.18 21.11
CA PRO A 1159 16.09 -41.58 21.04
C PRO A 1159 16.88 -40.82 19.92
N GLU A 1160 18.23 -40.72 19.82
CA GLU A 1160 19.35 -41.71 19.66
C GLU A 1160 19.37 -42.44 18.28
N SER A 1161 20.49 -42.63 17.55
CA SER A 1161 21.92 -42.23 17.67
C SER A 1161 22.67 -42.23 16.29
N ALA A 1162 24.01 -42.02 16.24
CA ALA A 1162 24.86 -41.78 15.03
C ALA A 1162 25.71 -43.02 14.60
N PRO A 1163 26.81 -43.02 13.76
CA PRO A 1163 27.71 -41.96 13.24
C PRO A 1163 28.01 -42.03 11.70
N ALA A 1164 29.21 -41.60 11.23
CA ALA A 1164 29.53 -41.24 9.82
C ALA A 1164 30.89 -41.77 9.29
N GLU A 1165 31.12 -41.76 7.96
CA GLU A 1165 32.49 -41.79 7.35
C GLU A 1165 32.59 -41.34 5.86
N SER A 1166 33.70 -40.66 5.51
CA SER A 1166 34.42 -40.50 4.20
C SER A 1166 33.75 -40.17 2.83
N SER A 1167 34.39 -39.25 2.09
CA SER A 1167 34.31 -39.00 0.62
C SER A 1167 35.34 -39.85 -0.18
N PRO A 1168 35.66 -39.71 -1.50
CA PRO A 1168 35.23 -38.74 -2.56
C PRO A 1168 35.06 -39.29 -4.03
N SER A 1169 34.88 -38.37 -5.02
CA SER A 1169 35.34 -38.43 -6.45
C SER A 1169 34.35 -38.66 -7.63
N LYS A 1170 34.08 -37.55 -8.36
CA LYS A 1170 34.05 -37.37 -9.85
C LYS A 1170 33.68 -38.54 -10.81
N ILE A 1171 32.61 -38.40 -11.62
CA ILE A 1171 32.64 -38.17 -13.12
C ILE A 1171 31.22 -38.08 -13.75
N MET A 1172 31.04 -37.07 -14.61
CA MET A 1172 30.06 -36.84 -15.71
C MET A 1172 28.85 -37.79 -15.96
N SER A 1173 27.62 -37.24 -16.03
CA SER A 1173 26.87 -37.07 -17.32
C SER A 1173 25.46 -36.42 -17.21
N LYS A 1174 25.15 -35.60 -18.23
CA LYS A 1174 23.91 -34.90 -18.64
C LYS A 1174 22.53 -35.49 -18.21
N HIS A 1175 21.60 -34.66 -17.69
CA HIS A 1175 20.44 -34.09 -18.44
C HIS A 1175 19.49 -33.22 -17.59
N LEU A 1176 18.85 -32.24 -18.26
CA LEU A 1176 17.57 -31.56 -17.98
C LEU A 1176 17.35 -30.64 -16.74
N ASP A 1177 16.62 -29.56 -17.06
CA ASP A 1177 15.76 -28.65 -16.30
C ASP A 1177 16.23 -27.92 -15.03
N SER A 1178 16.06 -26.59 -15.08
CA SER A 1178 16.13 -25.64 -13.96
C SER A 1178 15.35 -24.37 -14.35
N PRO A 1179 14.62 -23.73 -13.43
CA PRO A 1179 13.77 -22.58 -13.75
C PRO A 1179 14.57 -21.28 -14.05
N PRO A 1180 13.95 -20.27 -14.69
CA PRO A 1180 14.64 -19.03 -15.07
C PRO A 1180 15.10 -18.21 -13.86
N ALA A 1181 16.27 -17.57 -13.97
CA ALA A 1181 16.75 -16.64 -12.95
C ALA A 1181 15.95 -15.32 -12.93
N ILE A 1182 15.62 -14.84 -11.74
CA ILE A 1182 14.99 -13.52 -11.52
C ILE A 1182 15.94 -12.41 -12.03
N PRO A 1183 15.49 -11.43 -12.82
CA PRO A 1183 16.36 -10.37 -13.32
C PRO A 1183 16.90 -9.48 -12.18
N PRO A 1184 18.20 -9.11 -12.20
CA PRO A 1184 18.71 -8.08 -11.29
C PRO A 1184 18.07 -6.73 -11.63
N ARG A 1185 17.70 -5.95 -10.60
CA ARG A 1185 17.18 -4.58 -10.77
C ARG A 1185 18.18 -3.74 -11.57
N GLN A 1186 17.80 -3.31 -12.77
CA GLN A 1186 18.66 -2.45 -13.59
C GLN A 1186 18.82 -1.06 -12.94
N PRO A 1187 20.05 -0.58 -12.68
CA PRO A 1187 20.27 0.83 -12.40
C PRO A 1187 20.12 1.62 -13.71
N THR A 1188 19.14 2.52 -13.79
CA THR A 1188 18.76 3.28 -15.00
C THR A 1188 19.75 4.40 -15.36
N SER A 1189 21.02 4.03 -15.54
CA SER A 1189 22.12 4.89 -15.97
C SER A 1189 22.13 5.05 -17.50
N LYS A 1190 21.54 6.15 -18.00
CA LYS A 1190 21.58 6.50 -19.43
C LYS A 1190 22.97 6.98 -19.84
N ALA A 1191 23.85 6.06 -20.22
CA ALA A 1191 25.12 6.39 -20.87
C ALA A 1191 24.88 6.84 -22.33
N TYR A 1192 25.32 8.05 -22.68
CA TYR A 1192 25.37 8.50 -24.07
C TYR A 1192 26.49 7.77 -24.83
N SER A 1193 26.22 7.31 -26.06
CA SER A 1193 27.22 6.77 -26.99
C SER A 1193 27.24 7.57 -28.29
N PRO A 1194 28.35 8.25 -28.65
CA PRO A 1194 28.47 8.98 -29.92
C PRO A 1194 29.26 8.18 -30.98
N ARG A 1195 28.67 7.95 -32.16
CA ARG A 1195 29.37 7.51 -33.40
C ARG A 1195 28.65 8.06 -34.65
N TYR A 1196 29.32 7.92 -35.80
CA TYR A 1196 29.03 8.52 -37.13
C TYR A 1196 29.36 10.02 -37.24
N SER A 1197 30.01 10.51 -38.31
CA SER A 1197 30.73 9.82 -39.40
C SER A 1197 31.78 10.73 -40.06
N ILE A 1198 32.65 10.16 -40.91
CA ILE A 1198 33.86 10.81 -41.48
C ILE A 1198 33.62 11.43 -42.86
N SER A 1199 34.14 12.65 -43.10
CA SER A 1199 34.58 13.26 -44.39
C SER A 1199 35.06 14.70 -44.13
N ASP A 1200 36.08 15.28 -44.77
CA ASP A 1200 37.18 14.79 -45.63
C ASP A 1200 38.30 15.88 -45.74
N ARG A 1201 39.49 15.51 -46.25
CA ARG A 1201 40.60 16.35 -46.80
C ARG A 1201 41.61 17.10 -45.90
N THR A 1202 42.87 16.64 -46.00
CA THR A 1202 44.15 17.39 -46.21
C THR A 1202 44.63 18.47 -45.23
N SER A 1203 45.93 18.63 -44.90
CA SER A 1203 47.13 17.76 -45.06
C SER A 1203 48.38 18.43 -44.45
N ILE A 1204 49.20 17.70 -43.68
CA ILE A 1204 50.66 17.43 -43.86
C ILE A 1204 51.22 16.79 -42.56
N SER A 1205 52.30 16.01 -42.71
CA SER A 1205 52.87 15.03 -41.77
C SER A 1205 53.50 15.55 -40.47
N ASP A 1206 53.33 14.79 -39.37
CA ASP A 1206 54.45 14.10 -38.69
C ASP A 1206 53.95 12.92 -37.80
N PRO A 1207 54.83 11.98 -37.34
CA PRO A 1207 54.43 10.69 -36.73
C PRO A 1207 54.04 10.75 -35.23
N PRO A 1208 53.37 9.71 -34.69
CA PRO A 1208 52.54 9.85 -33.49
C PRO A 1208 53.27 9.68 -32.15
N GLU A 1209 53.01 10.60 -31.21
CA GLU A 1209 53.22 10.39 -29.78
C GLU A 1209 52.02 9.70 -29.10
N SER A 1210 52.32 9.16 -27.92
CA SER A 1210 51.51 8.40 -26.94
C SER A 1210 50.01 8.76 -26.78
N PRO A 1211 49.16 7.79 -26.38
CA PRO A 1211 47.79 8.08 -25.96
C PRO A 1211 47.77 9.03 -24.74
N PRO A 1212 46.70 9.85 -24.58
CA PRO A 1212 46.67 10.93 -23.61
C PRO A 1212 46.78 10.43 -22.17
N LEU A 1213 47.76 10.96 -21.44
CA LEU A 1213 47.96 10.74 -20.02
C LEU A 1213 46.76 11.32 -19.23
N LEU A 1214 46.11 10.47 -18.44
CA LEU A 1214 45.15 10.91 -17.43
C LEU A 1214 45.88 11.70 -16.34
N PRO A 1215 45.36 12.87 -15.89
CA PRO A 1215 45.99 13.62 -14.81
C PRO A 1215 45.90 12.86 -13.47
N PRO A 1216 46.89 13.00 -12.57
CA PRO A 1216 46.84 12.38 -11.25
C PRO A 1216 45.71 12.97 -10.39
N ARG A 1217 45.19 12.15 -9.47
CA ARG A 1217 44.10 12.49 -8.54
C ARG A 1217 44.50 13.67 -7.62
N GLU A 1218 43.75 14.76 -7.68
CA GLU A 1218 43.57 15.65 -6.54
C GLU A 1218 42.34 15.21 -5.72
N PRO A 1219 42.30 15.42 -4.39
CA PRO A 1219 41.04 15.37 -3.64
C PRO A 1219 40.11 16.48 -4.12
N VAL A 1220 38.79 16.26 -3.99
CA VAL A 1220 37.74 17.07 -4.66
C VAL A 1220 37.82 18.55 -4.27
N ARG A 1221 38.42 19.37 -5.14
CA ARG A 1221 38.24 20.84 -5.11
C ARG A 1221 36.80 21.20 -5.47
N THR A 1222 36.29 22.23 -4.81
CA THR A 1222 35.09 22.96 -5.23
C THR A 1222 35.33 23.62 -6.60
N PRO A 1223 34.30 23.78 -7.46
CA PRO A 1223 34.46 24.45 -8.75
C PRO A 1223 34.94 25.90 -8.60
N ASP A 1224 35.93 26.31 -9.40
CA ASP A 1224 36.43 27.69 -9.43
C ASP A 1224 35.38 28.67 -9.98
N VAL A 1225 35.12 29.74 -9.22
CA VAL A 1225 34.29 30.87 -9.66
C VAL A 1225 34.94 32.20 -9.24
N PHE A 1226 35.36 32.95 -10.27
CA PHE A 1226 35.94 34.31 -10.28
C PHE A 1226 37.38 34.55 -9.77
N SER A 1227 38.12 35.30 -10.59
CA SER A 1227 39.44 35.88 -10.33
C SER A 1227 39.39 37.40 -10.57
N SER A 1228 40.29 38.15 -9.94
CA SER A 1228 40.63 39.58 -10.20
C SER A 1228 39.50 40.62 -10.00
N SER A 1229 39.66 41.72 -9.26
CA SER A 1229 40.83 42.64 -9.20
C SER A 1229 40.95 43.39 -7.85
N PRO A 1230 42.08 44.06 -7.55
CA PRO A 1230 42.38 44.59 -6.20
C PRO A 1230 42.19 46.12 -6.01
N LEU A 1231 42.11 46.59 -4.76
CA LEU A 1231 42.54 47.94 -4.34
C LEU A 1231 42.86 48.05 -2.82
N HIS A 1232 43.52 49.13 -2.42
CA HIS A 1232 44.30 49.33 -1.17
C HIS A 1232 43.53 49.60 0.14
N LEU A 1233 44.16 49.19 1.28
CA LEU A 1233 44.31 49.86 2.61
C LEU A 1233 43.02 50.38 3.34
N GLN A 1234 42.89 50.37 4.68
CA GLN A 1234 43.84 50.53 5.79
C GLN A 1234 43.22 49.99 7.12
N PRO A 1235 43.98 49.53 8.15
CA PRO A 1235 43.41 48.88 9.35
C PRO A 1235 43.19 49.80 10.58
N PRO A 1236 42.28 49.45 11.51
CA PRO A 1236 42.12 50.10 12.82
C PRO A 1236 43.07 49.54 13.91
N PRO A 1237 43.46 50.33 14.94
CA PRO A 1237 44.49 49.97 15.93
C PRO A 1237 43.97 49.38 17.27
N LEU A 1238 44.90 48.87 18.09
CA LEU A 1238 44.68 48.19 19.38
C LEU A 1238 44.91 49.09 20.63
N GLY A 1239 44.11 48.87 21.68
CA GLY A 1239 44.49 49.11 23.09
C GLY A 1239 43.33 49.59 24.02
N LYS A 1240 43.42 49.53 25.36
CA LYS A 1240 44.20 48.65 26.29
C LYS A 1240 43.82 49.01 27.77
N LYS A 1241 43.26 48.08 28.57
CA LYS A 1241 43.10 48.15 30.06
C LYS A 1241 42.21 49.33 30.58
N SER A 1242 41.80 49.52 31.85
CA SER A 1242 41.84 48.86 33.20
C SER A 1242 40.92 49.67 34.16
N ASP A 1243 40.34 49.19 35.27
CA ASP A 1243 40.06 47.84 35.82
C ASP A 1243 39.06 47.91 37.02
N HIS A 1244 38.55 46.75 37.49
CA HIS A 1244 37.80 46.50 38.76
C HIS A 1244 36.41 47.17 38.97
N GLY A 1245 35.45 46.61 39.73
CA GLY A 1245 35.32 45.28 40.35
C GLY A 1245 34.14 45.12 41.34
N ASN A 1246 33.80 43.88 41.72
CA ASN A 1246 32.90 43.42 42.82
C ASN A 1246 31.37 43.75 42.78
N ALA A 1247 30.44 42.96 43.36
CA ALA A 1247 30.41 41.52 43.75
C ALA A 1247 28.98 41.06 44.18
N PHE A 1248 28.81 39.73 44.36
CA PHE A 1248 27.77 38.98 45.13
C PHE A 1248 26.36 38.66 44.55
N PHE A 1249 25.95 37.41 44.83
CA PHE A 1249 24.64 36.72 44.71
C PHE A 1249 24.00 36.57 46.13
N PRO A 1250 22.96 35.73 46.39
CA PRO A 1250 21.57 35.66 45.87
C PRO A 1250 20.49 35.61 47.01
N ASN A 1251 19.17 35.55 46.69
CA ASN A 1251 18.15 34.61 47.25
C ASN A 1251 16.66 34.98 46.98
N SER A 1252 15.77 33.98 47.17
CA SER A 1252 14.28 33.96 47.01
C SER A 1252 13.51 34.40 48.29
N PRO A 1253 12.15 34.29 48.48
CA PRO A 1253 11.06 33.68 47.68
C PRO A 1253 9.69 34.46 47.60
N SER A 1254 8.59 33.75 47.30
CA SER A 1254 7.15 34.11 47.04
C SER A 1254 6.27 34.26 48.33
N PRO A 1255 4.88 34.17 48.43
CA PRO A 1255 3.77 33.84 47.47
C PRO A 1255 2.37 34.59 47.67
N PHE A 1256 1.24 33.99 47.18
CA PHE A 1256 -0.23 34.23 47.46
C PHE A 1256 -1.04 35.31 46.66
N THR A 1257 -2.38 35.29 46.43
CA THR A 1257 -3.41 34.30 45.90
C THR A 1257 -4.79 34.98 45.59
N PRO A 1258 -5.77 34.37 44.84
CA PRO A 1258 -7.11 34.93 44.44
C PRO A 1258 -8.28 34.57 45.42
N PRO A 1259 -9.62 34.76 45.15
CA PRO A 1259 -10.51 33.73 44.48
C PRO A 1259 -11.85 34.32 43.80
N PRO A 1260 -13.05 33.65 43.62
CA PRO A 1260 -13.78 33.63 42.31
C PRO A 1260 -15.37 33.93 42.28
N PRO A 1261 -16.36 33.04 41.92
CA PRO A 1261 -17.28 33.26 40.76
C PRO A 1261 -18.83 33.06 40.97
N GLN A 1262 -19.69 33.34 39.94
CA GLN A 1262 -21.03 32.70 39.71
C GLN A 1262 -21.80 33.06 38.38
N THR A 1263 -22.87 32.30 38.07
CA THR A 1263 -23.79 32.29 36.86
C THR A 1263 -25.25 32.73 37.25
N PRO A 1264 -26.38 32.65 36.45
CA PRO A 1264 -26.70 32.08 35.11
C PRO A 1264 -27.67 32.91 34.18
N SER A 1265 -28.39 32.24 33.24
CA SER A 1265 -29.35 32.72 32.19
C SER A 1265 -30.80 33.01 32.70
N PRO A 1266 -31.94 33.11 31.92
CA PRO A 1266 -32.23 33.07 30.45
C PRO A 1266 -33.33 34.07 29.90
N HIS A 1267 -33.79 33.89 28.63
CA HIS A 1267 -34.94 34.53 27.90
C HIS A 1267 -34.80 36.02 27.44
N GLY A 1268 -35.49 36.57 26.42
CA GLY A 1268 -36.31 35.98 25.32
C GLY A 1268 -37.19 36.97 24.49
N THR A 1269 -37.43 36.66 23.19
CA THR A 1269 -38.55 37.08 22.28
C THR A 1269 -38.58 38.42 21.45
N ARG A 1270 -38.96 38.23 20.15
CA ARG A 1270 -39.84 39.04 19.23
C ARG A 1270 -39.38 40.31 18.46
N ARG A 1271 -39.38 40.18 17.11
CA ARG A 1271 -40.03 40.97 16.01
C ARG A 1271 -40.06 42.52 16.11
N HIS A 1272 -39.75 43.29 15.06
CA HIS A 1272 -40.64 43.55 13.89
C HIS A 1272 -39.95 44.30 12.71
N LEU A 1273 -40.52 44.20 11.50
CA LEU A 1273 -40.22 45.02 10.29
C LEU A 1273 -40.95 46.40 10.33
N PRO A 1274 -40.49 47.41 9.56
CA PRO A 1274 -41.22 47.79 8.32
C PRO A 1274 -40.33 48.26 7.13
N SER A 1275 -40.97 48.57 5.99
CA SER A 1275 -40.34 48.93 4.70
C SER A 1275 -40.59 50.40 4.26
N PRO A 1276 -40.74 50.77 2.95
CA PRO A 1276 -39.88 51.72 2.22
C PRO A 1276 -40.54 53.12 2.00
N PRO A 1277 -40.07 53.97 1.05
CA PRO A 1277 -40.76 54.02 -0.25
C PRO A 1277 -39.96 54.42 -1.53
N LEU A 1278 -40.69 54.32 -2.65
CA LEU A 1278 -40.43 54.59 -4.08
C LEU A 1278 -39.94 55.99 -4.51
N THR A 1279 -39.28 56.03 -5.68
CA THR A 1279 -39.50 56.84 -6.94
C THR A 1279 -38.38 56.44 -7.95
N GLN A 1280 -38.29 56.73 -9.28
CA GLN A 1280 -39.13 57.17 -10.44
C GLN A 1280 -38.22 56.99 -11.73
N GLU A 1281 -38.61 56.96 -13.02
CA GLU A 1281 -39.85 56.79 -13.83
C GLU A 1281 -39.44 56.57 -15.34
N VAL A 1282 -40.39 56.42 -16.30
CA VAL A 1282 -40.26 56.66 -17.78
C VAL A 1282 -39.31 55.74 -18.62
N ASP A 1283 -39.70 55.11 -19.75
CA ASP A 1283 -41.00 54.99 -20.46
C ASP A 1283 -41.08 53.83 -21.50
N LEU A 1284 -42.32 53.38 -21.82
CA LEU A 1284 -42.88 52.78 -23.09
C LEU A 1284 -42.09 51.68 -23.90
N HIS A 1285 -42.66 50.69 -24.64
CA HIS A 1285 -43.97 50.01 -24.83
C HIS A 1285 -43.78 48.93 -25.97
N SER A 1286 -44.61 47.89 -26.26
CA SER A 1286 -45.63 47.09 -25.53
C SER A 1286 -46.14 45.90 -26.42
N ILE A 1287 -47.04 45.05 -25.90
CA ILE A 1287 -47.96 44.08 -26.58
C ILE A 1287 -47.39 42.75 -27.21
N ALA A 1288 -47.49 41.68 -26.41
CA ALA A 1288 -48.05 40.32 -26.65
C ALA A 1288 -47.67 39.40 -27.85
N GLY A 1289 -47.34 38.12 -27.54
CA GLY A 1289 -47.61 36.94 -28.41
C GLY A 1289 -46.59 35.76 -28.39
N PRO A 1290 -46.92 34.59 -27.80
CA PRO A 1290 -46.15 33.32 -27.91
C PRO A 1290 -46.86 32.25 -28.79
N PRO A 1291 -46.29 31.05 -29.10
CA PRO A 1291 -44.91 30.51 -28.96
C PRO A 1291 -44.36 29.85 -30.27
N VAL A 1292 -43.41 28.90 -30.15
CA VAL A 1292 -42.91 27.86 -31.11
C VAL A 1292 -41.62 28.22 -31.93
N PRO A 1293 -40.57 27.33 -31.95
CA PRO A 1293 -39.26 27.60 -32.58
C PRO A 1293 -38.95 26.81 -33.88
N PRO A 1294 -37.96 27.25 -34.70
CA PRO A 1294 -37.15 26.30 -35.49
C PRO A 1294 -35.64 26.62 -35.73
N ARG A 1295 -34.81 25.57 -35.66
CA ARG A 1295 -33.61 25.20 -36.47
C ARG A 1295 -32.56 26.24 -36.99
N GLN A 1296 -31.30 25.98 -36.58
CA GLN A 1296 -30.07 25.77 -37.40
C GLN A 1296 -29.51 26.83 -38.39
N SER A 1297 -28.33 27.39 -38.07
CA SER A 1297 -27.17 27.64 -38.96
C SER A 1297 -25.99 28.12 -38.07
N THR A 1298 -24.76 27.56 -37.99
CA THR A 1298 -23.65 27.20 -38.91
C THR A 1298 -22.66 28.32 -39.28
N SER A 1299 -21.36 27.93 -39.44
CA SER A 1299 -20.13 28.76 -39.49
C SER A 1299 -19.64 29.27 -38.10
N GLN A 1300 -18.34 29.49 -37.83
CA GLN A 1300 -17.18 29.71 -38.71
C GLN A 1300 -15.99 28.71 -38.54
N HIS A 1301 -14.92 28.90 -39.33
CA HIS A 1301 -13.76 28.02 -39.51
C HIS A 1301 -12.54 28.37 -38.63
N ILE A 1302 -11.64 27.37 -38.43
CA ILE A 1302 -10.17 27.45 -38.64
C ILE A 1302 -9.57 26.01 -38.62
N PRO A 1303 -8.44 25.70 -39.31
CA PRO A 1303 -8.34 24.42 -40.04
C PRO A 1303 -7.57 23.26 -39.36
N LYS A 1304 -7.86 22.04 -39.85
CA LYS A 1304 -7.09 20.81 -39.58
C LYS A 1304 -5.70 20.86 -40.24
N LEU A 1305 -4.69 20.29 -39.56
CA LEU A 1305 -3.46 19.80 -40.18
C LEU A 1305 -3.16 18.37 -39.70
N PRO A 1306 -2.53 17.51 -40.52
CA PRO A 1306 -2.38 16.09 -40.22
C PRO A 1306 -1.10 15.76 -39.45
N PRO A 1307 -1.06 14.65 -38.70
CA PRO A 1307 0.21 14.06 -38.24
C PRO A 1307 0.96 13.49 -39.45
N LYS A 1308 1.85 14.29 -40.05
CA LYS A 1308 2.71 13.82 -41.14
C LYS A 1308 3.68 12.76 -40.60
N THR A 1309 3.59 11.57 -41.17
CA THR A 1309 4.57 10.49 -41.01
C THR A 1309 5.99 11.00 -41.35
N TYR A 1310 6.88 10.99 -40.36
CA TYR A 1310 8.32 11.01 -40.61
C TYR A 1310 8.92 9.68 -40.19
N LYS A 1311 9.47 8.95 -41.16
CA LYS A 1311 10.29 7.78 -40.90
C LYS A 1311 11.56 8.22 -40.15
N ARG A 1312 11.92 7.51 -39.09
CA ARG A 1312 13.32 7.29 -38.71
C ARG A 1312 13.48 5.84 -38.29
N GLU A 1313 14.59 5.25 -38.70
CA GLU A 1313 14.68 3.80 -38.88
C GLU A 1313 15.03 3.03 -37.60
N HIS A 1314 14.64 1.76 -37.57
CA HIS A 1314 15.03 0.84 -36.51
C HIS A 1314 16.53 0.55 -36.56
N THR A 1315 17.16 0.51 -35.39
CA THR A 1315 18.32 -0.35 -35.13
C THR A 1315 18.08 -1.10 -33.82
N HIS A 1316 17.48 -2.29 -33.92
CA HIS A 1316 17.61 -3.32 -32.88
C HIS A 1316 19.07 -3.82 -32.87
N PRO A 1317 19.49 -4.47 -31.77
CA PRO A 1317 19.47 -5.92 -31.84
C PRO A 1317 18.86 -6.58 -30.59
N SER A 1318 17.78 -7.33 -30.80
CA SER A 1318 17.34 -8.38 -29.88
C SER A 1318 18.20 -9.62 -30.11
N MET A 1319 18.87 -10.13 -29.07
CA MET A 1319 19.54 -11.43 -29.16
C MET A 1319 18.49 -12.55 -29.23
N HIS A 1320 18.59 -13.40 -30.26
CA HIS A 1320 17.68 -14.51 -30.48
C HIS A 1320 17.99 -15.72 -29.60
N ARG A 1321 17.00 -16.60 -29.47
CA ARG A 1321 17.09 -17.93 -28.86
C ARG A 1321 17.26 -18.96 -29.99
N ASP A 1322 18.19 -19.89 -29.84
CA ASP A 1322 18.52 -20.88 -30.89
C ASP A 1322 17.38 -21.88 -31.20
N GLY A 1323 17.31 -22.30 -32.47
CA GLY A 1323 16.35 -23.27 -32.99
C GLY A 1323 16.42 -23.38 -34.54
N PRO A 1324 17.30 -24.23 -35.11
CA PRO A 1324 17.53 -24.39 -36.56
C PRO A 1324 16.55 -25.44 -37.19
N PRO A 1325 16.56 -25.77 -38.51
CA PRO A 1325 17.66 -25.61 -39.48
C PRO A 1325 17.33 -25.37 -40.99
N LEU A 1326 18.41 -25.40 -41.81
CA LEU A 1326 18.51 -25.64 -43.28
C LEU A 1326 18.27 -24.49 -44.29
N LEU A 1327 19.34 -24.24 -45.08
CA LEU A 1327 19.47 -24.14 -46.57
C LEU A 1327 18.40 -23.35 -47.40
N GLU A 1328 18.73 -22.60 -48.46
CA GLU A 1328 19.96 -22.56 -49.26
C GLU A 1328 20.17 -21.21 -50.03
N ASN A 1329 21.41 -20.95 -50.44
CA ASN A 1329 21.93 -20.05 -51.50
C ASN A 1329 20.99 -19.05 -52.25
N ALA A 1330 21.36 -17.75 -52.27
CA ALA A 1330 21.87 -17.07 -53.47
C ALA A 1330 22.25 -15.58 -53.23
N HIS A 1331 23.35 -15.13 -53.83
CA HIS A 1331 23.98 -13.81 -53.59
C HIS A 1331 23.36 -12.59 -54.32
N SER A 1332 23.47 -11.44 -53.63
CA SER A 1332 23.78 -10.09 -54.14
C SER A 1332 22.84 -9.38 -55.13
N SER A 1333 22.14 -8.37 -54.61
CA SER A 1333 22.26 -6.97 -55.05
C SER A 1333 22.15 -6.04 -53.83
#